data_AF-A0A8I0AC91-F1
#
_entry.id   AF-A0A8I0AC91-F1
#
_cell.length_a   1.000
_cell.length_b   1.000
_cell.length_c   1.000
_cell.angle_alpha   90.00
_cell.angle_beta   90.00
_cell.angle_gamma   90.00
#
_symmetry.space_group_name_H-M   'P 1'
#
loop_
_entity.id
_entity.type
_entity.pdbx_description
1 polymer ?
#
loop_
_entity_poly.entity_id
_entity_poly.type
_entity_poly.pdbx_seq_one_letter_code
_entity_poly.pdbx_strand_id
1 'polypeptide(L)'
;MKKLSLNKGEKIIKYALRKYSFGVVSVAVSVCFFTEIASASILINENTSIQETYSTNEDLSENITQKEDYVSDELDKNFVEEETSITESIIQDEVIDEKEDEAIEEYAFNETVEEKIQKVKQSFKEVKYDDLYTILNPYVSLWDKQDVKNQLKKELGVEPTQDQINERLKSFCMDKLDLRKSFEYVQNNLDTILKKLFDNDPYFSSQYIISKRNEILIALSYLERNYSFDFKGEVAKDLILYNYPQSLSGFSALMDIGEVSFSDLELKNTAKTYEKKIAPITKDNTIFDFIENSLNKYYPAMSASEWFKDRSNAYIVEAKSSNQNVDTSFYNKMKNDPKLSDHLIPLLSLSQDNIYVISTMSTVSYGLVDTYVDRKESNYNESKRKFEADLQETANKQEEFLDFWYRISNKRDTLLNGNNIIIIDTMRKYGEGSTRDLWAPKYGETLSGVREFITPLDFYSNYMFVDGEASGDNLVKLYLSKTLTDRGQSTYTHELTHLLDKKVWLNGYGRRTGKGAETFATGMFESLNNTVGLSEYEPIFNLNLAYKLGEGRVQNASPNRFMQESDLKDYMQGLMDVIYTLDYAEAISSLRRTNSEKAILFNQLELTPEKAPNTENKSNDTFKHIDESIASTLNTIDDLIEKNIVSGRLKFKGNATVGTTEQNGYYVAPLLEPIYAGIQNDEGSTGEITFKRYAYELLAEYGYSEGMVSYVSDKYSNDKEALNAILDSKYNGSLTEFKKDMFKRRIDKLSDLKETDYFKNYEELQQLMNEAVEKDLKMMESNKTNSQPMAQNVKEVQKLKTKILQWYLVNTNDFTTSIYNSKVIVSEDKEVTETEIPIEVINREDSNLWEDETRTEPGISGSIRTTKIWRTENGVRVGEPIINQEIIREMVPTIIYKGTKKIYDEIVTVDDNVEIPIIEKVIEDPNLYIGEEKRVEGKAGIKKVTTIQKTNKGQPVGEPIINQEIIREMVPTVIYKGTKKIYDEIVTVDDNVEIPIIEKVIEDPNLYIGEEKRVEGKAGIKKVTTIQKTNKGQPVGEPIINQEIIREMVPTIIYKGTKALPTQNEIYPAEVINGNLECYDDEIDLASVILNNIAINDNSVNVRKEIIGDIPTTVGEHTVIVRVTYEDNSYKDVNVSVRIRSKQDRPNTDNKPGDDSNKPNEDNKPNVDNNKPNSNNSTNGSSNNKKDDVSSDNNKPNENDSETVDKDNSNNYVEVKPNTGNSNIGNSEDKKSQTKLPQTGVEGSLTMLGLLSLSIGSALSFRKKKK
;
A
#
# COMPACT_ATOMS: atom_id res chain seq x y z
N MET A 1 29.04 -7.33 -58.65
CA MET A 1 29.26 -8.18 -59.86
C MET A 1 29.75 -9.56 -59.41
N LYS A 2 30.00 -10.48 -60.36
CA LYS A 2 30.60 -11.86 -60.25
C LYS A 2 31.20 -12.24 -58.87
N LYS A 3 30.80 -13.32 -58.17
CA LYS A 3 30.73 -14.79 -58.48
C LYS A 3 32.09 -15.51 -58.25
N LEU A 4 32.03 -16.76 -57.76
CA LEU A 4 33.10 -17.75 -57.45
C LEU A 4 33.67 -17.70 -56.00
N SER A 5 34.09 -18.80 -55.34
CA SER A 5 33.70 -20.24 -55.33
C SER A 5 34.57 -21.03 -54.33
N LEU A 6 34.07 -22.16 -53.78
CA LEU A 6 34.77 -23.42 -53.37
C LEU A 6 36.24 -23.32 -52.81
N ASN A 7 36.65 -23.98 -51.72
CA ASN A 7 36.41 -25.40 -51.38
C ASN A 7 36.95 -25.82 -49.98
N LYS A 8 36.62 -27.06 -49.58
CA LYS A 8 37.14 -27.94 -48.48
C LYS A 8 38.51 -27.65 -47.80
N GLY A 9 38.63 -28.08 -46.53
CA GLY A 9 39.90 -28.57 -45.95
C GLY A 9 39.95 -28.68 -44.40
N GLU A 10 40.23 -29.87 -43.85
CA GLU A 10 40.38 -30.12 -42.40
C GLU A 10 41.85 -30.12 -41.93
N LYS A 11 42.15 -29.70 -40.68
CA LYS A 11 42.59 -30.61 -39.57
C LYS A 11 43.13 -29.91 -38.30
N ILE A 12 42.57 -30.35 -37.16
CA ILE A 12 43.20 -30.72 -35.87
C ILE A 12 44.48 -29.96 -35.42
N ILE A 13 44.39 -29.21 -34.31
CA ILE A 13 45.45 -29.10 -33.28
C ILE A 13 44.81 -29.19 -31.87
N LYS A 14 45.52 -29.79 -30.90
CA LYS A 14 45.10 -29.96 -29.49
C LYS A 14 45.28 -28.66 -28.69
N TYR A 15 44.41 -28.40 -27.71
CA TYR A 15 44.66 -27.39 -26.67
C TYR A 15 45.21 -27.99 -25.38
N ALA A 16 45.98 -27.19 -24.63
CA ALA A 16 46.59 -27.57 -23.36
C ALA A 16 46.00 -26.75 -22.20
N LEU A 17 45.86 -27.37 -21.03
CA LEU A 17 45.34 -26.74 -19.82
C LEU A 17 46.39 -25.81 -19.17
N ARG A 18 45.98 -24.58 -18.83
CA ARG A 18 46.58 -23.78 -17.76
C ARG A 18 45.46 -23.21 -16.88
N LYS A 19 45.71 -23.19 -15.57
CA LYS A 19 44.76 -22.69 -14.56
C LYS A 19 44.62 -21.17 -14.66
N TYR A 20 43.39 -20.69 -14.52
CA TYR A 20 43.07 -19.35 -14.03
C TYR A 20 41.93 -19.47 -13.02
N SER A 21 41.91 -18.55 -12.05
CA SER A 21 40.94 -18.52 -10.95
C SER A 21 39.61 -17.96 -11.43
N PHE A 22 38.50 -18.63 -11.12
CA PHE A 22 37.16 -18.11 -11.36
C PHE A 22 36.66 -17.33 -10.15
N GLY A 23 36.38 -16.04 -10.33
CA GLY A 23 35.20 -15.45 -9.71
C GLY A 23 33.98 -15.88 -10.53
N VAL A 24 32.90 -16.30 -9.87
CA VAL A 24 31.74 -16.89 -10.57
C VAL A 24 30.75 -15.78 -10.91
N VAL A 25 30.69 -15.43 -12.19
CA VAL A 25 29.50 -14.82 -12.81
C VAL A 25 28.70 -15.95 -13.42
N SER A 26 27.46 -16.13 -12.95
CA SER A 26 26.58 -17.22 -13.41
C SER A 26 26.03 -16.92 -14.82
N VAL A 27 26.57 -17.60 -15.83
CA VAL A 27 26.05 -17.54 -17.21
C VAL A 27 24.89 -18.53 -17.35
N ALA A 28 23.66 -18.03 -17.34
CA ALA A 28 22.47 -18.82 -17.60
C ALA A 28 22.41 -19.27 -19.07
N VAL A 29 22.48 -20.59 -19.33
CA VAL A 29 22.37 -21.15 -20.68
C VAL A 29 20.90 -21.28 -21.07
N SER A 30 20.32 -20.20 -21.59
CA SER A 30 18.97 -20.20 -22.16
C SER A 30 18.98 -20.85 -23.55
N VAL A 31 18.34 -22.01 -23.70
CA VAL A 31 18.16 -22.69 -25.00
C VAL A 31 16.85 -22.21 -25.64
N CYS A 32 16.92 -21.11 -26.38
CA CYS A 32 15.76 -20.58 -27.10
C CYS A 32 15.53 -21.34 -28.41
N PHE A 33 14.42 -22.09 -28.49
CA PHE A 33 13.75 -22.41 -29.76
C PHE A 33 12.51 -21.53 -29.90
N PHE A 34 12.56 -20.58 -30.83
CA PHE A 34 11.39 -19.82 -31.30
C PHE A 34 11.22 -20.02 -32.80
N THR A 35 10.01 -20.33 -33.22
CA THR A 35 9.57 -20.27 -34.62
C THR A 35 8.42 -19.27 -34.71
N GLU A 36 8.59 -18.22 -35.51
CA GLU A 36 7.61 -17.15 -35.64
C GLU A 36 6.34 -17.62 -36.36
N ILE A 37 5.16 -17.31 -35.80
CA ILE A 37 3.93 -17.14 -36.57
C ILE A 37 3.40 -15.74 -36.24
N ALA A 38 3.43 -14.86 -37.23
CA ALA A 38 2.91 -13.50 -37.09
C ALA A 38 1.38 -13.49 -37.24
N SER A 39 0.71 -12.67 -36.43
CA SER A 39 -0.69 -12.28 -36.66
C SER A 39 -0.87 -10.84 -36.21
N ALA A 40 -1.06 -9.94 -37.18
CA ALA A 40 -1.28 -8.52 -36.93
C ALA A 40 -2.79 -8.25 -36.86
N SER A 41 -3.24 -7.62 -35.78
CA SER A 41 -4.62 -7.13 -35.64
C SER A 41 -4.64 -5.61 -35.73
N ILE A 42 -5.56 -5.06 -36.53
CA ILE A 42 -5.84 -3.63 -36.64
C ILE A 42 -7.26 -3.41 -36.11
N LEU A 43 -7.47 -2.36 -35.32
CA LEU A 43 -8.77 -2.01 -34.75
C LEU A 43 -9.78 -1.63 -35.84
N ILE A 44 -11.06 -1.90 -35.57
CA ILE A 44 -12.20 -0.99 -35.81
C ILE A 44 -13.30 -1.35 -34.79
N ASN A 45 -14.17 -0.39 -34.48
CA ASN A 45 -15.15 -0.45 -33.40
C ASN A 45 -16.61 -0.53 -33.93
N GLU A 46 -17.55 -0.77 -33.01
CA GLU A 46 -19.00 -0.49 -33.10
C GLU A 46 -19.97 -1.41 -33.90
N ASN A 47 -20.79 -2.11 -33.11
CA ASN A 47 -22.27 -2.10 -33.10
C ASN A 47 -23.17 -2.89 -34.09
N THR A 48 -24.36 -3.21 -33.53
CA THR A 48 -25.64 -3.60 -34.15
C THR A 48 -25.80 -4.98 -34.80
N SER A 49 -26.29 -5.92 -33.98
CA SER A 49 -27.48 -6.79 -34.19
C SER A 49 -28.00 -7.10 -35.61
N ILE A 50 -28.34 -8.38 -35.85
CA ILE A 50 -29.73 -8.83 -36.22
C ILE A 50 -29.88 -10.37 -36.10
N GLN A 51 -31.13 -10.82 -36.00
CA GLN A 51 -31.60 -12.21 -35.84
C GLN A 51 -31.71 -12.99 -37.16
N GLU A 52 -31.62 -14.34 -37.06
CA GLU A 52 -32.38 -15.36 -37.82
C GLU A 52 -32.23 -15.47 -39.37
N THR A 53 -32.64 -16.54 -40.08
CA THR A 53 -32.66 -18.03 -39.92
C THR A 53 -32.90 -18.65 -41.33
N TYR A 54 -32.78 -19.97 -41.48
CA TYR A 54 -33.39 -20.85 -42.50
C TYR A 54 -32.65 -21.22 -43.82
N SER A 55 -32.49 -22.55 -43.97
CA SER A 55 -32.98 -23.38 -45.09
C SER A 55 -32.05 -24.06 -46.12
N THR A 56 -31.76 -25.34 -45.84
CA THR A 56 -32.14 -26.55 -46.64
C THR A 56 -31.65 -26.81 -48.08
N ASN A 57 -31.06 -28.01 -48.25
CA ASN A 57 -31.31 -29.01 -49.32
C ASN A 57 -30.72 -28.75 -50.75
N GLU A 58 -30.37 -29.75 -51.59
CA GLU A 58 -30.30 -31.24 -51.47
C GLU A 58 -29.38 -31.89 -52.55
N ASP A 59 -29.25 -33.23 -52.50
CA ASP A 59 -29.03 -34.20 -53.60
C ASP A 59 -27.67 -34.47 -54.33
N LEU A 60 -27.24 -35.75 -54.24
CA LEU A 60 -26.94 -36.77 -55.31
C LEU A 60 -25.88 -36.47 -56.42
N SER A 61 -25.13 -37.43 -57.01
CA SER A 61 -24.86 -38.88 -56.75
C SER A 61 -23.75 -39.45 -57.70
N GLU A 62 -23.30 -40.71 -57.48
CA GLU A 62 -22.63 -41.64 -58.46
C GLU A 62 -21.17 -41.38 -58.96
N ASN A 63 -20.36 -42.36 -59.44
CA ASN A 63 -20.11 -43.78 -59.03
C ASN A 63 -18.83 -44.40 -59.72
N ILE A 64 -18.12 -45.34 -59.05
CA ILE A 64 -17.00 -46.24 -59.53
C ILE A 64 -15.78 -45.52 -60.22
N THR A 65 -14.69 -46.08 -60.84
CA THR A 65 -14.07 -47.39 -61.28
C THR A 65 -12.57 -47.12 -61.62
N GLN A 66 -11.56 -48.02 -61.78
CA GLN A 66 -11.17 -49.39 -61.32
C GLN A 66 -9.72 -49.76 -61.81
N LYS A 67 -8.94 -50.57 -61.04
CA LYS A 67 -7.79 -51.46 -61.46
C LYS A 67 -6.50 -50.83 -62.09
N GLU A 68 -5.26 -51.37 -62.12
CA GLU A 68 -4.45 -52.48 -61.50
C GLU A 68 -2.93 -52.17 -61.84
N ASP A 69 -1.81 -52.86 -61.50
CA ASP A 69 -1.50 -54.24 -61.04
C ASP A 69 -0.10 -54.36 -60.32
N TYR A 70 0.44 -55.60 -60.14
CA TYR A 70 1.73 -56.11 -59.58
C TYR A 70 3.08 -55.49 -60.10
N VAL A 71 4.29 -55.71 -59.51
CA VAL A 71 5.05 -56.94 -59.10
C VAL A 71 6.06 -56.71 -57.93
N SER A 72 6.50 -57.79 -57.27
CA SER A 72 7.44 -57.94 -56.12
C SER A 72 8.96 -57.88 -56.51
N ASP A 73 10.00 -57.99 -55.66
CA ASP A 73 10.37 -59.03 -54.65
C ASP A 73 11.31 -58.53 -53.51
N GLU A 74 11.13 -59.12 -52.31
CA GLU A 74 12.11 -59.68 -51.34
C GLU A 74 13.46 -58.99 -51.00
N LEU A 75 14.00 -58.97 -49.77
CA LEU A 75 13.67 -59.45 -48.39
C LEU A 75 14.59 -58.65 -47.39
N ASP A 76 14.75 -58.85 -46.06
CA ASP A 76 14.41 -59.96 -45.15
C ASP A 76 14.17 -59.53 -43.66
N LYS A 77 13.69 -60.52 -42.86
CA LYS A 77 13.67 -60.75 -41.39
C LYS A 77 14.49 -59.85 -40.43
N ASN A 78 14.12 -59.67 -39.15
CA ASN A 78 12.90 -60.00 -38.36
C ASN A 78 12.98 -59.31 -36.98
N PHE A 79 11.85 -58.84 -36.43
CA PHE A 79 11.29 -59.23 -35.13
C PHE A 79 9.85 -58.68 -35.02
N VAL A 80 9.01 -59.24 -34.14
CA VAL A 80 7.56 -59.01 -34.11
C VAL A 80 7.10 -58.44 -32.78
N GLU A 81 6.31 -57.36 -32.85
CA GLU A 81 5.32 -56.95 -31.86
C GLU A 81 3.98 -56.79 -32.61
N GLU A 82 2.87 -57.25 -32.03
CA GLU A 82 1.52 -57.01 -32.54
C GLU A 82 0.68 -56.34 -31.46
N GLU A 83 0.33 -55.07 -31.66
CA GLU A 83 -0.82 -54.46 -31.01
C GLU A 83 -2.09 -54.84 -31.79
N THR A 84 -3.19 -55.14 -31.10
CA THR A 84 -4.54 -54.97 -31.65
C THR A 84 -5.44 -54.33 -30.60
N SER A 85 -6.13 -53.25 -31.00
CA SER A 85 -7.12 -52.56 -30.17
C SER A 85 -8.53 -53.00 -30.57
N ILE A 86 -9.45 -52.89 -29.61
CA ILE A 86 -10.87 -53.26 -29.76
C ILE A 86 -11.69 -52.00 -30.03
N THR A 87 -12.72 -52.10 -30.87
CA THR A 87 -13.82 -51.14 -30.95
C THR A 87 -15.15 -51.82 -30.67
N GLU A 88 -16.02 -51.14 -29.93
CA GLU A 88 -17.34 -51.63 -29.52
C GLU A 88 -18.41 -51.33 -30.59
N SER A 89 -19.50 -52.11 -30.59
CA SER A 89 -20.85 -51.53 -30.72
C SER A 89 -21.99 -52.53 -30.42
N ILE A 90 -22.75 -52.23 -29.36
CA ILE A 90 -24.23 -52.31 -29.24
C ILE A 90 -24.90 -53.70 -29.19
N ILE A 91 -25.76 -53.89 -28.18
CA ILE A 91 -26.80 -54.94 -28.08
C ILE A 91 -28.14 -54.31 -27.66
N GLN A 92 -29.20 -54.69 -28.37
CA GLN A 92 -30.62 -54.79 -27.96
C GLN A 92 -31.26 -55.79 -28.95
N ASP A 93 -32.30 -56.57 -28.64
CA ASP A 93 -32.92 -56.98 -27.37
C ASP A 93 -33.73 -58.26 -27.68
N GLU A 94 -33.48 -59.40 -27.03
CA GLU A 94 -34.50 -60.47 -26.97
C GLU A 94 -34.29 -61.41 -25.77
N VAL A 95 -35.39 -61.99 -25.27
CA VAL A 95 -35.45 -62.75 -24.01
C VAL A 95 -35.50 -64.25 -24.30
N ILE A 96 -34.63 -65.02 -23.64
CA ILE A 96 -34.77 -66.49 -23.48
C ILE A 96 -34.55 -66.83 -22.01
N ASP A 97 -35.30 -67.81 -21.49
CA ASP A 97 -35.40 -68.20 -20.09
C ASP A 97 -35.12 -69.70 -19.92
N GLU A 98 -34.84 -70.10 -18.68
CA GLU A 98 -34.76 -71.46 -18.11
C GLU A 98 -33.70 -72.50 -18.63
N LYS A 99 -32.69 -72.72 -17.76
CA LYS A 99 -32.28 -74.01 -17.13
C LYS A 99 -31.43 -75.08 -17.87
N GLU A 100 -30.82 -75.92 -17.00
CA GLU A 100 -30.15 -77.22 -17.20
C GLU A 100 -28.81 -77.18 -18.00
N ASP A 101 -27.69 -77.79 -17.55
CA ASP A 101 -27.50 -78.53 -16.28
C ASP A 101 -26.03 -78.60 -15.78
N GLU A 102 -25.88 -79.03 -14.52
CA GLU A 102 -24.65 -79.10 -13.70
C GLU A 102 -23.57 -80.08 -14.23
N ALA A 103 -22.27 -79.70 -14.22
CA ALA A 103 -21.16 -80.68 -14.44
C ALA A 103 -19.71 -80.32 -14.00
N ILE A 104 -19.35 -79.07 -13.62
CA ILE A 104 -17.92 -78.69 -13.42
C ILE A 104 -17.63 -77.89 -12.12
N GLU A 105 -18.54 -77.83 -11.14
CA GLU A 105 -18.32 -77.10 -9.87
C GLU A 105 -18.24 -78.01 -8.61
N GLU A 106 -17.25 -78.91 -8.54
CA GLU A 106 -17.03 -79.75 -7.34
C GLU A 106 -15.55 -79.89 -6.88
N TYR A 107 -14.71 -78.85 -7.05
CA TYR A 107 -13.32 -78.89 -6.54
C TYR A 107 -12.78 -77.61 -5.86
N ALA A 108 -13.59 -76.57 -5.67
CA ALA A 108 -13.13 -75.27 -5.13
C ALA A 108 -13.63 -74.92 -3.70
N PHE A 109 -14.60 -75.65 -3.15
CA PHE A 109 -15.44 -75.13 -2.06
C PHE A 109 -15.07 -75.57 -0.62
N ASN A 110 -13.87 -76.12 -0.39
CA ASN A 110 -13.46 -76.70 0.90
C ASN A 110 -12.22 -76.05 1.56
N GLU A 111 -11.83 -74.83 1.17
CA GLU A 111 -10.84 -74.05 1.95
C GLU A 111 -11.54 -73.23 3.04
N THR A 112 -11.16 -73.43 4.31
CA THR A 112 -11.55 -72.54 5.41
C THR A 112 -10.90 -71.15 5.26
N VAL A 113 -11.48 -70.12 5.87
CA VAL A 113 -10.92 -68.76 5.85
C VAL A 113 -9.50 -68.74 6.45
N GLU A 114 -9.25 -69.48 7.52
CA GLU A 114 -7.92 -69.66 8.10
C GLU A 114 -6.91 -70.26 7.10
N GLU A 115 -7.31 -71.27 6.32
CA GLU A 115 -6.45 -71.86 5.27
C GLU A 115 -6.20 -70.89 4.12
N LYS A 116 -7.23 -70.15 3.66
CA LYS A 116 -7.09 -69.07 2.66
C LYS A 116 -6.08 -68.02 3.14
N ILE A 117 -6.21 -67.55 4.40
CA ILE A 117 -5.32 -66.56 5.01
C ILE A 117 -3.88 -67.08 5.02
N GLN A 118 -3.61 -68.30 5.52
CA GLN A 118 -2.23 -68.78 5.60
C GLN A 118 -1.60 -69.03 4.22
N LYS A 119 -2.37 -69.48 3.21
CA LYS A 119 -1.90 -69.62 1.82
C LYS A 119 -1.51 -68.28 1.20
N VAL A 120 -2.41 -67.29 1.28
CA VAL A 120 -2.17 -65.94 0.75
C VAL A 120 -0.97 -65.28 1.46
N LYS A 121 -0.96 -65.31 2.80
CA LYS A 121 0.12 -64.79 3.65
C LYS A 121 1.48 -65.37 3.31
N GLN A 122 1.58 -66.69 3.09
CA GLN A 122 2.84 -67.33 2.74
C GLN A 122 3.38 -66.79 1.41
N SER A 123 2.54 -66.68 0.37
CA SER A 123 2.96 -66.13 -0.92
C SER A 123 3.29 -64.63 -0.85
N PHE A 124 2.56 -63.85 -0.04
CA PHE A 124 2.81 -62.43 0.13
C PHE A 124 4.17 -62.18 0.82
N LYS A 125 4.58 -63.03 1.76
CA LYS A 125 5.88 -62.94 2.45
C LYS A 125 7.11 -63.26 1.59
N GLU A 126 6.91 -63.76 0.38
CA GLU A 126 7.99 -64.00 -0.59
C GLU A 126 8.34 -62.74 -1.40
N VAL A 127 7.46 -61.73 -1.42
CA VAL A 127 7.66 -60.47 -2.12
C VAL A 127 8.46 -59.49 -1.27
N LYS A 128 9.52 -58.90 -1.85
CA LYS A 128 10.30 -57.81 -1.22
C LYS A 128 9.99 -56.47 -1.88
N TYR A 129 10.05 -55.40 -1.10
CA TYR A 129 9.76 -54.05 -1.57
C TYR A 129 10.60 -53.65 -2.79
N ASP A 130 11.92 -53.84 -2.73
CA ASP A 130 12.82 -53.43 -3.83
C ASP A 130 12.62 -54.23 -5.12
N ASP A 131 12.05 -55.44 -5.05
CA ASP A 131 11.82 -56.26 -6.25
C ASP A 131 10.60 -55.77 -7.05
N LEU A 132 9.75 -54.91 -6.46
CA LEU A 132 8.69 -54.17 -7.15
C LEU A 132 9.23 -53.13 -8.14
N TYR A 133 10.50 -52.71 -8.05
CA TYR A 133 11.13 -51.77 -8.98
C TYR A 133 10.95 -52.18 -10.44
N THR A 134 11.12 -53.49 -10.73
CA THR A 134 11.02 -54.05 -12.09
C THR A 134 9.59 -54.02 -12.62
N ILE A 135 8.59 -54.07 -11.72
CA ILE A 135 7.16 -54.03 -12.05
C ILE A 135 6.72 -52.57 -12.29
N LEU A 136 7.15 -51.65 -11.42
CA LEU A 136 6.82 -50.22 -11.49
C LEU A 136 7.55 -49.48 -12.62
N ASN A 137 8.65 -50.06 -13.14
CA ASN A 137 9.46 -49.59 -14.26
C ASN A 137 9.73 -48.07 -14.28
N PRO A 138 10.38 -47.52 -13.22
CA PRO A 138 10.53 -46.08 -13.06
C PRO A 138 11.37 -45.42 -14.17
N TYR A 139 10.85 -44.33 -14.72
CA TYR A 139 11.67 -43.40 -15.48
C TYR A 139 12.60 -42.62 -14.53
N VAL A 140 13.89 -42.57 -14.87
CA VAL A 140 14.88 -41.76 -14.13
C VAL A 140 15.55 -40.76 -15.06
N SER A 141 15.56 -39.49 -14.64
CA SER A 141 16.12 -38.38 -15.42
C SER A 141 17.63 -38.52 -15.64
N LEU A 142 18.15 -37.85 -16.67
CA LEU A 142 19.60 -37.76 -16.91
C LEU A 142 20.33 -37.05 -15.76
N TRP A 143 19.66 -36.10 -15.08
CA TRP A 143 20.23 -35.36 -13.96
C TRP A 143 20.36 -36.22 -12.71
N ASP A 144 19.33 -36.97 -12.34
CA ASP A 144 19.38 -37.87 -11.19
C ASP A 144 20.37 -39.03 -11.42
N LYS A 145 20.43 -39.57 -12.65
CA LYS A 145 21.47 -40.53 -13.07
C LYS A 145 22.89 -39.97 -12.86
N GLN A 146 23.11 -38.69 -13.18
CA GLN A 146 24.41 -38.05 -13.01
C GLN A 146 24.70 -37.67 -11.54
N ASP A 147 23.69 -37.26 -10.77
CA ASP A 147 23.80 -36.96 -9.34
C ASP A 147 24.13 -38.23 -8.54
N VAL A 148 23.38 -39.32 -8.73
CA VAL A 148 23.66 -40.64 -8.14
C VAL A 148 25.06 -41.14 -8.52
N LYS A 149 25.48 -40.99 -9.78
CA LYS A 149 26.85 -41.33 -10.20
C LYS A 149 27.90 -40.47 -9.48
N ASN A 150 27.66 -39.17 -9.32
CA ASN A 150 28.57 -38.25 -8.63
C ASN A 150 28.69 -38.56 -7.13
N GLN A 151 27.57 -38.91 -6.48
CA GLN A 151 27.51 -39.32 -5.08
C GLN A 151 28.29 -40.62 -4.86
N LEU A 152 27.99 -41.68 -5.62
CA LEU A 152 28.74 -42.95 -5.59
C LEU A 152 30.24 -42.75 -5.81
N LYS A 153 30.63 -41.90 -6.77
CA LYS A 153 32.04 -41.60 -7.05
C LYS A 153 32.75 -40.92 -5.86
N LYS A 154 32.02 -40.08 -5.10
CA LYS A 154 32.51 -39.43 -3.88
C LYS A 154 32.60 -40.43 -2.72
N GLU A 155 31.61 -41.32 -2.58
CA GLU A 155 31.55 -42.37 -1.55
C GLU A 155 32.65 -43.43 -1.74
N LEU A 156 32.88 -43.90 -2.98
CA LEU A 156 33.85 -44.94 -3.32
C LEU A 156 35.28 -44.43 -3.57
N GLY A 157 35.45 -43.13 -3.83
CA GLY A 157 36.74 -42.52 -4.21
C GLY A 157 37.23 -42.90 -5.62
N VAL A 158 36.47 -43.68 -6.39
CA VAL A 158 36.76 -44.17 -7.74
C VAL A 158 35.52 -44.03 -8.64
N GLU A 159 35.66 -44.18 -9.97
CA GLU A 159 34.49 -44.27 -10.85
C GLU A 159 33.66 -45.53 -10.49
N PRO A 160 32.34 -45.42 -10.22
CA PRO A 160 31.48 -46.57 -9.96
C PRO A 160 31.24 -47.40 -11.23
N THR A 161 31.01 -48.70 -11.07
CA THR A 161 30.57 -49.58 -12.16
C THR A 161 29.13 -49.29 -12.55
N GLN A 162 28.71 -49.73 -13.75
CA GLN A 162 27.32 -49.56 -14.17
C GLN A 162 26.35 -50.31 -13.25
N ASP A 163 26.74 -51.46 -12.70
CA ASP A 163 25.91 -52.24 -11.76
C ASP A 163 25.73 -51.51 -10.42
N GLN A 164 26.79 -50.86 -9.91
CA GLN A 164 26.72 -50.00 -8.73
C GLN A 164 25.81 -48.79 -8.95
N ILE A 165 25.88 -48.18 -10.14
CA ILE A 165 24.95 -47.10 -10.53
C ILE A 165 23.52 -47.63 -10.59
N ASN A 166 23.28 -48.78 -11.24
CA ASN A 166 21.95 -49.38 -11.39
C ASN A 166 21.31 -49.72 -10.04
N GLU A 167 22.03 -50.35 -9.11
CA GLU A 167 21.48 -50.73 -7.79
C GLU A 167 21.24 -49.50 -6.89
N ARG A 168 22.09 -48.47 -6.99
CA ARG A 168 21.84 -47.19 -6.28
C ARG A 168 20.68 -46.42 -6.89
N LEU A 169 20.45 -46.52 -8.21
CA LEU A 169 19.26 -45.98 -8.89
C LEU A 169 17.98 -46.74 -8.49
N LYS A 170 18.06 -48.08 -8.36
CA LYS A 170 17.00 -48.93 -7.82
C LYS A 170 16.57 -48.44 -6.44
N SER A 171 17.54 -48.32 -5.52
CA SER A 171 17.31 -47.80 -4.16
C SER A 171 16.74 -46.38 -4.19
N PHE A 172 17.35 -45.48 -4.96
CA PHE A 172 16.91 -44.08 -5.14
C PHE A 172 15.43 -43.97 -5.55
N CYS A 173 14.96 -44.79 -6.49
CA CYS A 173 13.56 -44.75 -6.93
C CYS A 173 12.63 -45.27 -5.84
N MET A 174 12.94 -46.43 -5.27
CA MET A 174 12.08 -47.06 -4.26
C MET A 174 12.03 -46.26 -2.96
N ASP A 175 13.12 -45.58 -2.59
CA ASP A 175 13.16 -44.69 -1.43
C ASP A 175 12.42 -43.36 -1.68
N LYS A 176 12.36 -42.85 -2.92
CA LYS A 176 11.61 -41.62 -3.25
C LYS A 176 10.09 -41.77 -3.04
N LEU A 177 9.55 -43.00 -3.15
CA LEU A 177 8.15 -43.28 -2.87
C LEU A 177 7.80 -43.28 -1.37
N ASP A 178 8.81 -43.41 -0.49
CA ASP A 178 8.67 -43.51 0.98
C ASP A 178 7.72 -44.63 1.48
N LEU A 179 7.39 -45.62 0.62
CA LEU A 179 6.52 -46.76 0.95
C LEU A 179 7.24 -47.91 1.69
N ARG A 180 8.56 -47.82 1.93
CA ARG A 180 9.36 -48.92 2.51
C ARG A 180 8.85 -49.30 3.91
N LYS A 181 8.64 -48.31 4.79
CA LYS A 181 8.11 -48.50 6.15
C LYS A 181 6.69 -49.11 6.15
N SER A 182 5.82 -48.64 5.25
CA SER A 182 4.45 -49.14 5.15
C SER A 182 4.37 -50.55 4.56
N PHE A 183 5.23 -50.89 3.59
CA PHE A 183 5.36 -52.26 3.09
C PHE A 183 5.83 -53.21 4.19
N GLU A 184 6.83 -52.81 4.97
CA GLU A 184 7.30 -53.57 6.14
C GLU A 184 6.19 -53.71 7.20
N TYR A 185 5.40 -52.68 7.45
CA TYR A 185 4.23 -52.75 8.34
C TYR A 185 3.17 -53.74 7.81
N VAL A 186 2.80 -53.66 6.54
CA VAL A 186 1.83 -54.55 5.89
C VAL A 186 2.31 -56.01 5.98
N GLN A 187 3.57 -56.30 5.62
CA GLN A 187 4.18 -57.63 5.69
C GLN A 187 4.15 -58.24 7.10
N ASN A 188 4.34 -57.42 8.13
CA ASN A 188 4.31 -57.85 9.53
C ASN A 188 2.87 -58.07 10.05
N ASN A 189 1.87 -57.37 9.50
CA ASN A 189 0.47 -57.41 9.96
C ASN A 189 -0.48 -58.20 9.04
N LEU A 190 0.04 -58.99 8.08
CA LEU A 190 -0.75 -59.73 7.10
C LEU A 190 -1.86 -60.61 7.71
N ASP A 191 -1.66 -61.26 8.86
CA ASP A 191 -2.71 -62.06 9.50
C ASP A 191 -3.94 -61.21 9.84
N THR A 192 -3.76 -60.01 10.38
CA THR A 192 -4.84 -59.09 10.75
C THR A 192 -5.49 -58.46 9.52
N ILE A 193 -4.68 -58.04 8.54
CA ILE A 193 -5.16 -57.40 7.31
C ILE A 193 -5.96 -58.39 6.46
N LEU A 194 -5.42 -59.57 6.19
CA LEU A 194 -6.10 -60.60 5.42
C LEU A 194 -7.33 -61.12 6.14
N LYS A 195 -7.30 -61.26 7.47
CA LYS A 195 -8.51 -61.57 8.24
C LYS A 195 -9.60 -60.53 8.02
N LYS A 196 -9.31 -59.23 8.17
CA LYS A 196 -10.32 -58.18 7.97
C LYS A 196 -10.90 -58.17 6.55
N LEU A 197 -10.11 -58.51 5.54
CA LEU A 197 -10.57 -58.65 4.15
C LEU A 197 -11.48 -59.88 3.98
N PHE A 198 -11.07 -61.08 4.44
CA PHE A 198 -11.90 -62.29 4.35
C PHE A 198 -13.11 -62.32 5.29
N ASP A 199 -13.09 -61.58 6.42
CA ASP A 199 -14.25 -61.40 7.30
C ASP A 199 -15.36 -60.58 6.59
N ASN A 200 -15.01 -59.75 5.59
CA ASN A 200 -15.96 -59.03 4.73
C ASN A 200 -16.31 -59.81 3.45
N ASP A 201 -15.35 -60.54 2.87
CA ASP A 201 -15.56 -61.38 1.69
C ASP A 201 -14.91 -62.77 1.86
N PRO A 202 -15.61 -63.73 2.49
CA PRO A 202 -15.07 -65.06 2.75
C PRO A 202 -15.05 -65.94 1.50
N TYR A 203 -15.78 -65.58 0.44
CA TYR A 203 -15.94 -66.40 -0.76
C TYR A 203 -14.83 -66.18 -1.79
N PHE A 204 -14.21 -64.98 -1.81
CA PHE A 204 -13.14 -64.62 -2.74
C PHE A 204 -12.02 -65.68 -2.88
N SER A 205 -11.47 -65.81 -4.10
CA SER A 205 -10.51 -66.86 -4.46
C SER A 205 -9.09 -66.57 -3.95
N SER A 206 -8.59 -67.45 -3.07
CA SER A 206 -7.21 -67.44 -2.56
C SER A 206 -6.18 -67.49 -3.69
N GLN A 207 -6.43 -68.31 -4.71
CA GLN A 207 -5.55 -68.41 -5.88
C GLN A 207 -5.52 -67.12 -6.73
N TYR A 208 -6.64 -66.41 -6.86
CA TYR A 208 -6.69 -65.15 -7.61
C TYR A 208 -5.97 -64.02 -6.85
N ILE A 209 -6.13 -63.95 -5.53
CA ILE A 209 -5.37 -63.05 -4.64
C ILE A 209 -3.86 -63.30 -4.75
N ILE A 210 -3.43 -64.57 -4.79
CA ILE A 210 -2.01 -64.94 -4.98
C ILE A 210 -1.48 -64.52 -6.36
N SER A 211 -2.32 -64.53 -7.39
CA SER A 211 -1.94 -64.06 -8.74
C SER A 211 -1.73 -62.54 -8.78
N LYS A 212 -2.50 -61.77 -8.00
CA LYS A 212 -2.47 -60.31 -7.86
C LYS A 212 -1.66 -59.79 -6.66
N ARG A 213 -0.77 -60.62 -6.09
CA ARG A 213 -0.07 -60.32 -4.83
C ARG A 213 0.79 -59.05 -4.86
N ASN A 214 1.34 -58.68 -6.01
CA ASN A 214 2.21 -57.51 -6.12
C ASN A 214 1.37 -56.23 -6.08
N GLU A 215 0.32 -56.18 -6.89
CA GLU A 215 -0.67 -55.10 -6.95
C GLU A 215 -1.32 -54.87 -5.58
N ILE A 216 -1.78 -55.95 -4.92
CA ILE A 216 -2.41 -55.87 -3.59
C ILE A 216 -1.41 -55.38 -2.53
N LEU A 217 -0.15 -55.84 -2.55
CA LEU A 217 0.87 -55.34 -1.62
C LEU A 217 1.24 -53.86 -1.89
N ILE A 218 1.27 -53.43 -3.15
CA ILE A 218 1.45 -52.02 -3.52
C ILE A 218 0.28 -51.19 -2.98
N ALA A 219 -0.97 -51.60 -3.24
CA ALA A 219 -2.17 -50.91 -2.77
C ALA A 219 -2.24 -50.79 -1.25
N LEU A 220 -2.01 -51.90 -0.53
CA LEU A 220 -1.96 -51.90 0.93
C LEU A 220 -0.85 -50.98 1.45
N SER A 221 0.35 -50.99 0.85
CA SER A 221 1.46 -50.14 1.26
C SER A 221 1.18 -48.66 0.99
N TYR A 222 0.54 -48.33 -0.14
CA TYR A 222 0.14 -46.98 -0.50
C TYR A 222 -0.96 -46.44 0.42
N LEU A 223 -2.00 -47.24 0.68
CA LEU A 223 -3.07 -46.90 1.63
C LEU A 223 -2.52 -46.73 3.06
N GLU A 224 -1.60 -47.58 3.49
CA GLU A 224 -0.94 -47.48 4.80
C GLU A 224 -0.03 -46.23 4.90
N ARG A 225 0.68 -45.85 3.84
CA ARG A 225 1.53 -44.64 3.83
C ARG A 225 0.74 -43.34 3.76
N ASN A 226 -0.40 -43.32 3.08
CA ASN A 226 -1.08 -42.08 2.68
C ASN A 226 -2.48 -41.89 3.28
N TYR A 227 -3.13 -42.96 3.74
CA TYR A 227 -4.54 -42.96 4.20
C TYR A 227 -4.70 -43.59 5.60
N SER A 228 -3.63 -43.60 6.40
CA SER A 228 -3.67 -43.95 7.84
C SER A 228 -4.02 -42.77 8.76
N PHE A 229 -4.51 -41.65 8.19
CA PHE A 229 -5.20 -40.61 8.96
C PHE A 229 -6.65 -41.03 9.27
N ASP A 230 -7.30 -40.36 10.22
CA ASP A 230 -8.61 -40.77 10.72
C ASP A 230 -9.55 -39.59 11.04
N PHE A 231 -10.84 -39.91 11.06
CA PHE A 231 -11.93 -39.02 11.40
C PHE A 231 -12.52 -39.50 12.73
N LYS A 232 -11.90 -39.11 13.85
CA LYS A 232 -12.36 -39.44 15.21
C LYS A 232 -12.42 -40.96 15.47
N GLY A 233 -11.39 -41.68 15.01
CA GLY A 233 -11.26 -43.13 15.10
C GLY A 233 -11.65 -43.92 13.84
N GLU A 234 -12.41 -43.31 12.92
CA GLU A 234 -12.71 -43.91 11.60
C GLU A 234 -11.53 -43.67 10.63
N VAL A 235 -10.70 -44.70 10.40
CA VAL A 235 -9.45 -44.56 9.61
C VAL A 235 -9.74 -44.51 8.11
N ALA A 236 -9.14 -43.56 7.39
CA ALA A 236 -9.46 -43.28 5.98
C ALA A 236 -9.27 -44.49 5.05
N LYS A 237 -8.20 -45.28 5.20
CA LYS A 237 -7.99 -46.52 4.44
C LYS A 237 -9.08 -47.57 4.70
N ASP A 238 -9.63 -47.62 5.91
CA ASP A 238 -10.73 -48.52 6.25
C ASP A 238 -12.06 -48.01 5.67
N LEU A 239 -12.27 -46.69 5.63
CA LEU A 239 -13.40 -46.08 4.93
C LEU A 239 -13.37 -46.43 3.44
N ILE A 240 -12.22 -46.23 2.78
CA ILE A 240 -12.00 -46.55 1.36
C ILE A 240 -12.27 -48.02 1.04
N LEU A 241 -11.85 -48.95 1.91
CA LEU A 241 -11.95 -50.39 1.65
C LEU A 241 -13.28 -51.04 2.08
N TYR A 242 -14.04 -50.45 3.01
CA TYR A 242 -15.16 -51.14 3.67
C TYR A 242 -16.46 -50.33 3.84
N ASN A 243 -16.49 -49.00 3.61
CA ASN A 243 -17.57 -48.13 4.12
C ASN A 243 -18.30 -47.27 3.05
N TYR A 244 -18.09 -47.60 1.78
CA TYR A 244 -18.76 -47.02 0.59
C TYR A 244 -19.56 -48.14 -0.15
N PRO A 245 -20.36 -47.89 -1.21
CA PRO A 245 -21.58 -48.67 -1.46
C PRO A 245 -21.35 -50.18 -1.64
N GLN A 246 -22.24 -50.97 -1.02
CA GLN A 246 -22.07 -52.37 -0.59
C GLN A 246 -21.92 -53.45 -1.69
N SER A 247 -21.46 -53.10 -2.89
CA SER A 247 -21.34 -54.00 -4.05
C SER A 247 -19.91 -54.24 -4.53
N LEU A 248 -18.89 -53.76 -3.81
CA LEU A 248 -17.47 -53.92 -4.15
C LEU A 248 -16.73 -54.66 -3.03
N SER A 249 -15.97 -55.69 -3.41
CA SER A 249 -15.10 -56.42 -2.48
C SER A 249 -13.86 -55.60 -2.15
N GLY A 250 -13.42 -55.63 -0.89
CA GLY A 250 -12.15 -55.01 -0.46
C GLY A 250 -10.93 -55.60 -1.20
N PHE A 251 -11.01 -56.85 -1.68
CA PHE A 251 -9.97 -57.42 -2.54
C PHE A 251 -9.98 -56.81 -3.95
N SER A 252 -11.15 -56.56 -4.54
CA SER A 252 -11.27 -55.87 -5.83
C SER A 252 -10.75 -54.43 -5.74
N ALA A 253 -11.14 -53.68 -4.71
CA ALA A 253 -10.63 -52.34 -4.44
C ALA A 253 -9.10 -52.29 -4.36
N LEU A 254 -8.47 -53.27 -3.69
CA LEU A 254 -7.00 -53.37 -3.62
C LEU A 254 -6.34 -53.77 -4.95
N MET A 255 -7.02 -54.50 -5.83
CA MET A 255 -6.53 -54.77 -7.18
C MET A 255 -6.60 -53.50 -8.04
N ASP A 256 -7.73 -52.81 -8.03
CA ASP A 256 -7.96 -51.57 -8.80
C ASP A 256 -6.95 -50.49 -8.40
N ILE A 257 -6.72 -50.29 -7.10
CA ILE A 257 -5.70 -49.36 -6.56
C ILE A 257 -4.28 -49.85 -6.90
N GLY A 258 -4.05 -51.16 -6.92
CA GLY A 258 -2.73 -51.77 -7.11
C GLY A 258 -2.19 -51.71 -8.55
N GLU A 259 -3.04 -51.50 -9.54
CA GLU A 259 -2.64 -51.33 -10.94
C GLU A 259 -2.15 -49.91 -11.25
N VAL A 260 -1.00 -49.55 -10.67
CA VAL A 260 -0.38 -48.22 -10.71
C VAL A 260 1.02 -48.24 -11.32
N SER A 261 1.37 -47.13 -11.98
CA SER A 261 2.74 -46.84 -12.41
C SER A 261 3.57 -46.26 -11.27
N PHE A 262 4.90 -46.23 -11.40
CA PHE A 262 5.77 -45.49 -10.47
C PHE A 262 5.33 -44.02 -10.28
N SER A 263 4.89 -43.35 -11.36
CA SER A 263 4.47 -41.94 -11.30
C SER A 263 3.20 -41.74 -10.48
N ASP A 264 2.29 -42.72 -10.43
CA ASP A 264 1.08 -42.65 -9.61
C ASP A 264 1.43 -42.78 -8.11
N LEU A 265 2.56 -43.41 -7.77
CA LEU A 265 3.04 -43.58 -6.41
C LEU A 265 3.90 -42.40 -5.90
N GLU A 266 4.40 -41.52 -6.77
CA GLU A 266 5.17 -40.33 -6.35
C GLU A 266 4.27 -39.34 -5.58
N LEU A 267 4.74 -38.85 -4.41
CA LEU A 267 3.91 -38.01 -3.53
C LEU A 267 3.40 -36.70 -4.18
N LYS A 268 4.15 -36.16 -5.15
CA LYS A 268 3.78 -34.99 -5.98
C LYS A 268 2.59 -35.21 -6.95
N ASN A 269 1.99 -36.40 -6.95
CA ASN A 269 0.83 -36.76 -7.75
C ASN A 269 -0.33 -37.30 -6.88
N THR A 270 -0.27 -37.17 -5.55
CA THR A 270 -1.25 -37.78 -4.64
C THR A 270 -2.71 -37.36 -4.89
N ALA A 271 -2.98 -36.12 -5.32
CA ALA A 271 -4.34 -35.70 -5.68
C ALA A 271 -4.80 -36.36 -6.99
N LYS A 272 -3.92 -36.41 -8.00
CA LYS A 272 -4.19 -37.05 -9.30
C LYS A 272 -4.38 -38.56 -9.17
N THR A 273 -3.61 -39.21 -8.29
CA THR A 273 -3.76 -40.64 -7.99
C THR A 273 -5.02 -40.91 -7.17
N TYR A 274 -5.42 -40.01 -6.27
CA TYR A 274 -6.73 -40.08 -5.63
C TYR A 274 -7.86 -40.07 -6.68
N GLU A 275 -7.88 -39.09 -7.58
CA GLU A 275 -8.87 -38.97 -8.65
C GLU A 275 -8.89 -40.21 -9.56
N LYS A 276 -7.71 -40.73 -9.91
CA LYS A 276 -7.53 -41.90 -10.79
C LYS A 276 -7.93 -43.23 -10.16
N LYS A 277 -7.72 -43.42 -8.84
CA LYS A 277 -7.75 -44.75 -8.19
C LYS A 277 -8.63 -44.86 -6.95
N ILE A 278 -8.92 -43.77 -6.25
CA ILE A 278 -9.71 -43.77 -5.00
C ILE A 278 -11.12 -43.20 -5.22
N ALA A 279 -11.26 -42.14 -6.01
CA ALA A 279 -12.55 -41.55 -6.39
C ALA A 279 -13.51 -42.57 -7.07
N PRO A 280 -13.05 -43.51 -7.93
CA PRO A 280 -13.93 -44.53 -8.49
C PRO A 280 -14.53 -45.49 -7.44
N ILE A 281 -13.93 -45.61 -6.26
CA ILE A 281 -14.35 -46.51 -5.18
C ILE A 281 -15.25 -45.75 -4.19
N THR A 282 -14.78 -44.60 -3.69
CA THR A 282 -15.50 -43.75 -2.73
C THR A 282 -16.67 -42.97 -3.34
N LYS A 283 -16.62 -42.67 -4.65
CA LYS A 283 -17.53 -41.74 -5.35
C LYS A 283 -17.42 -40.27 -4.90
N ASP A 284 -16.45 -39.95 -4.05
CA ASP A 284 -16.01 -38.58 -3.76
C ASP A 284 -14.98 -38.18 -4.83
N ASN A 285 -15.19 -37.09 -5.57
CA ASN A 285 -14.39 -36.80 -6.77
C ASN A 285 -12.93 -36.45 -6.44
N THR A 286 -12.71 -35.65 -5.40
CA THR A 286 -11.39 -35.21 -4.94
C THR A 286 -11.13 -35.64 -3.50
N ILE A 287 -9.85 -35.62 -3.10
CA ILE A 287 -9.45 -35.88 -1.71
C ILE A 287 -10.09 -34.89 -0.72
N PHE A 288 -10.37 -33.66 -1.16
CA PHE A 288 -11.07 -32.64 -0.36
C PHE A 288 -12.53 -33.01 -0.15
N ASP A 289 -13.23 -33.48 -1.19
CA ASP A 289 -14.62 -33.95 -1.08
C ASP A 289 -14.71 -35.14 -0.09
N PHE A 290 -13.79 -36.09 -0.18
CA PHE A 290 -13.74 -37.25 0.73
C PHE A 290 -13.50 -36.86 2.18
N ILE A 291 -12.62 -35.89 2.43
CA ILE A 291 -12.35 -35.36 3.77
C ILE A 291 -13.57 -34.60 4.31
N GLU A 292 -14.16 -33.70 3.51
CA GLU A 292 -15.30 -32.90 3.93
C GLU A 292 -16.56 -33.75 4.13
N ASN A 293 -16.82 -34.73 3.26
CA ASN A 293 -17.94 -35.67 3.42
C ASN A 293 -17.74 -36.63 4.60
N SER A 294 -16.50 -37.09 4.85
CA SER A 294 -16.19 -37.88 6.06
C SER A 294 -16.35 -37.07 7.34
N LEU A 295 -15.91 -35.80 7.36
CA LEU A 295 -16.13 -34.89 8.50
C LEU A 295 -17.61 -34.61 8.71
N ASN A 296 -18.38 -34.28 7.66
CA ASN A 296 -19.82 -34.09 7.73
C ASN A 296 -20.57 -35.34 8.25
N LYS A 297 -20.05 -36.55 7.99
CA LYS A 297 -20.63 -37.83 8.45
C LYS A 297 -20.28 -38.17 9.90
N TYR A 298 -19.02 -37.98 10.32
CA TYR A 298 -18.51 -38.48 11.61
C TYR A 298 -18.19 -37.40 12.66
N TYR A 299 -17.92 -36.16 12.23
CA TYR A 299 -17.58 -35.06 13.11
C TYR A 299 -18.02 -33.66 12.60
N PRO A 300 -19.33 -33.45 12.30
CA PRO A 300 -19.85 -32.25 11.61
C PRO A 300 -19.77 -30.92 12.39
N ALA A 301 -19.09 -30.90 13.54
CA ALA A 301 -18.90 -29.71 14.38
C ALA A 301 -17.51 -29.06 14.20
N MET A 302 -16.63 -29.65 13.39
CA MET A 302 -15.27 -29.18 13.14
C MET A 302 -15.10 -28.92 11.63
N SER A 303 -14.53 -27.77 11.26
CA SER A 303 -14.23 -27.48 9.85
C SER A 303 -13.03 -28.29 9.35
N ALA A 304 -12.94 -28.49 8.04
CA ALA A 304 -11.83 -29.24 7.44
C ALA A 304 -10.46 -28.56 7.64
N SER A 305 -10.42 -27.23 7.78
CA SER A 305 -9.20 -26.49 8.13
C SER A 305 -8.76 -26.75 9.58
N GLU A 306 -9.70 -26.72 10.54
CA GLU A 306 -9.40 -27.05 11.94
C GLU A 306 -8.96 -28.51 12.08
N TRP A 307 -9.70 -29.45 11.46
CA TRP A 307 -9.32 -30.86 11.45
C TRP A 307 -7.94 -31.09 10.82
N PHE A 308 -7.62 -30.42 9.70
CA PHE A 308 -6.31 -30.59 9.07
C PHE A 308 -5.16 -30.13 9.97
N LYS A 309 -5.34 -29.02 10.71
CA LYS A 309 -4.36 -28.51 11.68
C LYS A 309 -4.25 -29.37 12.95
N ASP A 310 -5.34 -30.00 13.39
CA ASP A 310 -5.34 -30.96 14.50
C ASP A 310 -4.73 -32.31 14.09
N ARG A 311 -4.94 -32.74 12.83
CA ARG A 311 -4.61 -34.09 12.35
C ARG A 311 -3.27 -34.23 11.63
N SER A 312 -2.71 -33.14 11.10
CA SER A 312 -1.34 -33.12 10.58
C SER A 312 -0.32 -33.00 11.72
N ASN A 313 0.82 -33.71 11.60
CA ASN A 313 1.93 -33.52 12.52
C ASN A 313 2.75 -32.24 12.24
N ALA A 314 2.49 -31.49 11.15
CA ALA A 314 3.26 -30.29 10.82
C ALA A 314 2.88 -29.08 11.70
N TYR A 315 3.86 -28.24 12.04
CA TYR A 315 3.58 -26.93 12.66
C TYR A 315 3.02 -25.98 11.61
N ILE A 316 1.69 -25.90 11.50
CA ILE A 316 0.99 -25.04 10.54
C ILE A 316 0.63 -23.72 11.22
N VAL A 317 1.24 -22.63 10.78
CA VAL A 317 0.88 -21.26 11.19
C VAL A 317 0.24 -20.54 10.00
N GLU A 318 -1.03 -20.21 10.14
CA GLU A 318 -1.75 -19.32 9.22
C GLU A 318 -1.63 -17.89 9.77
N ALA A 319 -1.09 -16.98 8.96
CA ALA A 319 -0.85 -15.60 9.36
C ALA A 319 -2.17 -14.81 9.45
N LYS A 320 -2.16 -13.68 10.17
CA LYS A 320 -3.34 -12.82 10.37
C LYS A 320 -3.18 -11.52 9.60
N SER A 321 -3.77 -11.44 8.41
CA SER A 321 -3.88 -10.18 7.66
C SER A 321 -4.67 -9.14 8.45
N SER A 322 -4.28 -7.88 8.33
CA SER A 322 -5.06 -6.71 8.77
C SER A 322 -6.35 -6.52 7.96
N ASN A 323 -6.48 -7.16 6.79
CA ASN A 323 -7.71 -7.24 6.01
C ASN A 323 -8.47 -8.54 6.30
N GLN A 324 -9.55 -8.46 7.08
CA GLN A 324 -10.38 -9.60 7.50
C GLN A 324 -11.04 -10.39 6.34
N ASN A 325 -10.99 -9.89 5.11
CA ASN A 325 -11.53 -10.57 3.92
C ASN A 325 -10.50 -11.47 3.21
N VAL A 326 -9.27 -11.54 3.73
CA VAL A 326 -8.17 -12.31 3.13
C VAL A 326 -8.11 -13.71 3.73
N ASP A 327 -8.30 -14.73 2.90
CA ASP A 327 -8.18 -16.13 3.32
C ASP A 327 -6.70 -16.55 3.37
N THR A 328 -6.14 -16.59 4.57
CA THR A 328 -4.81 -17.16 4.85
C THR A 328 -4.88 -18.66 5.16
N SER A 329 -6.06 -19.32 5.07
CA SER A 329 -6.15 -20.72 5.45
C SER A 329 -5.45 -21.64 4.47
N PHE A 330 -4.54 -22.45 5.00
CA PHE A 330 -3.69 -23.31 4.20
C PHE A 330 -4.45 -24.49 3.59
N TYR A 331 -5.46 -25.02 4.30
CA TYR A 331 -6.33 -26.06 3.75
C TYR A 331 -7.09 -25.55 2.51
N ASN A 332 -7.66 -24.36 2.59
CA ASN A 332 -8.37 -23.72 1.47
C ASN A 332 -7.41 -23.43 0.29
N LYS A 333 -6.17 -22.99 0.59
CA LYS A 333 -5.12 -22.81 -0.42
C LYS A 333 -4.75 -24.13 -1.12
N MET A 334 -4.63 -25.25 -0.41
CA MET A 334 -4.43 -26.56 -1.03
C MET A 334 -5.64 -27.01 -1.87
N LYS A 335 -6.87 -26.67 -1.46
CA LYS A 335 -8.10 -26.99 -2.20
C LYS A 335 -8.23 -26.20 -3.50
N ASN A 336 -7.82 -24.93 -3.47
CA ASN A 336 -8.06 -23.97 -4.56
C ASN A 336 -6.86 -23.74 -5.49
N ASP A 337 -5.63 -24.08 -5.09
CA ASP A 337 -4.41 -23.98 -5.91
C ASP A 337 -3.91 -25.39 -6.33
N PRO A 338 -4.02 -25.77 -7.62
CA PRO A 338 -3.55 -27.07 -8.12
C PRO A 338 -2.04 -27.31 -8.01
N LYS A 339 -1.24 -26.33 -7.56
CA LYS A 339 0.19 -26.52 -7.22
C LYS A 339 0.40 -26.90 -5.75
N LEU A 340 -0.66 -26.86 -4.94
CA LEU A 340 -0.64 -27.15 -3.51
C LEU A 340 -1.48 -28.38 -3.13
N SER A 341 -2.44 -28.79 -3.98
CA SER A 341 -3.33 -29.94 -3.74
C SER A 341 -2.59 -31.26 -3.46
N ASP A 342 -1.49 -31.54 -4.18
CA ASP A 342 -0.64 -32.72 -4.01
C ASP A 342 0.17 -32.71 -2.69
N HIS A 343 0.05 -31.69 -1.83
CA HIS A 343 0.75 -31.61 -0.53
C HIS A 343 -0.10 -32.08 0.66
N LEU A 344 -1.43 -32.12 0.53
CA LEU A 344 -2.36 -32.42 1.62
C LEU A 344 -2.10 -33.80 2.24
N ILE A 345 -2.05 -34.83 1.38
CA ILE A 345 -1.80 -36.23 1.79
C ILE A 345 -0.42 -36.38 2.44
N PRO A 346 0.70 -35.89 1.85
CA PRO A 346 2.01 -35.89 2.51
C PRO A 346 2.03 -35.24 3.90
N LEU A 347 1.27 -34.17 4.14
CA LEU A 347 1.20 -33.50 5.44
C LEU A 347 0.32 -34.23 6.48
N LEU A 348 -0.76 -34.88 6.05
CA LEU A 348 -1.58 -35.76 6.89
C LEU A 348 -0.84 -37.05 7.32
N SER A 349 0.28 -37.36 6.67
CA SER A 349 0.99 -38.64 6.79
C SER A 349 2.47 -38.54 7.22
N LEU A 350 2.93 -37.36 7.63
CA LEU A 350 4.24 -37.18 8.26
C LEU A 350 4.37 -38.07 9.50
N SER A 351 5.50 -38.77 9.67
CA SER A 351 5.68 -39.67 10.81
C SER A 351 5.84 -38.96 12.16
N GLN A 352 6.35 -37.72 12.14
CA GLN A 352 6.56 -36.83 13.29
C GLN A 352 6.50 -35.38 12.83
N ASP A 353 6.61 -34.45 13.79
CA ASP A 353 6.62 -32.99 13.64
C ASP A 353 7.91 -32.44 13.02
N ASN A 354 8.27 -32.94 11.84
CA ASN A 354 9.54 -32.65 11.15
C ASN A 354 9.45 -31.43 10.22
N ILE A 355 8.24 -31.02 9.83
CA ILE A 355 7.94 -29.94 8.89
C ILE A 355 7.19 -28.83 9.63
N TYR A 356 7.48 -27.58 9.26
CA TYR A 356 6.59 -26.46 9.53
C TYR A 356 6.07 -25.85 8.22
N VAL A 357 4.92 -25.18 8.32
CA VAL A 357 4.31 -24.42 7.25
C VAL A 357 3.93 -23.03 7.77
N ILE A 358 4.30 -21.98 7.03
CA ILE A 358 3.71 -20.65 7.16
C ILE A 358 2.79 -20.44 5.96
N SER A 359 1.54 -20.05 6.19
CA SER A 359 0.62 -19.60 5.14
C SER A 359 0.32 -18.12 5.31
N THR A 360 0.56 -17.33 4.26
CA THR A 360 0.26 -15.89 4.17
C THR A 360 -0.78 -15.66 3.07
N MET A 361 -1.21 -14.42 2.84
CA MET A 361 -2.19 -14.11 1.77
C MET A 361 -1.80 -14.66 0.39
N SER A 362 -0.51 -14.69 0.05
CA SER A 362 -0.02 -15.03 -1.30
C SER A 362 1.16 -16.02 -1.34
N THR A 363 1.72 -16.40 -0.19
CA THR A 363 2.86 -17.31 -0.10
C THR A 363 2.61 -18.47 0.86
N VAL A 364 3.26 -19.60 0.60
CA VAL A 364 3.32 -20.75 1.52
C VAL A 364 4.78 -21.15 1.71
N SER A 365 5.30 -20.97 2.92
CA SER A 365 6.67 -21.34 3.28
C SER A 365 6.72 -22.72 3.93
N TYR A 366 7.55 -23.62 3.41
CA TYR A 366 7.84 -24.92 4.02
C TYR A 366 9.28 -24.96 4.54
N GLY A 367 9.49 -25.52 5.73
CA GLY A 367 10.83 -25.70 6.28
C GLY A 367 10.94 -26.87 7.26
N LEU A 368 12.16 -27.18 7.67
CA LEU A 368 12.47 -28.30 8.55
C LEU A 368 12.55 -27.81 10.00
N VAL A 369 11.86 -28.48 10.92
CA VAL A 369 11.98 -28.18 12.36
C VAL A 369 13.39 -28.49 12.87
N ASP A 370 14.00 -29.54 12.32
CA ASP A 370 15.38 -29.99 12.59
C ASP A 370 16.47 -28.98 12.11
N THR A 371 16.08 -27.85 11.49
CA THR A 371 16.95 -26.70 11.20
C THR A 371 17.10 -25.75 12.40
N TYR A 372 16.14 -25.76 13.33
CA TYR A 372 16.03 -24.76 14.41
C TYR A 372 16.05 -25.36 15.82
N VAL A 373 15.82 -26.67 15.96
CA VAL A 373 15.74 -27.37 17.25
C VAL A 373 16.56 -28.66 17.20
N ASP A 374 17.33 -28.99 18.23
CA ASP A 374 17.88 -30.35 18.41
C ASP A 374 16.99 -31.19 19.31
N ARG A 375 16.43 -32.26 18.77
CA ARG A 375 15.61 -33.24 19.51
C ARG A 375 16.38 -34.02 20.59
N LYS A 376 17.70 -33.81 20.70
CA LYS A 376 18.61 -34.46 21.66
C LYS A 376 19.17 -33.52 22.72
N GLU A 377 18.91 -32.22 22.65
CA GLU A 377 19.43 -31.26 23.63
C GLU A 377 18.61 -31.26 24.94
N SER A 378 19.28 -31.05 26.08
CA SER A 378 18.65 -31.15 27.40
C SER A 378 17.59 -30.07 27.66
N ASN A 379 17.62 -28.97 26.91
CA ASN A 379 16.67 -27.87 26.93
C ASN A 379 15.68 -27.87 25.74
N TYR A 380 15.49 -29.01 25.05
CA TYR A 380 14.59 -29.16 23.89
C TYR A 380 13.22 -28.46 24.04
N ASN A 381 12.59 -28.55 25.21
CA ASN A 381 11.28 -27.92 25.49
C ASN A 381 11.32 -26.37 25.48
N GLU A 382 12.47 -25.76 25.72
CA GLU A 382 12.69 -24.32 25.64
C GLU A 382 12.99 -23.90 24.20
N SER A 383 13.91 -24.61 23.53
CA SER A 383 14.21 -24.41 22.10
C SER A 383 12.97 -24.57 21.22
N LYS A 384 12.12 -25.57 21.49
CA LYS A 384 10.84 -25.78 20.81
C LYS A 384 9.91 -24.58 20.97
N ARG A 385 9.71 -24.07 22.19
CA ARG A 385 8.89 -22.86 22.42
C ARG A 385 9.45 -21.63 21.74
N LYS A 386 10.78 -21.49 21.71
CA LYS A 386 11.42 -20.39 20.97
C LYS A 386 11.16 -20.53 19.47
N PHE A 387 11.29 -21.73 18.92
CA PHE A 387 10.97 -22.02 17.52
C PHE A 387 9.49 -21.74 17.19
N GLU A 388 8.54 -22.15 18.05
CA GLU A 388 7.11 -21.87 17.90
C GLU A 388 6.83 -20.34 17.90
N ALA A 389 7.50 -19.58 18.78
CA ALA A 389 7.41 -18.13 18.83
C ALA A 389 8.06 -17.45 17.60
N ASP A 390 9.27 -17.87 17.21
CA ASP A 390 9.98 -17.38 16.02
C ASP A 390 9.15 -17.63 14.74
N LEU A 391 8.48 -18.79 14.67
CA LEU A 391 7.59 -19.19 13.58
C LEU A 391 6.36 -18.28 13.48
N GLN A 392 5.69 -18.01 14.61
CA GLN A 392 4.54 -17.10 14.65
C GLN A 392 4.92 -15.63 14.40
N GLU A 393 6.06 -15.17 14.93
CA GLU A 393 6.59 -13.84 14.64
C GLU A 393 6.94 -13.70 13.16
N THR A 394 7.56 -14.73 12.57
CA THR A 394 7.90 -14.75 11.14
C THR A 394 6.67 -14.74 10.25
N ALA A 395 5.62 -15.51 10.58
CA ALA A 395 4.35 -15.46 9.87
C ALA A 395 3.76 -14.04 9.85
N ASN A 396 3.81 -13.34 10.99
CA ASN A 396 3.35 -11.96 11.10
C ASN A 396 4.23 -10.98 10.28
N LYS A 397 5.56 -11.12 10.30
CA LYS A 397 6.49 -10.32 9.47
C LYS A 397 6.22 -10.48 7.96
N GLN A 398 6.01 -11.72 7.52
CA GLN A 398 5.73 -12.02 6.11
C GLN A 398 4.35 -11.48 5.67
N GLU A 399 3.35 -11.54 6.55
CA GLU A 399 2.01 -10.99 6.27
C GLU A 399 2.00 -9.46 6.33
N GLU A 400 2.64 -8.81 7.31
CA GLU A 400 2.77 -7.33 7.38
C GLU A 400 3.39 -6.75 6.09
N PHE A 401 4.33 -7.47 5.46
CA PHE A 401 4.91 -7.11 4.17
C PHE A 401 3.93 -7.21 3.01
N LEU A 402 3.15 -8.27 2.94
CA LEU A 402 2.18 -8.48 1.88
C LEU A 402 0.97 -7.56 2.05
N ASP A 403 0.53 -7.31 3.29
CA ASP A 403 -0.45 -6.30 3.66
C ASP A 403 -0.02 -4.89 3.24
N PHE A 404 1.25 -4.50 3.46
CA PHE A 404 1.77 -3.23 2.95
C PHE A 404 1.60 -3.13 1.44
N TRP A 405 1.99 -4.17 0.70
CA TRP A 405 1.83 -4.18 -0.76
C TRP A 405 0.37 -4.26 -1.20
N TYR A 406 -0.51 -4.86 -0.40
CA TYR A 406 -1.95 -4.84 -0.62
C TYR A 406 -2.55 -3.44 -0.40
N ARG A 407 -2.06 -2.67 0.57
CA ARG A 407 -2.51 -1.28 0.82
C ARG A 407 -1.99 -0.28 -0.22
N ILE A 408 -0.75 -0.42 -0.68
CA ILE A 408 -0.07 0.60 -1.50
C ILE A 408 -0.12 0.32 -3.01
N SER A 409 -0.25 -0.94 -3.47
CA SER A 409 -0.24 -1.25 -4.91
C SER A 409 -1.59 -1.06 -5.60
N ASN A 410 -1.56 -0.44 -6.78
CA ASN A 410 -2.68 -0.41 -7.73
C ASN A 410 -2.92 -1.77 -8.45
N LYS A 411 -2.12 -2.80 -8.13
CA LYS A 411 -2.27 -4.20 -8.59
C LYS A 411 -2.37 -5.20 -7.44
N ARG A 412 -2.67 -4.73 -6.23
CA ARG A 412 -2.86 -5.53 -5.00
C ARG A 412 -3.67 -6.82 -5.19
N ASP A 413 -4.68 -6.83 -6.05
CA ASP A 413 -5.55 -7.99 -6.29
C ASP A 413 -4.79 -9.18 -6.92
N THR A 414 -3.60 -8.95 -7.48
CA THR A 414 -2.68 -9.99 -7.97
C THR A 414 -2.06 -10.80 -6.82
N LEU A 415 -2.05 -10.27 -5.59
CA LEU A 415 -1.64 -11.01 -4.38
C LEU A 415 -2.71 -12.03 -3.97
N LEU A 416 -3.99 -11.75 -4.20
CA LEU A 416 -5.12 -12.61 -3.82
C LEU A 416 -5.51 -13.59 -4.92
N ASN A 417 -5.50 -13.14 -6.19
CA ASN A 417 -5.91 -13.93 -7.35
C ASN A 417 -4.73 -14.59 -8.09
N GLY A 418 -3.51 -14.47 -7.56
CA GLY A 418 -2.32 -15.13 -8.08
C GLY A 418 -2.19 -16.58 -7.59
N ASN A 419 -1.45 -17.41 -8.34
CA ASN A 419 -0.98 -18.69 -7.80
C ASN A 419 -0.06 -18.41 -6.60
N ASN A 420 -0.12 -19.24 -5.55
CA ASN A 420 0.70 -19.04 -4.35
C ASN A 420 2.20 -19.17 -4.69
N ILE A 421 3.02 -18.31 -4.10
CA ILE A 421 4.48 -18.47 -4.15
C ILE A 421 4.88 -19.52 -3.11
N ILE A 422 5.52 -20.59 -3.54
CA ILE A 422 6.10 -21.59 -2.65
C ILE A 422 7.47 -21.07 -2.19
N ILE A 423 7.69 -21.00 -0.89
CA ILE A 423 9.00 -20.71 -0.30
C ILE A 423 9.54 -22.00 0.32
N ILE A 424 10.79 -22.33 0.05
CA ILE A 424 11.47 -23.49 0.61
C ILE A 424 12.63 -23.00 1.47
N ASP A 425 12.60 -23.25 2.78
CA ASP A 425 13.68 -22.90 3.69
C ASP A 425 14.93 -23.79 3.48
N THR A 426 16.05 -23.36 4.05
CA THR A 426 17.37 -23.98 3.92
C THR A 426 17.43 -25.40 4.47
N MET A 427 18.03 -26.33 3.72
CA MET A 427 18.11 -27.76 4.07
C MET A 427 19.18 -28.08 5.14
N ARG A 428 19.35 -27.21 6.15
CA ARG A 428 20.38 -27.40 7.18
C ARG A 428 19.85 -28.27 8.31
N LYS A 429 20.68 -29.18 8.79
CA LYS A 429 20.55 -29.68 10.16
C LYS A 429 20.97 -28.59 11.18
N TYR A 430 20.43 -28.66 12.37
CA TYR A 430 20.87 -27.87 13.53
C TYR A 430 22.35 -28.12 13.88
N GLY A 431 22.95 -27.17 14.60
CA GLY A 431 24.32 -27.24 15.11
C GLY A 431 25.26 -26.19 14.54
N GLU A 432 26.50 -26.19 15.02
CA GLU A 432 27.56 -25.27 14.64
C GLU A 432 28.42 -25.84 13.49
N GLY A 433 28.63 -25.06 12.43
CA GLY A 433 29.40 -25.47 11.26
C GLY A 433 29.15 -24.56 10.05
N SER A 434 29.83 -24.81 8.93
CA SER A 434 29.48 -24.11 7.69
C SER A 434 28.17 -24.66 7.11
N THR A 435 27.39 -23.81 6.40
CA THR A 435 26.15 -24.24 5.72
C THR A 435 26.33 -25.49 4.87
N ARG A 436 27.51 -25.68 4.28
CA ARG A 436 27.84 -26.84 3.44
C ARG A 436 27.97 -28.14 4.22
N ASP A 437 28.49 -28.07 5.45
CA ASP A 437 28.70 -29.23 6.33
C ASP A 437 27.41 -29.58 7.11
N LEU A 438 26.51 -28.60 7.24
CA LEU A 438 25.18 -28.74 7.81
C LEU A 438 24.11 -29.14 6.78
N TRP A 439 24.39 -29.09 5.46
CA TRP A 439 23.41 -29.45 4.43
C TRP A 439 23.00 -30.93 4.52
N ALA A 440 21.70 -31.17 4.67
CA ALA A 440 21.13 -32.50 4.74
C ALA A 440 21.22 -33.20 3.37
N PRO A 441 21.66 -34.47 3.30
CA PRO A 441 21.69 -35.22 2.04
C PRO A 441 20.28 -35.42 1.44
N LYS A 442 20.18 -35.48 0.10
CA LYS A 442 18.92 -35.79 -0.61
C LYS A 442 18.36 -37.19 -0.25
N TYR A 443 19.23 -38.14 0.10
CA TYR A 443 18.94 -39.55 0.34
C TYR A 443 19.87 -40.16 1.41
N GLY A 444 19.53 -41.36 1.89
CA GLY A 444 20.34 -42.12 2.86
C GLY A 444 20.08 -41.66 4.29
N GLU A 445 21.13 -41.56 5.10
CA GLU A 445 21.04 -40.97 6.44
C GLU A 445 20.81 -39.45 6.33
N THR A 446 19.54 -39.05 6.43
CA THR A 446 19.10 -37.65 6.31
C THR A 446 17.91 -37.35 7.22
N LEU A 447 17.62 -36.06 7.38
CA LEU A 447 16.53 -35.54 8.22
C LEU A 447 15.17 -36.08 7.76
N SER A 448 14.28 -36.35 8.72
CA SER A 448 13.00 -36.99 8.40
C SER A 448 12.11 -36.13 7.51
N GLY A 449 12.10 -34.81 7.68
CA GLY A 449 11.38 -33.90 6.77
C GLY A 449 11.95 -33.86 5.35
N VAL A 450 13.26 -34.12 5.18
CA VAL A 450 13.88 -34.22 3.85
C VAL A 450 13.42 -35.49 3.13
N ARG A 451 13.45 -36.63 3.84
CA ARG A 451 13.00 -37.93 3.31
C ARG A 451 11.50 -37.98 3.02
N GLU A 452 10.66 -37.52 3.94
CA GLU A 452 9.21 -37.83 3.95
C GLU A 452 8.35 -36.74 3.25
N PHE A 453 8.94 -35.59 2.91
CA PHE A 453 8.22 -34.45 2.32
C PHE A 453 9.01 -33.74 1.21
N ILE A 454 10.18 -33.15 1.53
CA ILE A 454 10.91 -32.26 0.60
C ILE A 454 11.44 -32.99 -0.65
N THR A 455 12.04 -34.17 -0.51
CA THR A 455 12.57 -34.94 -1.65
C THR A 455 11.47 -35.61 -2.49
N PRO A 456 10.42 -36.24 -1.91
CA PRO A 456 9.29 -36.79 -2.67
C PRO A 456 8.50 -35.75 -3.48
N LEU A 457 8.38 -34.50 -2.99
CA LEU A 457 7.74 -33.38 -3.69
C LEU A 457 8.67 -32.62 -4.66
N ASP A 458 9.87 -33.14 -4.94
CA ASP A 458 10.89 -32.53 -5.81
C ASP A 458 11.32 -31.09 -5.39
N PHE A 459 11.07 -30.70 -4.14
CA PHE A 459 11.49 -29.39 -3.59
C PHE A 459 12.98 -29.32 -3.25
N TYR A 460 13.64 -30.44 -2.99
CA TYR A 460 15.06 -30.47 -2.60
C TYR A 460 15.96 -29.71 -3.59
N SER A 461 16.95 -28.99 -3.08
CA SER A 461 18.03 -28.36 -3.86
C SER A 461 19.41 -28.78 -3.34
N ASN A 462 20.39 -28.84 -4.23
CA ASN A 462 21.78 -29.02 -3.84
C ASN A 462 22.35 -27.69 -3.33
N TYR A 463 23.18 -27.76 -2.29
CA TYR A 463 23.81 -26.59 -1.65
C TYR A 463 24.42 -25.59 -2.65
N MET A 464 24.03 -24.32 -2.51
CA MET A 464 24.60 -23.18 -3.23
C MET A 464 25.10 -22.11 -2.24
N PHE A 465 26.05 -21.27 -2.69
CA PHE A 465 26.61 -20.16 -1.90
C PHE A 465 25.96 -18.83 -2.31
N VAL A 466 24.65 -18.73 -2.08
CA VAL A 466 23.78 -17.55 -2.29
C VAL A 466 22.80 -17.48 -1.11
N ASP A 467 22.24 -16.32 -0.76
CA ASP A 467 21.28 -16.25 0.35
C ASP A 467 19.93 -16.89 0.02
N GLY A 468 19.38 -16.56 -1.15
CA GLY A 468 18.20 -17.19 -1.75
C GLY A 468 18.34 -17.36 -3.26
N GLU A 469 17.27 -17.85 -3.88
CA GLU A 469 17.04 -17.85 -5.32
C GLU A 469 15.52 -17.85 -5.61
N ALA A 470 15.04 -16.84 -6.32
CA ALA A 470 13.77 -16.85 -7.03
C ALA A 470 13.88 -17.64 -8.35
N SER A 471 13.19 -18.78 -8.45
CA SER A 471 13.19 -19.65 -9.62
C SER A 471 11.81 -19.65 -10.32
N GLY A 472 11.77 -19.33 -11.62
CA GLY A 472 10.52 -19.30 -12.38
C GLY A 472 9.62 -18.13 -11.99
N ASP A 473 8.31 -18.37 -11.85
CA ASP A 473 7.30 -17.33 -11.56
C ASP A 473 6.70 -17.38 -10.14
N ASN A 474 6.89 -18.49 -9.39
CA ASN A 474 6.24 -18.69 -8.09
C ASN A 474 7.01 -19.64 -7.12
N LEU A 475 8.34 -19.73 -7.22
CA LEU A 475 9.15 -20.54 -6.30
C LEU A 475 10.36 -19.74 -5.80
N VAL A 476 10.61 -19.79 -4.48
CA VAL A 476 11.80 -19.24 -3.82
C VAL A 476 12.47 -20.34 -3.01
N LYS A 477 13.81 -20.42 -3.03
CA LYS A 477 14.58 -21.34 -2.17
C LYS A 477 15.65 -20.59 -1.39
N LEU A 478 15.74 -20.79 -0.07
CA LEU A 478 16.79 -20.20 0.76
C LEU A 478 17.98 -21.17 0.89
N TYR A 479 19.21 -20.64 0.85
CA TYR A 479 20.44 -21.43 0.98
C TYR A 479 21.35 -20.88 2.10
N LEU A 480 21.93 -19.67 1.96
CA LEU A 480 22.77 -19.05 2.99
C LEU A 480 21.98 -18.31 4.10
N SER A 481 20.69 -18.07 3.90
CA SER A 481 19.77 -17.61 4.96
C SER A 481 18.91 -18.73 5.56
N LYS A 482 18.22 -18.40 6.66
CA LYS A 482 17.23 -19.22 7.40
C LYS A 482 15.95 -18.40 7.54
N THR A 483 14.80 -18.89 7.08
CA THR A 483 13.52 -18.15 7.04
C THR A 483 13.18 -17.49 8.39
N LEU A 484 13.33 -18.19 9.52
CA LEU A 484 12.97 -17.68 10.86
C LEU A 484 14.05 -16.76 11.48
N THR A 485 14.69 -15.92 10.66
CA THR A 485 15.71 -14.93 11.08
C THR A 485 15.55 -13.63 10.30
N ASP A 486 15.94 -12.49 10.87
CA ASP A 486 15.88 -11.19 10.17
C ASP A 486 16.69 -11.18 8.85
N ARG A 487 17.79 -11.94 8.75
CA ARG A 487 18.50 -12.14 7.47
C ARG A 487 17.61 -12.85 6.45
N GLY A 488 16.96 -13.94 6.85
CA GLY A 488 16.02 -14.68 6.00
C GLY A 488 14.75 -13.92 5.65
N GLN A 489 14.31 -12.97 6.47
CA GLN A 489 13.23 -12.05 6.14
C GLN A 489 13.67 -11.00 5.12
N SER A 490 14.90 -10.50 5.23
CA SER A 490 15.51 -9.64 4.20
C SER A 490 15.55 -10.39 2.86
N THR A 491 16.14 -11.60 2.84
CA THR A 491 16.14 -12.50 1.68
C THR A 491 14.73 -12.83 1.16
N TYR A 492 13.76 -13.10 2.03
CA TYR A 492 12.37 -13.34 1.62
C TYR A 492 11.84 -12.15 0.81
N THR A 493 11.94 -10.92 1.33
CA THR A 493 11.48 -9.71 0.62
C THR A 493 12.27 -9.42 -0.66
N HIS A 494 13.57 -9.77 -0.67
CA HIS A 494 14.45 -9.67 -1.83
C HIS A 494 13.99 -10.58 -2.98
N GLU A 495 13.87 -11.88 -2.74
CA GLU A 495 13.46 -12.86 -3.76
C GLU A 495 12.00 -12.66 -4.19
N LEU A 496 11.11 -12.24 -3.27
CA LEU A 496 9.74 -11.84 -3.61
C LEU A 496 9.70 -10.67 -4.60
N THR A 497 10.58 -9.67 -4.42
CA THR A 497 10.69 -8.53 -5.35
C THR A 497 11.00 -9.03 -6.76
N HIS A 498 11.94 -9.97 -6.92
CA HIS A 498 12.29 -10.53 -8.24
C HIS A 498 11.11 -11.21 -8.96
N LEU A 499 10.16 -11.78 -8.21
CA LEU A 499 9.01 -12.53 -8.74
C LEU A 499 7.82 -11.64 -9.11
N LEU A 500 7.45 -10.62 -8.31
CA LEU A 500 6.27 -9.78 -8.59
C LEU A 500 6.56 -8.30 -8.85
N ASP A 501 7.80 -7.80 -8.93
CA ASP A 501 8.03 -6.35 -9.11
C ASP A 501 7.27 -5.76 -10.30
N LYS A 502 7.37 -6.40 -11.47
CA LYS A 502 6.62 -6.09 -12.70
C LYS A 502 5.10 -6.33 -12.60
N LYS A 503 4.62 -7.01 -11.55
CA LYS A 503 3.22 -7.46 -11.37
C LYS A 503 2.49 -6.64 -10.30
N VAL A 504 3.16 -6.26 -9.22
CA VAL A 504 2.60 -5.63 -8.01
C VAL A 504 3.32 -4.33 -7.65
N TRP A 505 4.62 -4.38 -7.30
CA TRP A 505 5.37 -3.20 -6.83
C TRP A 505 5.31 -2.03 -7.82
N LEU A 506 5.63 -2.29 -9.09
CA LEU A 506 5.66 -1.30 -10.17
C LEU A 506 4.26 -1.05 -10.77
N ASN A 507 3.17 -1.29 -10.02
CA ASN A 507 1.77 -1.14 -10.45
C ASN A 507 1.43 -1.85 -11.78
N GLY A 508 2.15 -2.93 -12.12
CA GLY A 508 1.95 -3.71 -13.35
C GLY A 508 2.73 -3.21 -14.58
N TYR A 509 3.56 -2.19 -14.42
CA TYR A 509 4.56 -1.77 -15.41
C TYR A 509 5.83 -2.62 -15.29
N GLY A 510 6.62 -2.70 -16.36
CA GLY A 510 7.91 -3.37 -16.36
C GLY A 510 9.02 -2.57 -15.65
N ARG A 511 10.21 -3.17 -15.55
CA ARG A 511 11.41 -2.51 -15.02
C ARG A 511 11.91 -1.45 -15.99
N ARG A 512 12.30 -0.26 -15.49
CA ARG A 512 12.93 0.82 -16.27
C ARG A 512 13.94 0.30 -17.30
N THR A 513 13.81 0.78 -18.54
CA THR A 513 14.72 0.45 -19.64
C THR A 513 16.19 0.65 -19.24
N GLY A 514 16.98 -0.42 -19.43
CA GLY A 514 18.38 -0.48 -19.04
C GLY A 514 18.64 -1.20 -17.72
N LYS A 515 17.75 -1.08 -16.72
CA LYS A 515 17.95 -1.63 -15.37
C LYS A 515 17.73 -3.14 -15.28
N GLY A 516 18.35 -3.76 -14.29
CA GLY A 516 18.26 -5.20 -14.02
C GLY A 516 17.31 -5.51 -12.85
N ALA A 517 17.38 -6.72 -12.31
CA ALA A 517 16.57 -7.17 -11.17
C ALA A 517 17.08 -6.61 -9.83
N GLU A 518 18.39 -6.72 -9.58
CA GLU A 518 19.05 -6.26 -8.34
C GLU A 518 18.95 -4.73 -8.13
N THR A 519 18.67 -4.00 -9.20
CA THR A 519 18.37 -2.57 -9.13
C THR A 519 17.09 -2.28 -8.34
N PHE A 520 16.14 -3.22 -8.24
CA PHE A 520 14.84 -3.03 -7.55
C PHE A 520 14.76 -3.67 -6.17
N ALA A 521 15.58 -4.68 -5.87
CA ALA A 521 15.58 -5.36 -4.58
C ALA A 521 16.37 -4.57 -3.52
N THR A 522 17.67 -4.82 -3.38
CA THR A 522 18.49 -4.29 -2.27
C THR A 522 18.55 -2.76 -2.23
N GLY A 523 18.20 -2.17 -1.09
CA GLY A 523 18.13 -0.72 -0.92
C GLY A 523 16.96 -0.04 -1.63
N MET A 524 15.96 -0.80 -2.09
CA MET A 524 14.75 -0.26 -2.72
C MET A 524 13.48 -0.96 -2.21
N PHE A 525 13.19 -2.20 -2.63
CA PHE A 525 11.99 -2.93 -2.19
C PHE A 525 12.27 -4.11 -1.24
N GLU A 526 13.52 -4.56 -1.13
CA GLU A 526 13.98 -5.41 -0.02
C GLU A 526 13.85 -4.66 1.31
N SER A 527 13.35 -5.32 2.36
CA SER A 527 13.30 -4.74 3.72
C SER A 527 14.55 -5.11 4.51
N LEU A 528 15.38 -4.11 4.82
CA LEU A 528 16.60 -4.24 5.61
C LEU A 528 16.42 -3.63 7.00
N ASN A 529 16.94 -4.28 8.05
CA ASN A 529 16.91 -3.74 9.41
C ASN A 529 18.02 -2.68 9.60
N ASN A 530 17.76 -1.42 9.24
CA ASN A 530 18.70 -0.31 9.42
C ASN A 530 18.75 0.24 10.86
N THR A 531 18.65 -0.63 11.85
CA THR A 531 19.00 -0.28 13.24
C THR A 531 20.52 -0.15 13.36
N VAL A 532 20.99 0.98 13.88
CA VAL A 532 22.42 1.33 13.88
C VAL A 532 23.21 0.35 14.75
N GLY A 533 24.13 -0.39 14.12
CA GLY A 533 24.90 -1.45 14.75
C GLY A 533 24.38 -2.87 14.52
N LEU A 534 23.20 -3.04 13.89
CA LEU A 534 22.65 -4.33 13.47
C LEU A 534 22.72 -4.55 11.94
N SER A 535 22.64 -3.48 11.14
CA SER A 535 22.77 -3.57 9.67
C SER A 535 24.21 -3.85 9.22
N GLU A 536 24.37 -4.63 8.14
CA GLU A 536 25.65 -4.77 7.43
C GLU A 536 26.05 -3.46 6.70
N TYR A 537 25.10 -2.56 6.47
CA TYR A 537 25.30 -1.25 5.87
C TYR A 537 25.39 -0.13 6.93
N GLU A 538 26.11 0.95 6.60
CA GLU A 538 25.86 2.25 7.23
C GLU A 538 24.50 2.81 6.75
N PRO A 539 23.91 3.81 7.42
CA PRO A 539 22.58 4.35 7.09
C PRO A 539 22.34 4.59 5.58
N ILE A 540 21.34 3.90 5.03
CA ILE A 540 20.91 3.94 3.62
C ILE A 540 19.44 4.33 3.50
N PHE A 541 19.05 4.85 2.33
CA PHE A 541 17.64 4.96 1.99
C PHE A 541 17.06 3.55 1.77
N ASN A 542 16.18 3.17 2.68
CA ASN A 542 15.33 2.00 2.58
C ASN A 542 14.06 2.24 3.40
N LEU A 543 13.02 1.45 3.13
CA LEU A 543 11.78 1.46 3.88
C LEU A 543 11.68 0.13 4.63
N ASN A 544 11.30 0.19 5.90
CA ASN A 544 10.96 -1.00 6.65
C ASN A 544 9.55 -1.43 6.27
N LEU A 545 9.41 -2.48 5.47
CA LEU A 545 8.12 -2.96 5.02
C LEU A 545 7.71 -4.29 5.68
N ALA A 546 8.55 -4.90 6.53
CA ALA A 546 8.33 -6.27 7.03
C ALA A 546 8.58 -6.48 8.53
N TYR A 547 9.08 -5.47 9.26
CA TYR A 547 9.48 -5.63 10.67
C TYR A 547 8.80 -4.62 11.58
N LYS A 548 8.67 -4.98 12.87
CA LYS A 548 8.50 -4.02 13.95
C LYS A 548 9.85 -3.70 14.58
N LEU A 549 10.34 -2.47 14.40
CA LEU A 549 11.64 -1.99 14.86
C LEU A 549 11.50 -1.06 16.09
N GLY A 550 12.47 -1.16 16.99
CA GLY A 550 12.53 -0.37 18.23
C GLY A 550 13.28 0.96 18.07
N GLU A 551 14.03 1.31 19.10
CA GLU A 551 14.93 2.47 19.11
C GLU A 551 16.18 2.22 18.23
N GLY A 552 16.95 3.27 17.94
CA GLY A 552 18.19 3.17 17.16
C GLY A 552 18.03 2.99 15.64
N ARG A 553 16.81 2.78 15.13
CA ARG A 553 16.46 2.80 13.70
C ARG A 553 16.71 4.17 13.05
N VAL A 554 17.00 4.20 11.75
CA VAL A 554 17.04 5.42 10.91
C VAL A 554 15.92 5.46 9.87
N GLN A 555 14.87 4.65 10.07
CA GLN A 555 13.73 4.47 9.18
C GLN A 555 12.44 4.25 9.99
N ASN A 556 11.30 4.02 9.34
CA ASN A 556 10.01 3.80 9.98
C ASN A 556 9.99 2.54 10.88
N ALA A 557 9.19 2.58 11.95
CA ALA A 557 9.09 1.56 12.98
C ALA A 557 8.34 0.30 12.50
N SER A 558 7.35 0.41 11.63
CA SER A 558 6.61 -0.71 11.04
C SER A 558 6.00 -0.32 9.68
N PRO A 559 5.72 -1.28 8.77
CA PRO A 559 4.88 -1.06 7.59
C PRO A 559 3.49 -0.46 7.92
N ASN A 560 2.99 -0.66 9.14
CA ASN A 560 1.71 -0.11 9.60
C ASN A 560 1.76 1.41 9.89
N ARG A 561 2.92 2.06 9.69
CA ARG A 561 3.01 3.52 9.48
C ARG A 561 2.38 3.96 8.16
N PHE A 562 2.16 3.04 7.23
CA PHE A 562 1.64 3.30 5.88
C PHE A 562 0.33 2.53 5.65
N MET A 563 -0.79 3.22 5.76
CA MET A 563 -2.13 2.69 5.49
C MET A 563 -2.63 3.04 4.09
N GLN A 564 -2.08 4.11 3.49
CA GLN A 564 -2.39 4.63 2.16
C GLN A 564 -1.15 5.30 1.54
N GLU A 565 -1.16 5.55 0.22
CA GLU A 565 -0.01 6.11 -0.52
C GLU A 565 0.47 7.48 0.02
N SER A 566 -0.45 8.34 0.46
CA SER A 566 -0.10 9.63 1.06
C SER A 566 0.71 9.51 2.35
N ASP A 567 0.48 8.47 3.16
CA ASP A 567 1.23 8.29 4.42
C ASP A 567 2.72 8.03 4.15
N LEU A 568 3.01 7.29 3.08
CA LEU A 568 4.36 6.97 2.61
C LEU A 568 5.04 8.21 2.01
N LYS A 569 4.28 9.02 1.26
CA LYS A 569 4.71 10.32 0.76
C LYS A 569 5.10 11.25 1.92
N ASP A 570 4.20 11.46 2.87
CA ASP A 570 4.37 12.41 3.97
C ASP A 570 5.53 12.00 4.90
N TYR A 571 5.68 10.71 5.16
CA TYR A 571 6.87 10.16 5.84
C TYR A 571 8.16 10.48 5.08
N MET A 572 8.19 10.26 3.77
CA MET A 572 9.37 10.52 2.94
C MET A 572 9.64 12.03 2.80
N GLN A 573 8.61 12.89 2.87
CA GLN A 573 8.78 14.34 2.98
C GLN A 573 9.44 14.74 4.30
N GLY A 574 8.96 14.23 5.45
CA GLY A 574 9.58 14.50 6.75
C GLY A 574 11.03 14.01 6.84
N LEU A 575 11.31 12.83 6.29
CA LEU A 575 12.67 12.31 6.16
C LEU A 575 13.55 13.22 5.30
N MET A 576 13.08 13.61 4.11
CA MET A 576 13.83 14.51 3.23
C MET A 576 13.99 15.92 3.81
N ASP A 577 13.00 16.44 4.55
CA ASP A 577 13.12 17.71 5.27
C ASP A 577 14.28 17.68 6.28
N VAL A 578 14.51 16.56 6.96
CA VAL A 578 15.72 16.34 7.80
C VAL A 578 16.98 16.23 6.94
N ILE A 579 16.99 15.37 5.91
CA ILE A 579 18.20 15.10 5.11
C ILE A 579 18.69 16.35 4.37
N TYR A 580 17.82 17.08 3.64
CA TYR A 580 18.22 18.32 2.96
C TYR A 580 18.73 19.40 3.93
N THR A 581 18.16 19.49 5.14
CA THR A 581 18.63 20.42 6.18
C THR A 581 20.02 20.07 6.69
N LEU A 582 20.28 18.78 6.95
CA LEU A 582 21.58 18.28 7.41
C LEU A 582 22.65 18.27 6.31
N ASP A 583 22.27 18.01 5.06
CA ASP A 583 23.14 18.10 3.89
C ASP A 583 23.51 19.56 3.59
N TYR A 584 22.59 20.51 3.78
CA TYR A 584 22.90 21.95 3.69
C TYR A 584 23.90 22.40 4.77
N ALA A 585 23.72 21.94 6.02
CA ALA A 585 24.67 22.24 7.10
C ALA A 585 26.08 21.65 6.83
N GLU A 586 26.18 20.43 6.25
CA GLU A 586 27.46 19.84 5.82
C GLU A 586 28.08 20.63 4.65
N ALA A 587 27.26 21.06 3.68
CA ALA A 587 27.69 21.90 2.57
C ALA A 587 28.30 23.22 3.05
N ILE A 588 27.60 23.98 3.90
CA ILE A 588 28.11 25.26 4.43
C ILE A 588 29.38 25.06 5.29
N SER A 589 29.44 23.98 6.07
CA SER A 589 30.64 23.62 6.87
C SER A 589 31.88 23.33 6.02
N SER A 590 31.68 22.92 4.76
CA SER A 590 32.69 22.46 3.80
C SER A 590 33.03 23.51 2.74
N LEU A 591 32.06 24.28 2.26
CA LEU A 591 32.23 25.35 1.27
C LEU A 591 33.13 26.49 1.76
N ARG A 592 33.06 26.77 3.07
CA ARG A 592 33.89 27.78 3.78
C ARG A 592 35.38 27.40 3.92
N ARG A 593 35.80 26.22 3.43
CA ARG A 593 37.16 25.69 3.55
C ARG A 593 38.06 26.17 2.41
N THR A 594 39.37 26.01 2.56
CA THR A 594 40.33 26.24 1.46
C THR A 594 40.09 25.27 0.30
N ASN A 595 40.63 25.56 -0.88
CA ASN A 595 40.40 24.73 -2.07
C ASN A 595 41.01 23.33 -1.94
N SER A 596 42.13 23.18 -1.22
CA SER A 596 42.77 21.89 -0.94
C SER A 596 41.97 21.04 0.06
N GLU A 597 41.39 21.65 1.10
CA GLU A 597 40.44 20.99 2.02
C GLU A 597 39.14 20.61 1.30
N LYS A 598 38.58 21.50 0.45
CA LYS A 598 37.41 21.20 -0.39
C LYS A 598 37.66 20.03 -1.33
N ALA A 599 38.87 19.90 -1.90
CA ALA A 599 39.30 18.76 -2.71
C ALA A 599 39.62 17.48 -1.90
N ILE A 600 39.33 17.47 -0.60
CA ILE A 600 39.26 16.26 0.25
C ILE A 600 37.82 15.99 0.66
N LEU A 601 37.07 17.03 1.05
CA LEU A 601 35.68 16.94 1.49
C LEU A 601 34.67 16.66 0.38
N PHE A 602 35.04 16.79 -0.89
CA PHE A 602 34.16 16.60 -2.04
C PHE A 602 34.76 15.68 -3.10
N ASN A 603 33.91 14.85 -3.71
CA ASN A 603 34.15 14.12 -4.95
C ASN A 603 33.16 14.60 -6.02
N GLN A 604 33.45 14.38 -7.30
CA GLN A 604 32.54 14.64 -8.42
C GLN A 604 31.95 13.33 -8.95
N LEU A 605 30.69 13.38 -9.34
CA LEU A 605 29.93 12.31 -9.98
C LEU A 605 29.80 12.59 -11.49
N GLU A 606 30.05 11.57 -12.29
CA GLU A 606 29.77 11.51 -13.72
C GLU A 606 28.92 10.29 -14.05
N LEU A 607 28.05 10.38 -15.05
CA LEU A 607 27.43 9.21 -15.67
C LEU A 607 28.29 8.73 -16.83
N THR A 608 28.75 7.49 -16.75
CA THR A 608 29.60 6.86 -17.79
C THR A 608 28.83 5.79 -18.54
N PRO A 609 28.82 5.79 -19.90
CA PRO A 609 28.18 4.73 -20.67
C PRO A 609 28.73 3.34 -20.35
N GLU A 610 27.85 2.34 -20.32
CA GLU A 610 28.25 0.93 -20.23
C GLU A 610 29.02 0.51 -21.49
N LYS A 611 30.05 -0.34 -21.32
CA LYS A 611 31.03 -0.73 -22.35
C LYS A 611 30.80 -2.11 -22.95
N ALA A 612 29.81 -2.85 -22.44
CA ALA A 612 29.38 -4.11 -23.02
C ALA A 612 28.70 -3.92 -24.39
N PRO A 613 28.67 -4.94 -25.26
CA PRO A 613 27.83 -4.90 -26.46
C PRO A 613 26.34 -4.89 -26.09
N ASN A 614 25.53 -4.21 -26.90
CA ASN A 614 24.07 -4.08 -26.75
C ASN A 614 23.62 -3.38 -25.44
N THR A 615 24.43 -2.48 -24.88
CA THR A 615 24.08 -1.64 -23.73
C THR A 615 23.92 -0.17 -24.08
N GLU A 616 23.35 0.08 -25.26
CA GLU A 616 22.89 1.41 -25.68
C GLU A 616 21.99 2.01 -24.58
N ASN A 617 22.17 3.31 -24.32
CA ASN A 617 21.44 4.12 -23.34
C ASN A 617 21.60 3.69 -21.85
N LYS A 618 22.46 2.72 -21.52
CA LYS A 618 22.81 2.37 -20.12
C LYS A 618 23.96 3.21 -19.58
N SER A 619 23.83 3.71 -18.35
CA SER A 619 24.91 4.45 -17.67
C SER A 619 25.22 3.91 -16.26
N ASN A 620 26.47 4.08 -15.85
CA ASN A 620 27.01 3.76 -14.53
C ASN A 620 27.43 5.04 -13.80
N ASP A 621 27.25 5.07 -12.47
CA ASP A 621 27.76 6.13 -11.62
C ASP A 621 29.28 6.01 -11.51
N THR A 622 30.01 7.09 -11.84
CA THR A 622 31.46 7.18 -11.67
C THR A 622 31.81 8.33 -10.74
N PHE A 623 32.41 7.99 -9.60
CA PHE A 623 32.87 8.92 -8.57
C PHE A 623 34.37 9.19 -8.75
N LYS A 624 34.78 10.46 -8.75
CA LYS A 624 36.17 10.91 -8.93
C LYS A 624 36.54 11.96 -7.88
N HIS A 625 37.83 12.05 -7.56
CA HIS A 625 38.34 13.21 -6.82
C HIS A 625 38.27 14.47 -7.68
N ILE A 626 37.92 15.60 -7.07
CA ILE A 626 38.10 16.92 -7.68
C ILE A 626 39.52 17.45 -7.43
N ASP A 627 39.96 18.41 -8.25
CA ASP A 627 41.17 19.17 -8.00
C ASP A 627 40.86 20.55 -7.39
N GLU A 628 41.91 21.32 -7.08
CA GLU A 628 41.76 22.68 -6.56
C GLU A 628 41.15 23.66 -7.59
N SER A 629 41.21 23.35 -8.88
CA SER A 629 40.58 24.15 -9.94
C SER A 629 39.06 24.06 -9.84
N ILE A 630 38.51 22.84 -9.84
CA ILE A 630 37.09 22.60 -9.63
C ILE A 630 36.66 23.13 -8.26
N ALA A 631 37.41 22.82 -7.19
CA ALA A 631 37.10 23.25 -5.83
C ALA A 631 37.08 24.78 -5.67
N SER A 632 37.90 25.52 -6.41
CA SER A 632 37.87 27.00 -6.42
C SER A 632 36.55 27.59 -6.94
N THR A 633 35.82 26.82 -7.76
CA THR A 633 34.52 27.22 -8.28
C THR A 633 33.34 26.83 -7.39
N LEU A 634 33.57 26.17 -6.24
CA LEU A 634 32.53 25.78 -5.29
C LEU A 634 32.39 26.85 -4.19
N ASN A 635 31.30 27.62 -4.21
CA ASN A 635 31.04 28.71 -3.27
C ASN A 635 29.64 28.63 -2.61
N THR A 636 28.68 28.04 -3.31
CA THR A 636 27.26 27.93 -2.93
C THR A 636 26.77 26.48 -2.95
N ILE A 637 25.56 26.23 -2.43
CA ILE A 637 24.90 24.93 -2.57
C ILE A 637 24.58 24.63 -4.06
N ASP A 638 24.18 25.64 -4.82
CA ASP A 638 23.86 25.52 -6.25
C ASP A 638 25.09 25.09 -7.07
N ASP A 639 26.29 25.60 -6.75
CA ASP A 639 27.54 25.12 -7.36
C ASP A 639 27.73 23.60 -7.16
N LEU A 640 27.39 23.07 -5.98
CA LEU A 640 27.51 21.64 -5.68
C LEU A 640 26.52 20.80 -6.50
N ILE A 641 25.31 21.32 -6.75
CA ILE A 641 24.28 20.66 -7.56
C ILE A 641 24.69 20.68 -9.05
N GLU A 642 25.02 21.86 -9.59
CA GLU A 642 25.33 22.05 -11.02
C GLU A 642 26.62 21.34 -11.45
N LYS A 643 27.63 21.29 -10.59
CA LYS A 643 28.94 20.67 -10.90
C LYS A 643 28.98 19.19 -10.51
N ASN A 644 27.82 18.60 -10.20
CA ASN A 644 27.64 17.20 -9.85
C ASN A 644 28.52 16.72 -8.69
N ILE A 645 28.55 17.49 -7.61
CA ILE A 645 29.36 17.19 -6.43
C ILE A 645 28.63 16.23 -5.49
N VAL A 646 29.40 15.38 -4.82
CA VAL A 646 28.98 14.51 -3.72
C VAL A 646 29.96 14.64 -2.55
N SER A 647 29.55 14.25 -1.34
CA SER A 647 30.44 14.24 -0.17
C SER A 647 31.61 13.27 -0.40
N GLY A 648 32.84 13.71 -0.08
CA GLY A 648 34.05 12.88 -0.14
C GLY A 648 34.04 11.70 0.83
N ARG A 649 33.07 11.69 1.77
CA ARG A 649 32.77 10.59 2.70
C ARG A 649 31.94 9.47 2.04
N LEU A 650 31.30 9.73 0.90
CA LEU A 650 30.42 8.77 0.22
C LEU A 650 31.20 7.51 -0.21
N LYS A 651 30.73 6.35 0.21
CA LYS A 651 31.30 5.04 -0.12
C LYS A 651 30.37 4.31 -1.09
N PHE A 652 30.86 4.05 -2.31
CA PHE A 652 30.07 3.35 -3.34
C PHE A 652 30.33 1.83 -3.36
N LYS A 653 31.49 1.37 -2.90
CA LYS A 653 31.85 -0.07 -2.82
C LYS A 653 32.85 -0.32 -1.68
N GLY A 654 32.39 -0.94 -0.59
CA GLY A 654 33.21 -1.13 0.62
C GLY A 654 33.65 0.22 1.21
N ASN A 655 34.96 0.41 1.42
CA ASN A 655 35.54 1.69 1.86
C ASN A 655 36.02 2.59 0.70
N ALA A 656 35.73 2.24 -0.57
CA ALA A 656 36.13 3.05 -1.72
C ALA A 656 35.15 4.21 -1.95
N THR A 657 35.69 5.41 -2.10
CA THR A 657 34.94 6.66 -2.34
C THR A 657 35.02 7.17 -3.78
N VAL A 658 35.84 6.50 -4.62
CA VAL A 658 36.05 6.81 -6.05
C VAL A 658 36.18 5.53 -6.87
N GLY A 659 35.61 5.53 -8.08
CA GLY A 659 35.45 4.36 -8.93
C GLY A 659 34.08 4.35 -9.64
N THR A 660 33.76 3.26 -10.32
CA THR A 660 32.54 3.13 -11.15
C THR A 660 31.66 1.99 -10.64
N THR A 661 30.32 2.16 -10.66
CA THR A 661 29.37 1.08 -10.38
C THR A 661 29.31 0.06 -11.52
N GLU A 662 28.98 -1.18 -11.19
CA GLU A 662 28.59 -2.21 -12.17
C GLU A 662 27.06 -2.22 -12.32
N GLN A 663 26.54 -2.45 -13.53
CA GLN A 663 25.09 -2.61 -13.77
C GLN A 663 24.52 -3.80 -12.98
N ASN A 664 23.29 -3.68 -12.46
CA ASN A 664 22.59 -4.76 -11.76
C ASN A 664 23.43 -5.33 -10.59
N GLY A 665 23.91 -4.43 -9.72
CA GLY A 665 24.69 -4.78 -8.54
C GLY A 665 24.00 -4.34 -7.25
N TYR A 666 24.42 -4.95 -6.14
CA TYR A 666 23.97 -4.69 -4.76
C TYR A 666 24.45 -3.33 -4.20
N TYR A 667 24.26 -2.27 -4.98
CA TYR A 667 24.55 -0.88 -4.64
C TYR A 667 23.34 -0.23 -3.97
N VAL A 668 23.61 0.61 -2.97
CA VAL A 668 22.62 1.24 -2.10
C VAL A 668 22.79 2.75 -2.09
N ALA A 669 21.70 3.50 -1.97
CA ALA A 669 21.75 4.96 -1.82
C ALA A 669 22.04 5.33 -0.35
N PRO A 670 23.15 6.01 -0.03
CA PRO A 670 23.46 6.40 1.34
C PRO A 670 22.50 7.48 1.85
N LEU A 671 22.12 7.39 3.12
CA LEU A 671 21.15 8.28 3.75
C LEU A 671 21.80 9.59 4.23
N LEU A 672 23.04 9.53 4.72
CA LEU A 672 23.68 10.61 5.47
C LEU A 672 24.94 11.19 4.79
N GLU A 673 25.32 10.66 3.63
CA GLU A 673 26.42 11.12 2.79
C GLU A 673 25.84 11.85 1.55
N PRO A 674 25.92 13.19 1.49
CA PRO A 674 25.20 13.99 0.49
C PRO A 674 25.51 13.63 -0.97
N ILE A 675 24.44 13.53 -1.77
CA ILE A 675 24.47 13.54 -3.24
C ILE A 675 23.78 14.83 -3.70
N TYR A 676 24.57 15.92 -3.77
CA TYR A 676 24.08 17.24 -4.20
C TYR A 676 23.74 17.24 -5.69
N ALA A 677 24.53 16.53 -6.50
CA ALA A 677 24.40 16.40 -7.95
C ALA A 677 22.95 16.22 -8.46
N GLY A 678 22.57 17.00 -9.47
CA GLY A 678 21.30 16.92 -10.20
C GLY A 678 21.39 16.20 -11.55
N ILE A 679 22.39 15.33 -11.74
CA ILE A 679 22.68 14.70 -13.04
C ILE A 679 21.58 13.70 -13.45
N GLN A 680 21.11 13.80 -14.70
CA GLN A 680 20.13 12.91 -15.34
C GLN A 680 20.66 12.34 -16.67
N ASN A 681 20.16 11.20 -17.13
CA ASN A 681 20.52 10.61 -18.42
C ASN A 681 19.38 10.79 -19.45
N ASP A 682 19.41 11.89 -20.21
CA ASP A 682 18.35 12.24 -21.16
C ASP A 682 18.07 11.16 -22.24
N GLU A 683 19.04 10.28 -22.54
CA GLU A 683 18.89 9.21 -23.52
C GLU A 683 18.45 7.87 -22.89
N GLY A 684 18.52 7.72 -21.57
CA GLY A 684 18.26 6.44 -20.88
C GLY A 684 18.02 6.60 -19.38
N SER A 685 18.73 5.84 -18.54
CA SER A 685 18.67 5.98 -17.07
C SER A 685 20.04 6.21 -16.44
N THR A 686 20.06 6.89 -15.29
CA THR A 686 21.29 7.11 -14.48
C THR A 686 21.87 5.81 -13.89
N GLY A 687 22.95 5.88 -13.08
CA GLY A 687 23.59 4.71 -12.47
C GLY A 687 22.77 4.06 -11.35
N GLU A 688 23.33 3.06 -10.66
CA GLU A 688 22.59 2.26 -9.67
C GLU A 688 22.30 3.01 -8.37
N ILE A 689 23.17 3.95 -7.96
CA ILE A 689 23.05 4.70 -6.71
C ILE A 689 22.21 5.95 -6.93
N THR A 690 22.43 6.68 -8.02
CA THR A 690 21.62 7.87 -8.36
C THR A 690 20.16 7.50 -8.62
N PHE A 691 19.90 6.44 -9.38
CA PHE A 691 18.54 6.00 -9.71
C PHE A 691 17.73 5.72 -8.44
N LYS A 692 18.34 5.03 -7.46
CA LYS A 692 17.74 4.80 -6.14
C LYS A 692 17.54 6.11 -5.37
N ARG A 693 18.57 6.97 -5.25
CA ARG A 693 18.46 8.27 -4.55
C ARG A 693 17.35 9.15 -5.12
N TYR A 694 17.23 9.25 -6.44
CA TYR A 694 16.20 10.07 -7.09
C TYR A 694 14.81 9.46 -6.98
N ALA A 695 14.68 8.14 -6.99
CA ALA A 695 13.41 7.46 -6.72
C ALA A 695 12.83 7.85 -5.35
N TYR A 696 13.67 7.97 -4.31
CA TYR A 696 13.24 8.45 -3.00
C TYR A 696 12.97 9.97 -2.95
N GLU A 697 13.71 10.79 -3.69
CA GLU A 697 13.43 12.24 -3.79
C GLU A 697 12.11 12.53 -4.53
N LEU A 698 11.77 11.73 -5.55
CA LEU A 698 10.48 11.80 -6.26
C LEU A 698 9.34 11.18 -5.44
N LEU A 699 9.60 10.15 -4.62
CA LEU A 699 8.65 9.63 -3.63
C LEU A 699 8.22 10.71 -2.63
N ALA A 700 9.17 11.51 -2.14
CA ALA A 700 8.86 12.65 -1.26
C ALA A 700 7.93 13.66 -1.94
N GLU A 701 8.30 14.18 -3.11
CA GLU A 701 7.55 15.30 -3.69
C GLU A 701 6.23 14.88 -4.35
N TYR A 702 6.19 13.71 -5.00
CA TYR A 702 5.07 13.30 -5.88
C TYR A 702 4.38 11.99 -5.48
N GLY A 703 4.87 11.25 -4.47
CA GLY A 703 4.24 10.02 -3.99
C GLY A 703 4.72 8.74 -4.67
N TYR A 704 4.05 7.62 -4.39
CA TYR A 704 4.50 6.30 -4.83
C TYR A 704 4.18 6.04 -6.30
N SER A 705 2.92 6.20 -6.70
CA SER A 705 2.45 5.87 -8.04
C SER A 705 2.90 6.91 -9.07
N GLU A 706 2.69 8.20 -8.78
CA GLU A 706 3.04 9.27 -9.74
C GLU A 706 4.49 9.77 -9.60
N GLY A 707 5.14 9.58 -8.45
CA GLY A 707 6.57 9.84 -8.26
C GLY A 707 7.45 8.63 -8.54
N MET A 708 7.61 7.76 -7.53
CA MET A 708 8.57 6.66 -7.56
C MET A 708 8.34 5.68 -8.72
N VAL A 709 7.16 5.06 -8.80
CA VAL A 709 6.81 4.06 -9.82
C VAL A 709 6.90 4.65 -11.23
N SER A 710 6.41 5.88 -11.44
CA SER A 710 6.56 6.58 -12.73
C SER A 710 8.02 6.77 -13.15
N TYR A 711 8.94 7.01 -12.23
CA TYR A 711 10.37 7.16 -12.56
C TYR A 711 11.07 5.82 -12.79
N VAL A 712 10.76 4.81 -11.99
CA VAL A 712 11.53 3.55 -11.93
C VAL A 712 10.95 2.39 -12.76
N SER A 713 9.77 2.55 -13.34
CA SER A 713 9.18 1.58 -14.27
C SER A 713 9.46 1.91 -15.74
N ASP A 714 8.96 1.07 -16.65
CA ASP A 714 8.95 1.32 -18.10
C ASP A 714 7.77 2.19 -18.58
N LYS A 715 6.98 2.80 -17.67
CA LYS A 715 5.96 3.85 -17.99
C LYS A 715 6.56 4.96 -18.86
N TYR A 716 7.87 5.21 -18.74
CA TYR A 716 8.68 6.05 -19.63
C TYR A 716 10.03 5.37 -19.93
N SER A 717 10.62 5.64 -21.10
CA SER A 717 11.83 4.94 -21.57
C SER A 717 13.13 5.51 -21.02
N ASN A 718 13.16 6.81 -20.71
CA ASN A 718 14.36 7.55 -20.30
C ASN A 718 14.05 8.63 -19.25
N ASP A 719 15.10 9.20 -18.65
CA ASP A 719 14.98 10.21 -17.60
C ASP A 719 14.36 11.50 -18.14
N LYS A 720 14.60 11.85 -19.40
CA LYS A 720 13.97 13.01 -20.05
C LYS A 720 12.44 12.88 -20.08
N GLU A 721 11.92 11.75 -20.56
CA GLU A 721 10.49 11.46 -20.61
C GLU A 721 9.86 11.42 -19.22
N ALA A 722 10.48 10.69 -18.28
CA ALA A 722 9.97 10.57 -16.91
C ALA A 722 9.94 11.92 -16.19
N LEU A 723 11.06 12.67 -16.20
CA LEU A 723 11.15 13.94 -15.48
C LEU A 723 10.27 15.03 -16.10
N ASN A 724 10.04 15.03 -17.43
CA ASN A 724 9.06 15.94 -18.05
C ASN A 724 7.60 15.56 -17.76
N ALA A 725 7.31 14.31 -17.37
CA ALA A 725 5.96 13.87 -17.00
C ALA A 725 5.68 14.00 -15.49
N ILE A 726 6.70 13.86 -14.64
CA ILE A 726 6.58 13.83 -13.18
C ILE A 726 6.80 15.22 -12.56
N LEU A 727 7.78 16.00 -13.05
CA LEU A 727 8.16 17.27 -12.42
C LEU A 727 7.19 18.41 -12.81
N ASP A 728 6.92 19.32 -11.87
CA ASP A 728 6.21 20.57 -12.18
C ASP A 728 6.83 21.29 -13.39
N SER A 729 5.99 21.89 -14.22
CA SER A 729 6.41 22.60 -15.44
C SER A 729 7.45 23.71 -15.20
N LYS A 730 7.51 24.31 -14.00
CA LYS A 730 8.56 25.26 -13.59
C LYS A 730 9.99 24.70 -13.72
N TYR A 731 10.17 23.39 -13.60
CA TYR A 731 11.47 22.74 -13.69
C TYR A 731 11.87 22.33 -15.13
N ASN A 732 10.94 22.35 -16.09
CA ASN A 732 11.16 21.91 -17.48
C ASN A 732 11.85 20.53 -17.61
N GLY A 733 11.50 19.58 -16.73
CA GLY A 733 12.12 18.25 -16.70
C GLY A 733 13.59 18.22 -16.24
N SER A 734 14.10 19.29 -15.61
CA SER A 734 15.47 19.38 -15.09
C SER A 734 15.55 18.99 -13.62
N LEU A 735 16.27 17.91 -13.34
CA LEU A 735 16.55 17.43 -11.98
C LEU A 735 17.46 18.38 -11.19
N THR A 736 18.33 19.14 -11.88
CA THR A 736 19.14 20.22 -11.29
C THR A 736 18.27 21.34 -10.70
N GLU A 737 17.31 21.86 -11.47
CA GLU A 737 16.43 22.93 -11.00
C GLU A 737 15.45 22.43 -9.93
N PHE A 738 14.99 21.18 -10.05
CA PHE A 738 14.27 20.50 -8.98
C PHE A 738 15.08 20.46 -7.67
N LYS A 739 16.35 19.99 -7.69
CA LYS A 739 17.18 19.92 -6.48
C LYS A 739 17.49 21.29 -5.87
N LYS A 740 17.68 22.34 -6.68
CA LYS A 740 17.83 23.72 -6.18
C LYS A 740 16.61 24.16 -5.38
N ASP A 741 15.40 23.97 -5.90
CA ASP A 741 14.16 24.28 -5.18
C ASP A 741 13.94 23.34 -3.98
N MET A 742 14.38 22.07 -4.06
CA MET A 742 14.35 21.15 -2.93
C MET A 742 15.19 21.64 -1.76
N PHE A 743 16.42 22.13 -1.99
CA PHE A 743 17.23 22.77 -0.95
C PHE A 743 16.61 24.09 -0.50
N LYS A 744 16.26 24.98 -1.44
CA LYS A 744 15.72 26.32 -1.14
C LYS A 744 14.50 26.29 -0.21
N ARG A 745 13.52 25.42 -0.48
CA ARG A 745 12.30 25.31 0.35
C ARG A 745 12.53 24.80 1.78
N ARG A 746 13.72 24.26 2.10
CA ARG A 746 14.16 23.96 3.47
C ARG A 746 15.01 25.09 4.06
N ILE A 747 15.89 25.70 3.25
CA ILE A 747 16.68 26.88 3.62
C ILE A 747 15.77 28.03 4.08
N ASP A 748 14.68 28.28 3.34
CA ASP A 748 13.68 29.31 3.67
C ASP A 748 12.89 29.03 4.99
N LYS A 749 13.00 27.81 5.55
CA LYS A 749 12.33 27.36 6.80
C LYS A 749 13.28 27.16 7.99
N LEU A 750 14.60 27.39 7.85
CA LEU A 750 15.56 27.09 8.93
C LEU A 750 15.28 27.85 10.24
N SER A 751 14.71 29.05 10.14
CA SER A 751 14.22 29.84 11.28
C SER A 751 13.05 29.22 12.05
N ASP A 752 12.34 28.26 11.44
CA ASP A 752 11.20 27.56 12.02
C ASP A 752 11.56 26.18 12.58
N LEU A 753 12.80 25.72 12.40
CA LEU A 753 13.24 24.38 12.81
C LEU A 753 12.99 24.17 14.32
N LYS A 754 12.41 23.03 14.70
CA LYS A 754 12.16 22.70 16.11
C LYS A 754 13.47 22.54 16.88
N GLU A 755 13.43 22.87 18.17
CA GLU A 755 14.52 22.55 19.07
C GLU A 755 14.59 21.04 19.34
N THR A 756 15.78 20.58 19.72
CA THR A 756 16.12 19.19 20.02
C THR A 756 17.01 19.15 21.27
N ASP A 757 17.21 17.97 21.86
CA ASP A 757 18.17 17.79 22.98
C ASP A 757 19.63 18.11 22.60
N TYR A 758 19.93 18.32 21.31
CA TYR A 758 21.26 18.61 20.79
C TYR A 758 21.46 20.08 20.36
N PHE A 759 20.41 20.76 19.91
CA PHE A 759 20.46 22.16 19.43
C PHE A 759 19.09 22.82 19.52
N LYS A 760 19.06 24.14 19.78
CA LYS A 760 17.83 24.94 19.90
C LYS A 760 17.40 25.65 18.62
N ASN A 761 18.32 25.81 17.68
CA ASN A 761 18.15 26.60 16.46
C ASN A 761 19.15 26.14 15.39
N TYR A 762 19.02 26.70 14.17
CA TYR A 762 19.90 26.37 13.07
C TYR A 762 21.36 26.79 13.32
N GLU A 763 21.60 27.89 14.04
CA GLU A 763 22.93 28.42 14.34
C GLU A 763 23.74 27.46 15.24
N GLU A 764 23.10 26.83 16.22
CA GLU A 764 23.67 25.78 17.07
C GLU A 764 23.90 24.48 16.27
N LEU A 765 22.95 24.06 15.44
CA LEU A 765 23.11 22.92 14.52
C LEU A 765 24.32 23.12 13.58
N GLN A 766 24.45 24.32 13.00
CA GLN A 766 25.54 24.67 12.12
C GLN A 766 26.90 24.65 12.86
N GLN A 767 26.95 25.04 14.14
CA GLN A 767 28.15 24.93 14.97
C GLN A 767 28.56 23.47 15.23
N LEU A 768 27.60 22.60 15.57
CA LEU A 768 27.87 21.16 15.72
C LEU A 768 28.38 20.53 14.42
N MET A 769 27.78 20.89 13.28
CA MET A 769 28.20 20.39 11.96
C MET A 769 29.59 20.92 11.57
N ASN A 770 29.89 22.18 11.88
CA ASN A 770 31.21 22.78 11.68
C ASN A 770 32.31 22.00 12.44
N GLU A 771 32.04 21.58 13.68
CA GLU A 771 32.95 20.74 14.46
C GLU A 771 33.06 19.30 13.94
N ALA A 772 31.95 18.71 13.48
CA ALA A 772 31.95 17.35 12.96
C ALA A 772 32.78 17.27 11.67
N VAL A 773 32.60 18.21 10.74
CA VAL A 773 33.39 18.34 9.51
C VAL A 773 34.86 18.65 9.82
N GLU A 774 35.18 19.43 10.86
CA GLU A 774 36.56 19.68 11.32
C GLU A 774 37.28 18.39 11.77
N LYS A 775 36.57 17.49 12.45
CA LYS A 775 37.11 16.21 12.95
C LYS A 775 37.28 15.20 11.81
N ASP A 776 36.26 15.07 10.95
CA ASP A 776 36.28 14.17 9.80
C ASP A 776 37.31 14.60 8.73
N LEU A 777 37.46 15.91 8.46
CA LEU A 777 38.51 16.45 7.59
C LEU A 777 39.91 16.01 8.04
N LYS A 778 40.24 16.17 9.33
CA LYS A 778 41.56 15.78 9.87
C LYS A 778 41.81 14.28 9.79
N MET A 779 40.75 13.46 9.88
CA MET A 779 40.86 12.03 9.63
C MET A 779 41.10 11.73 8.14
N MET A 780 40.39 12.39 7.23
CA MET A 780 40.58 12.24 5.78
C MET A 780 41.97 12.71 5.32
N GLU A 781 42.49 13.82 5.87
CA GLU A 781 43.87 14.28 5.65
C GLU A 781 44.89 13.24 6.14
N SER A 782 44.71 12.72 7.36
CA SER A 782 45.54 11.65 7.91
C SER A 782 45.51 10.39 7.04
N ASN A 783 44.32 9.98 6.56
CA ASN A 783 44.18 8.84 5.65
C ASN A 783 44.92 9.09 4.33
N LYS A 784 44.76 10.27 3.74
CA LYS A 784 45.44 10.70 2.50
C LYS A 784 46.97 10.69 2.65
N THR A 785 47.51 11.19 3.77
CA THR A 785 48.95 11.13 4.08
C THR A 785 49.43 9.69 4.29
N ASN A 786 48.66 8.85 4.99
CA ASN A 786 49.03 7.48 5.32
C ASN A 786 48.63 6.44 4.25
N SER A 787 48.22 6.89 3.05
CA SER A 787 47.75 6.04 1.93
C SER A 787 46.62 5.05 2.31
N GLN A 788 45.76 5.44 3.25
CA GLN A 788 44.58 4.66 3.66
C GLN A 788 43.35 5.05 2.82
N PRO A 789 42.31 4.19 2.72
CA PRO A 789 41.03 4.56 2.13
C PRO A 789 40.44 5.83 2.75
N MET A 790 40.05 6.79 1.91
CA MET A 790 39.74 8.17 2.35
C MET A 790 38.72 8.24 3.50
N ALA A 791 37.64 7.45 3.43
CA ALA A 791 36.57 7.40 4.43
C ALA A 791 36.84 6.45 5.62
N GLN A 792 38.04 5.88 5.78
CA GLN A 792 38.34 4.98 6.89
C GLN A 792 38.29 5.72 8.24
N ASN A 793 37.44 5.25 9.16
CA ASN A 793 37.20 5.87 10.48
C ASN A 793 36.64 7.32 10.45
N VAL A 794 36.23 7.81 9.27
CA VAL A 794 35.58 9.12 9.08
C VAL A 794 34.09 8.95 9.39
N LYS A 795 33.63 9.45 10.55
CA LYS A 795 32.33 9.10 11.14
C LYS A 795 31.68 10.20 11.97
N GLU A 796 32.33 11.33 12.27
CA GLU A 796 31.78 12.33 13.19
C GLU A 796 30.57 13.07 12.62
N VAL A 797 30.58 13.39 11.31
CA VAL A 797 29.41 13.95 10.61
C VAL A 797 28.27 12.95 10.56
N GLN A 798 28.57 11.69 10.22
CA GLN A 798 27.55 10.63 10.16
C GLN A 798 26.90 10.41 11.53
N LYS A 799 27.69 10.29 12.61
CA LYS A 799 27.20 10.18 14.00
C LYS A 799 26.29 11.34 14.41
N LEU A 800 26.66 12.58 14.06
CA LEU A 800 25.84 13.75 14.35
C LEU A 800 24.49 13.68 13.62
N LYS A 801 24.51 13.43 12.30
CA LYS A 801 23.29 13.30 11.51
C LYS A 801 22.40 12.15 11.98
N THR A 802 22.98 10.98 12.28
CA THR A 802 22.27 9.81 12.81
C THR A 802 21.48 10.15 14.07
N LYS A 803 22.10 10.82 15.05
CA LYS A 803 21.44 11.20 16.31
C LYS A 803 20.26 12.15 16.08
N ILE A 804 20.44 13.15 15.21
CA ILE A 804 19.40 14.15 14.92
C ILE A 804 18.22 13.49 14.19
N LEU A 805 18.51 12.62 13.21
CA LEU A 805 17.48 11.85 12.52
C LEU A 805 16.71 10.90 13.45
N GLN A 806 17.42 10.15 14.32
CA GLN A 806 16.81 9.30 15.33
C GLN A 806 15.91 10.09 16.29
N TRP A 807 16.39 11.26 16.74
CA TRP A 807 15.62 12.15 17.62
C TRP A 807 14.34 12.63 16.93
N TYR A 808 14.42 13.07 15.66
CA TYR A 808 13.24 13.50 14.90
C TYR A 808 12.27 12.35 14.60
N LEU A 809 12.75 11.15 14.24
CA LEU A 809 11.88 9.98 14.03
C LEU A 809 11.04 9.65 15.27
N VAL A 810 11.62 9.75 16.47
CA VAL A 810 10.87 9.56 17.72
C VAL A 810 9.94 10.75 18.00
N ASN A 811 10.46 11.98 18.04
CA ASN A 811 9.70 13.15 18.50
C ASN A 811 8.67 13.69 17.48
N THR A 812 8.71 13.24 16.23
CA THR A 812 7.65 13.48 15.23
C THR A 812 6.71 12.30 15.04
N ASN A 813 6.90 11.21 15.79
CA ASN A 813 6.20 9.92 15.63
C ASN A 813 6.23 9.45 14.16
N ASP A 814 7.41 9.01 13.70
CA ASP A 814 7.72 8.64 12.31
C ASP A 814 7.19 9.68 11.29
N PHE A 815 7.52 10.95 11.51
CA PHE A 815 7.10 12.06 10.63
C PHE A 815 5.58 12.11 10.38
N THR A 816 4.76 11.78 11.37
CA THR A 816 3.32 12.15 11.37
C THR A 816 3.12 13.63 11.68
N THR A 817 4.17 14.32 12.16
CA THR A 817 4.23 15.78 12.28
C THR A 817 5.52 16.35 11.66
N SER A 818 5.51 17.61 11.25
CA SER A 818 6.67 18.26 10.65
C SER A 818 7.79 18.55 11.66
N ILE A 819 9.05 18.60 11.18
CA ILE A 819 10.21 19.06 11.96
C ILE A 819 10.25 20.59 12.14
N TYR A 820 9.39 21.33 11.45
CA TYR A 820 9.26 22.78 11.58
C TYR A 820 8.09 23.14 12.50
N ASN A 821 8.21 24.30 13.15
CA ASN A 821 7.14 24.95 13.91
C ASN A 821 6.08 25.52 12.95
N SER A 822 4.81 25.43 13.34
CA SER A 822 3.70 25.94 12.54
C SER A 822 3.63 27.47 12.58
N LYS A 823 4.11 28.13 11.52
CA LYS A 823 3.82 29.56 11.28
C LYS A 823 2.31 29.75 11.13
N VAL A 824 1.68 30.43 12.09
CA VAL A 824 0.28 30.85 12.00
C VAL A 824 0.17 31.92 10.91
N ILE A 825 -0.48 31.58 9.80
CA ILE A 825 -0.72 32.51 8.69
C ILE A 825 -1.91 33.38 9.06
N VAL A 826 -1.63 34.64 9.41
CA VAL A 826 -2.67 35.65 9.66
C VAL A 826 -3.03 36.34 8.35
N SER A 827 -4.31 36.35 8.01
CA SER A 827 -4.84 37.11 6.87
C SER A 827 -6.19 37.77 7.20
N GLU A 828 -6.86 38.34 6.21
CA GLU A 828 -8.16 39.00 6.36
C GLU A 828 -9.16 38.40 5.36
N ASP A 829 -10.40 38.23 5.79
CA ASP A 829 -11.55 37.84 4.96
C ASP A 829 -12.61 38.94 4.98
N LYS A 830 -13.24 39.20 3.83
CA LYS A 830 -14.06 40.40 3.59
C LYS A 830 -15.42 40.06 2.99
N GLU A 831 -16.46 40.35 3.75
CA GLU A 831 -17.86 40.11 3.43
C GLU A 831 -18.55 41.46 3.18
N VAL A 832 -19.25 41.62 2.04
CA VAL A 832 -19.95 42.86 1.66
C VAL A 832 -21.40 42.55 1.37
N THR A 833 -22.30 43.34 1.94
CA THR A 833 -23.76 43.20 1.80
C THR A 833 -24.39 44.56 1.55
N GLU A 834 -25.47 44.62 0.77
CA GLU A 834 -26.26 45.85 0.56
C GLU A 834 -27.71 45.60 0.96
N THR A 835 -28.30 46.55 1.69
CA THR A 835 -29.66 46.46 2.22
C THR A 835 -30.42 47.75 1.94
N GLU A 836 -31.67 47.66 1.47
CA GLU A 836 -32.52 48.84 1.27
C GLU A 836 -32.97 49.45 2.59
N ILE A 837 -33.07 50.78 2.61
CA ILE A 837 -33.66 51.56 3.69
C ILE A 837 -35.14 51.80 3.31
N PRO A 838 -36.12 51.30 4.10
CA PRO A 838 -37.53 51.36 3.73
C PRO A 838 -38.05 52.80 3.66
N ILE A 839 -39.02 53.03 2.77
CA ILE A 839 -39.60 54.35 2.52
C ILE A 839 -40.58 54.79 3.62
N GLU A 840 -40.40 56.01 4.13
CA GLU A 840 -41.29 56.64 5.11
C GLU A 840 -42.44 57.43 4.43
N VAL A 841 -43.58 57.61 5.12
CA VAL A 841 -44.75 58.36 4.63
C VAL A 841 -45.12 59.48 5.59
N ILE A 842 -45.10 60.72 5.10
CA ILE A 842 -45.30 61.95 5.89
C ILE A 842 -46.62 62.63 5.47
N ASN A 843 -47.46 63.00 6.43
CA ASN A 843 -48.67 63.80 6.19
C ASN A 843 -48.40 65.29 6.45
N ARG A 844 -48.99 66.18 5.65
CA ARG A 844 -48.90 67.64 5.73
C ARG A 844 -50.25 68.30 5.39
N GLU A 845 -50.35 69.60 5.64
CA GLU A 845 -51.47 70.45 5.22
C GLU A 845 -51.02 71.38 4.08
N ASP A 846 -51.92 71.74 3.17
CA ASP A 846 -51.69 72.67 2.06
C ASP A 846 -52.85 73.67 1.97
N SER A 847 -52.62 74.88 2.46
CA SER A 847 -53.62 75.96 2.50
C SER A 847 -54.06 76.51 1.14
N ASN A 848 -53.56 75.95 0.03
CA ASN A 848 -54.02 76.29 -1.32
C ASN A 848 -55.20 75.43 -1.78
N LEU A 849 -55.32 74.22 -1.21
CA LEU A 849 -56.42 73.28 -1.39
C LEU A 849 -57.60 73.67 -0.46
N TRP A 850 -58.83 73.46 -0.91
CA TRP A 850 -60.02 73.66 -0.08
C TRP A 850 -60.13 72.56 1.00
N GLU A 851 -60.95 72.79 2.03
CA GLU A 851 -61.07 71.90 3.21
C GLU A 851 -61.50 70.44 2.88
N ASP A 852 -61.85 70.16 1.63
CA ASP A 852 -62.29 68.87 1.07
C ASP A 852 -61.33 68.22 0.04
N GLU A 853 -60.12 68.74 -0.19
CA GLU A 853 -59.17 68.24 -1.23
C GLU A 853 -57.84 67.68 -0.68
N THR A 854 -57.17 66.77 -1.44
CA THR A 854 -55.86 66.14 -1.08
C THR A 854 -54.92 65.90 -2.27
N ARG A 855 -53.59 65.94 -2.07
CA ARG A 855 -52.52 65.65 -3.07
C ARG A 855 -51.43 64.71 -2.52
N THR A 856 -50.81 63.87 -3.34
CA THR A 856 -49.69 62.97 -2.95
C THR A 856 -48.47 63.14 -3.87
N GLU A 857 -47.28 63.11 -3.27
CA GLU A 857 -45.95 63.16 -3.92
C GLU A 857 -45.15 61.88 -3.51
N PRO A 858 -44.82 60.96 -4.44
CA PRO A 858 -44.16 59.69 -4.13
C PRO A 858 -42.65 59.83 -3.91
N GLY A 859 -42.10 59.06 -2.96
CA GLY A 859 -40.67 59.01 -2.64
C GLY A 859 -39.92 57.79 -3.19
N ILE A 860 -38.72 57.51 -2.64
CA ILE A 860 -37.78 56.47 -3.10
C ILE A 860 -37.09 55.82 -1.88
N SER A 861 -36.92 54.48 -1.86
CA SER A 861 -36.15 53.77 -0.81
C SER A 861 -34.67 54.15 -0.85
N GLY A 862 -34.01 54.19 0.32
CA GLY A 862 -32.56 54.34 0.39
C GLY A 862 -31.83 53.01 0.23
N SER A 863 -30.50 53.01 0.30
CA SER A 863 -29.68 51.80 0.42
C SER A 863 -28.38 52.06 1.20
N ILE A 864 -27.99 51.08 2.00
CA ILE A 864 -26.77 51.08 2.81
C ILE A 864 -25.97 49.81 2.56
N ARG A 865 -24.65 49.95 2.36
CA ARG A 865 -23.70 48.87 2.23
C ARG A 865 -23.03 48.61 3.58
N THR A 866 -23.07 47.36 4.03
CA THR A 866 -22.34 46.89 5.21
C THR A 866 -21.19 46.00 4.78
N THR A 867 -19.96 46.40 5.11
CA THR A 867 -18.72 45.64 4.91
C THR A 867 -18.25 45.11 6.27
N LYS A 868 -18.07 43.80 6.39
CA LYS A 868 -17.41 43.15 7.54
C LYS A 868 -16.02 42.68 7.12
N ILE A 869 -15.02 42.94 7.94
CA ILE A 869 -13.65 42.43 7.76
C ILE A 869 -13.31 41.57 8.97
N TRP A 870 -13.08 40.28 8.75
CA TRP A 870 -12.65 39.34 9.78
C TRP A 870 -11.14 39.15 9.69
N ARG A 871 -10.46 39.10 10.84
CA ARG A 871 -9.13 38.50 10.92
C ARG A 871 -9.27 36.99 10.79
N THR A 872 -8.37 36.35 10.06
CA THR A 872 -8.29 34.89 9.97
C THR A 872 -6.93 34.39 10.45
N GLU A 873 -6.91 33.20 11.03
CA GLU A 873 -5.72 32.42 11.34
C GLU A 873 -5.82 31.09 10.60
N ASN A 874 -4.84 30.81 9.73
CA ASN A 874 -4.82 29.63 8.84
C ASN A 874 -6.13 29.45 8.02
N GLY A 875 -6.78 30.56 7.67
CA GLY A 875 -8.06 30.59 6.94
C GLY A 875 -9.33 30.55 7.80
N VAL A 876 -9.23 30.32 9.11
CA VAL A 876 -10.38 30.31 10.03
C VAL A 876 -10.61 31.71 10.60
N ARG A 877 -11.84 32.24 10.50
CA ARG A 877 -12.24 33.54 11.08
C ARG A 877 -12.10 33.52 12.61
N VAL A 878 -11.41 34.51 13.19
CA VAL A 878 -11.13 34.61 14.64
C VAL A 878 -11.28 36.04 15.17
N GLY A 879 -12.00 36.18 16.29
CA GLY A 879 -12.38 37.47 16.86
C GLY A 879 -13.57 38.11 16.14
N GLU A 880 -14.12 39.19 16.71
CA GLU A 880 -15.25 39.93 16.10
C GLU A 880 -14.81 40.71 14.83
N PRO A 881 -15.68 40.82 13.81
CA PRO A 881 -15.35 41.54 12.59
C PRO A 881 -15.37 43.06 12.77
N ILE A 882 -14.49 43.76 12.05
CA ILE A 882 -14.57 45.20 11.86
C ILE A 882 -15.73 45.50 10.90
N ILE A 883 -16.77 46.16 11.38
CA ILE A 883 -17.96 46.52 10.60
C ILE A 883 -17.87 47.98 10.15
N ASN A 884 -17.91 48.21 8.84
CA ASN A 884 -18.02 49.53 8.21
C ASN A 884 -19.37 49.63 7.47
N GLN A 885 -20.05 50.77 7.58
CA GLN A 885 -21.32 51.02 6.89
C GLN A 885 -21.27 52.31 6.07
N GLU A 886 -21.80 52.27 4.86
CA GLU A 886 -21.77 53.35 3.85
C GLU A 886 -23.18 53.52 3.27
N ILE A 887 -23.79 54.71 3.39
CA ILE A 887 -25.05 55.03 2.72
C ILE A 887 -24.74 55.34 1.25
N ILE A 888 -25.38 54.61 0.33
CA ILE A 888 -25.15 54.69 -1.11
C ILE A 888 -26.30 55.40 -1.82
N ARG A 889 -27.51 55.29 -1.26
CA ARG A 889 -28.68 56.04 -1.69
C ARG A 889 -29.42 56.54 -0.45
N GLU A 890 -29.57 57.85 -0.32
CA GLU A 890 -30.42 58.44 0.73
C GLU A 890 -31.89 58.07 0.49
N MET A 891 -32.66 57.90 1.56
CA MET A 891 -34.10 57.66 1.44
C MET A 891 -34.86 58.97 1.22
N VAL A 892 -35.91 58.94 0.39
CA VAL A 892 -36.80 60.07 0.13
C VAL A 892 -38.22 59.67 0.53
N PRO A 893 -38.87 60.35 1.50
CA PRO A 893 -40.21 59.97 1.95
C PRO A 893 -41.30 60.32 0.93
N THR A 894 -42.41 59.58 0.98
CA THR A 894 -43.66 59.95 0.30
C THR A 894 -44.40 61.00 1.12
N ILE A 895 -44.96 62.03 0.50
CA ILE A 895 -45.66 63.13 1.20
C ILE A 895 -47.12 63.23 0.74
N ILE A 896 -48.05 63.34 1.69
CA ILE A 896 -49.51 63.47 1.45
C ILE A 896 -50.00 64.80 2.06
N TYR A 897 -50.68 65.63 1.27
CA TYR A 897 -51.20 66.95 1.66
C TYR A 897 -52.73 66.97 1.73
N LYS A 898 -53.29 67.75 2.68
CA LYS A 898 -54.74 67.98 2.88
C LYS A 898 -55.07 69.48 2.97
N GLY A 899 -56.21 69.93 2.44
CA GLY A 899 -56.53 71.36 2.32
C GLY A 899 -57.15 72.04 3.54
N THR A 900 -57.04 73.39 3.59
CA THR A 900 -57.44 74.23 4.75
C THR A 900 -57.93 75.66 4.38
N LYS A 901 -58.38 75.89 3.13
CA LYS A 901 -58.64 77.25 2.58
C LYS A 901 -60.04 77.83 2.85
N LYS A 902 -60.10 79.11 3.25
CA LYS A 902 -61.32 79.84 3.68
C LYS A 902 -62.06 80.60 2.56
N ILE A 903 -63.30 81.00 2.85
CA ILE A 903 -64.40 81.02 1.86
C ILE A 903 -64.93 82.41 1.39
N TYR A 904 -64.68 83.54 2.08
CA TYR A 904 -65.20 84.89 1.71
C TYR A 904 -64.15 86.01 1.89
N ASP A 905 -64.00 86.96 0.94
CA ASP A 905 -63.00 88.07 1.01
C ASP A 905 -63.23 89.25 0.01
N GLU A 906 -62.54 90.39 0.17
CA GLU A 906 -62.66 91.62 -0.64
C GLU A 906 -61.45 91.87 -1.58
N ILE A 907 -61.64 92.53 -2.75
CA ILE A 907 -60.60 92.64 -3.80
C ILE A 907 -60.31 94.09 -4.23
N VAL A 908 -59.04 94.36 -4.54
CA VAL A 908 -58.54 95.56 -5.24
C VAL A 908 -57.79 95.10 -6.49
N THR A 909 -58.09 95.68 -7.66
CA THR A 909 -57.59 95.24 -8.97
C THR A 909 -56.76 96.34 -9.64
N VAL A 910 -55.47 96.39 -9.32
CA VAL A 910 -54.50 97.28 -9.99
C VAL A 910 -53.95 96.57 -11.23
N ASP A 911 -54.55 96.81 -12.40
CA ASP A 911 -54.13 96.22 -13.69
C ASP A 911 -52.91 96.97 -14.24
N ASP A 912 -51.75 96.69 -13.66
CA ASP A 912 -50.54 97.46 -13.92
C ASP A 912 -49.94 97.32 -15.33
N ASN A 913 -50.48 96.48 -16.25
CA ASN A 913 -49.72 96.10 -17.46
C ASN A 913 -50.51 95.49 -18.67
N VAL A 914 -50.93 96.34 -19.62
CA VAL A 914 -51.59 96.05 -20.93
C VAL A 914 -50.61 96.13 -22.12
N GLU A 915 -50.67 95.20 -23.08
CA GLU A 915 -49.55 94.75 -23.94
C GLU A 915 -49.08 95.59 -25.18
N ILE A 916 -47.84 95.30 -25.64
CA ILE A 916 -47.14 95.78 -26.85
C ILE A 916 -46.50 94.58 -27.61
N PRO A 917 -46.82 94.30 -28.91
CA PRO A 917 -46.61 93.00 -29.59
C PRO A 917 -45.18 92.60 -30.07
N ILE A 918 -45.05 91.38 -30.61
CA ILE A 918 -43.83 90.53 -30.79
C ILE A 918 -43.43 90.29 -32.28
N ILE A 919 -42.20 89.80 -32.56
CA ILE A 919 -41.61 89.44 -33.88
C ILE A 919 -40.72 88.15 -33.82
N GLU A 920 -40.24 87.54 -34.93
CA GLU A 920 -39.67 86.14 -34.98
C GLU A 920 -38.23 85.94 -35.57
N LYS A 921 -37.63 84.73 -35.39
CA LYS A 921 -36.28 84.27 -35.84
C LYS A 921 -36.16 82.71 -35.97
N VAL A 922 -35.12 82.13 -36.60
CA VAL A 922 -34.94 80.65 -36.85
C VAL A 922 -33.50 80.13 -36.66
N ILE A 923 -33.32 78.87 -36.23
CA ILE A 923 -32.08 78.08 -35.93
C ILE A 923 -32.31 76.56 -36.26
N GLU A 924 -31.32 75.66 -36.12
CA GLU A 924 -31.41 74.18 -36.29
C GLU A 924 -31.03 73.41 -34.98
N ASP A 925 -31.50 72.16 -34.79
CA ASP A 925 -31.27 71.34 -33.57
C ASP A 925 -31.14 69.82 -33.87
N PRO A 926 -29.98 69.18 -33.65
CA PRO A 926 -29.75 67.77 -33.99
C PRO A 926 -30.41 66.74 -33.07
N ASN A 927 -31.11 67.15 -32.01
CA ASN A 927 -31.74 66.22 -31.06
C ASN A 927 -33.13 65.73 -31.49
N LEU A 928 -33.79 66.48 -32.39
CA LEU A 928 -35.09 66.18 -32.98
C LEU A 928 -34.95 65.22 -34.19
N TYR A 929 -35.95 64.39 -34.46
CA TYR A 929 -35.94 63.49 -35.61
C TYR A 929 -36.23 64.23 -36.93
N ILE A 930 -35.81 63.65 -38.06
CA ILE A 930 -36.08 64.22 -39.39
C ILE A 930 -37.59 64.35 -39.60
N GLY A 931 -38.07 65.59 -39.67
CA GLY A 931 -39.50 65.94 -39.79
C GLY A 931 -40.11 66.64 -38.55
N GLU A 932 -39.35 66.82 -37.47
CA GLU A 932 -39.81 67.49 -36.24
C GLU A 932 -39.27 68.93 -36.14
N GLU A 933 -40.10 69.86 -35.67
CA GLU A 933 -39.77 71.28 -35.46
C GLU A 933 -40.20 71.75 -34.07
N LYS A 934 -39.47 72.71 -33.48
CA LYS A 934 -39.66 73.20 -32.10
C LYS A 934 -39.62 74.72 -32.06
N ARG A 935 -40.66 75.34 -31.51
CA ARG A 935 -40.87 76.80 -31.48
C ARG A 935 -40.78 77.35 -30.05
N VAL A 936 -40.22 78.53 -29.88
CA VAL A 936 -39.93 79.19 -28.59
C VAL A 936 -40.38 80.65 -28.67
N GLU A 937 -41.51 80.98 -28.03
CA GLU A 937 -42.16 82.28 -28.20
C GLU A 937 -41.51 83.44 -27.43
N GLY A 938 -41.64 84.65 -28.01
CA GLY A 938 -41.22 85.93 -27.44
C GLY A 938 -42.21 86.49 -26.40
N LYS A 939 -42.03 87.76 -26.02
CA LYS A 939 -42.81 88.41 -24.94
C LYS A 939 -43.09 89.90 -25.20
N ALA A 940 -44.28 90.34 -24.84
CA ALA A 940 -44.76 91.71 -25.02
C ALA A 940 -44.19 92.73 -24.01
N GLY A 941 -44.20 94.01 -24.39
CA GLY A 941 -44.10 95.18 -23.48
C GLY A 941 -45.47 95.52 -22.87
N ILE A 942 -45.60 96.43 -21.88
CA ILE A 942 -46.83 96.56 -21.07
C ILE A 942 -47.04 97.94 -20.34
N LYS A 943 -48.30 98.33 -20.01
CA LYS A 943 -48.70 99.64 -19.37
C LYS A 943 -49.93 99.62 -18.40
N LYS A 944 -50.05 100.56 -17.43
CA LYS A 944 -50.88 100.48 -16.20
C LYS A 944 -52.33 101.03 -16.22
N VAL A 945 -53.18 100.48 -15.35
CA VAL A 945 -54.63 100.68 -15.10
C VAL A 945 -54.98 100.37 -13.61
N THR A 946 -56.16 100.72 -13.06
CA THR A 946 -56.57 100.41 -11.66
C THR A 946 -58.10 100.29 -11.47
N THR A 947 -58.60 99.48 -10.52
CA THR A 947 -60.03 99.21 -10.17
C THR A 947 -60.18 98.67 -8.71
N ILE A 948 -61.38 98.65 -8.07
CA ILE A 948 -61.67 98.12 -6.70
C ILE A 948 -63.06 97.44 -6.58
N GLN A 949 -63.21 96.27 -5.94
CA GLN A 949 -64.49 95.48 -5.84
C GLN A 949 -64.54 94.42 -4.69
N LYS A 950 -65.58 94.34 -3.85
CA LYS A 950 -65.73 93.33 -2.75
C LYS A 950 -66.30 91.98 -3.24
N THR A 951 -66.05 90.81 -2.59
CA THR A 951 -66.53 89.47 -3.06
C THR A 951 -66.95 88.42 -1.98
N ASN A 952 -67.43 87.26 -2.44
CA ASN A 952 -67.89 86.09 -1.66
C ASN A 952 -67.68 84.80 -2.49
N LYS A 953 -66.89 83.80 -2.04
CA LYS A 953 -66.39 82.68 -2.88
C LYS A 953 -65.89 83.12 -4.28
N GLY A 954 -65.30 84.31 -4.37
CA GLY A 954 -64.85 84.92 -5.62
C GLY A 954 -65.92 85.62 -6.48
N GLN A 955 -67.18 85.70 -6.04
CA GLN A 955 -68.25 86.44 -6.74
C GLN A 955 -68.49 87.85 -6.13
N PRO A 956 -68.61 88.91 -6.96
CA PRO A 956 -68.57 90.29 -6.49
C PRO A 956 -69.87 90.85 -5.90
N VAL A 957 -69.75 91.84 -5.02
CA VAL A 957 -70.83 92.59 -4.37
C VAL A 957 -70.47 94.09 -4.32
N GLY A 958 -71.31 94.99 -4.85
CA GLY A 958 -71.08 96.45 -4.89
C GLY A 958 -70.61 96.99 -6.26
N GLU A 959 -70.21 98.27 -6.33
CA GLU A 959 -69.82 99.00 -7.57
C GLU A 959 -68.36 99.57 -7.47
N PRO A 960 -67.59 99.69 -8.59
CA PRO A 960 -66.13 99.97 -8.60
C PRO A 960 -65.66 101.39 -9.06
N ILE A 961 -64.33 101.68 -8.96
CA ILE A 961 -63.67 103.02 -9.17
C ILE A 961 -62.27 102.88 -9.87
N ILE A 962 -61.85 103.73 -10.85
CA ILE A 962 -60.79 103.41 -11.87
C ILE A 962 -59.67 104.50 -12.20
N ASN A 963 -58.43 104.12 -12.63
CA ASN A 963 -57.27 104.98 -13.10
C ASN A 963 -56.30 104.33 -14.17
N GLN A 964 -55.19 104.99 -14.68
CA GLN A 964 -54.14 104.47 -15.64
C GLN A 964 -52.69 105.09 -15.56
N GLU A 965 -51.63 104.40 -16.07
CA GLU A 965 -50.16 104.75 -16.12
C GLU A 965 -49.33 103.84 -17.16
N ILE A 966 -47.97 103.69 -17.15
CA ILE A 966 -47.13 102.97 -18.19
C ILE A 966 -45.83 102.27 -17.63
N ILE A 967 -45.33 101.09 -18.13
CA ILE A 967 -44.17 100.34 -17.51
C ILE A 967 -43.06 99.62 -18.39
N ARG A 968 -43.29 98.77 -19.43
CA ARG A 968 -42.23 97.82 -19.99
C ARG A 968 -42.13 97.67 -21.53
N GLU A 969 -40.97 97.23 -22.06
CA GLU A 969 -40.70 96.90 -23.50
C GLU A 969 -40.71 95.38 -23.87
N MET A 970 -40.49 95.03 -25.16
CA MET A 970 -40.80 93.71 -25.80
C MET A 970 -39.60 92.91 -26.39
N VAL A 971 -39.79 91.62 -26.68
CA VAL A 971 -38.74 90.60 -27.01
C VAL A 971 -39.23 89.55 -28.06
N PRO A 972 -38.40 89.10 -29.04
CA PRO A 972 -38.78 88.18 -30.14
C PRO A 972 -38.84 86.66 -29.85
N THR A 973 -39.54 85.93 -30.75
CA THR A 973 -39.70 84.46 -30.91
C THR A 973 -38.56 83.79 -31.71
N VAL A 974 -38.30 82.49 -31.51
CA VAL A 974 -37.29 81.67 -32.21
C VAL A 974 -37.83 80.26 -32.59
N ILE A 975 -37.40 79.68 -33.74
CA ILE A 975 -37.81 78.34 -34.23
C ILE A 975 -36.58 77.44 -34.49
N TYR A 976 -36.68 76.11 -34.27
CA TYR A 976 -35.65 75.08 -34.42
C TYR A 976 -36.15 73.86 -35.25
N LYS A 977 -35.28 73.13 -35.98
CA LYS A 977 -35.63 71.97 -36.85
C LYS A 977 -34.66 70.76 -36.72
N GLY A 978 -35.18 69.52 -36.86
CA GLY A 978 -34.49 68.24 -36.53
C GLY A 978 -33.83 67.42 -37.65
N THR A 979 -32.90 66.51 -37.26
CA THR A 979 -32.04 65.72 -38.19
C THR A 979 -31.73 64.23 -37.82
N LYS A 980 -32.35 63.64 -36.79
CA LYS A 980 -32.03 62.27 -36.26
C LYS A 980 -32.68 61.06 -37.00
N LYS A 981 -32.02 59.88 -37.00
CA LYS A 981 -32.39 58.61 -37.71
C LYS A 981 -33.18 57.59 -36.84
N ILE A 982 -33.74 56.49 -37.42
CA ILE A 982 -34.95 55.81 -36.89
C ILE A 982 -34.88 54.27 -36.56
N TYR A 983 -34.02 53.44 -37.18
CA TYR A 983 -34.02 51.96 -37.01
C TYR A 983 -32.65 51.40 -36.57
N ASP A 984 -32.63 50.38 -35.69
CA ASP A 984 -31.41 49.69 -35.20
C ASP A 984 -31.69 48.29 -34.60
N GLU A 985 -30.64 47.44 -34.46
CA GLU A 985 -30.69 46.09 -33.87
C GLU A 985 -29.80 45.98 -32.61
N ILE A 986 -30.21 45.14 -31.64
CA ILE A 986 -29.48 44.95 -30.38
C ILE A 986 -29.10 43.47 -30.22
N VAL A 987 -27.82 43.23 -29.90
CA VAL A 987 -27.28 41.91 -29.55
C VAL A 987 -26.76 41.99 -28.11
N THR A 988 -27.14 41.03 -27.29
CA THR A 988 -26.67 40.85 -25.91
C THR A 988 -26.10 39.46 -25.75
N VAL A 989 -24.91 39.38 -25.16
CA VAL A 989 -24.19 38.13 -24.92
C VAL A 989 -23.78 38.12 -23.46
N ASP A 990 -24.17 37.07 -22.73
CA ASP A 990 -23.67 36.79 -21.39
C ASP A 990 -22.83 35.51 -21.46
N ASP A 991 -21.55 35.63 -21.15
CA ASP A 991 -20.55 34.56 -21.26
C ASP A 991 -20.41 33.74 -19.97
N ASN A 992 -21.03 34.18 -18.86
CA ASN A 992 -20.78 33.67 -17.51
C ASN A 992 -22.08 33.31 -16.76
N VAL A 993 -23.13 32.89 -17.46
CA VAL A 993 -24.36 32.43 -16.80
C VAL A 993 -24.08 31.11 -16.07
N GLU A 994 -23.97 31.17 -14.75
CA GLU A 994 -23.77 29.97 -13.94
C GLU A 994 -24.95 28.99 -14.06
N ILE A 995 -24.62 27.71 -14.14
CA ILE A 995 -25.57 26.61 -13.95
C ILE A 995 -25.48 26.26 -12.46
N PRO A 996 -26.52 26.56 -11.66
CA PRO A 996 -26.44 26.46 -10.20
C PRO A 996 -26.20 25.01 -9.75
N ILE A 997 -25.38 24.86 -8.72
CA ILE A 997 -25.11 23.56 -8.09
C ILE A 997 -26.41 23.02 -7.50
N ILE A 998 -26.77 21.78 -7.84
CA ILE A 998 -27.83 21.05 -7.16
C ILE A 998 -27.24 20.15 -6.06
N GLU A 999 -27.95 20.04 -4.95
CA GLU A 999 -27.59 19.09 -3.89
C GLU A 999 -28.26 17.74 -4.14
N LYS A 1000 -27.50 16.65 -4.00
CA LYS A 1000 -28.00 15.26 -4.10
C LYS A 1000 -27.73 14.53 -2.80
N VAL A 1001 -28.78 14.23 -2.05
CA VAL A 1001 -28.70 13.38 -0.85
C VAL A 1001 -28.59 11.91 -1.27
N ILE A 1002 -27.72 11.16 -0.59
CA ILE A 1002 -27.55 9.71 -0.72
C ILE A 1002 -27.47 9.15 0.71
N GLU A 1003 -28.13 8.02 0.97
CA GLU A 1003 -27.99 7.30 2.25
C GLU A 1003 -26.72 6.46 2.23
N ASP A 1004 -25.90 6.56 3.28
CA ASP A 1004 -24.65 5.82 3.43
C ASP A 1004 -24.72 4.91 4.67
N PRO A 1005 -24.71 3.57 4.51
CA PRO A 1005 -24.78 2.62 5.62
C PRO A 1005 -23.47 2.54 6.43
N ASN A 1006 -22.42 3.28 6.09
CA ASN A 1006 -21.15 3.31 6.80
C ASN A 1006 -21.05 4.47 7.81
N LEU A 1007 -21.75 5.58 7.55
CA LEU A 1007 -21.88 6.76 8.41
C LEU A 1007 -22.99 6.54 9.46
N TYR A 1008 -22.82 7.08 10.65
CA TYR A 1008 -23.78 6.93 11.74
C TYR A 1008 -25.01 7.85 11.62
N ILE A 1009 -26.15 7.44 12.18
CA ILE A 1009 -27.38 8.22 12.19
C ILE A 1009 -27.14 9.57 12.88
N GLY A 1010 -27.16 10.65 12.10
CA GLY A 1010 -26.84 12.01 12.53
C GLY A 1010 -25.53 12.57 11.96
N GLU A 1011 -24.66 11.71 11.40
CA GLU A 1011 -23.48 12.14 10.65
C GLU A 1011 -23.84 12.46 9.19
N GLU A 1012 -23.26 13.54 8.66
CA GLU A 1012 -23.38 13.91 7.25
C GLU A 1012 -22.01 14.21 6.65
N LYS A 1013 -21.65 13.51 5.57
CA LYS A 1013 -20.42 13.75 4.81
C LYS A 1013 -20.77 14.46 3.51
N ARG A 1014 -20.43 15.74 3.42
CA ARG A 1014 -20.66 16.55 2.21
C ARG A 1014 -19.42 16.52 1.31
N VAL A 1015 -19.64 16.29 0.01
CA VAL A 1015 -18.65 16.42 -1.06
C VAL A 1015 -19.11 17.55 -1.96
N GLU A 1016 -18.42 18.70 -1.92
CA GLU A 1016 -18.88 19.90 -2.61
C GLU A 1016 -18.75 19.83 -4.14
N GLY A 1017 -19.82 20.22 -4.80
CA GLY A 1017 -19.93 20.36 -6.24
C GLY A 1017 -19.25 21.62 -6.77
N LYS A 1018 -19.41 21.86 -8.07
CA LYS A 1018 -18.89 23.04 -8.77
C LYS A 1018 -19.90 23.52 -9.81
N ALA A 1019 -20.23 24.80 -9.78
CA ALA A 1019 -21.18 25.39 -10.70
C ALA A 1019 -20.73 25.18 -12.16
N GLY A 1020 -21.69 24.84 -13.02
CA GLY A 1020 -21.45 24.87 -14.46
C GLY A 1020 -21.44 26.31 -14.95
N ILE A 1021 -20.99 26.53 -16.18
CA ILE A 1021 -21.06 27.84 -16.85
C ILE A 1021 -21.59 27.61 -18.25
N LYS A 1022 -22.59 28.40 -18.65
CA LYS A 1022 -23.08 28.47 -20.03
C LYS A 1022 -23.04 29.90 -20.54
N LYS A 1023 -22.82 30.02 -21.84
CA LYS A 1023 -22.97 31.25 -22.60
C LYS A 1023 -24.40 31.35 -23.12
N VAL A 1024 -25.02 32.52 -23.02
CA VAL A 1024 -26.36 32.81 -23.51
C VAL A 1024 -26.30 34.01 -24.43
N THR A 1025 -26.67 33.81 -25.70
CA THR A 1025 -26.69 34.86 -26.73
C THR A 1025 -28.14 35.17 -27.09
N THR A 1026 -28.56 36.42 -26.91
CA THR A 1026 -29.92 36.91 -27.20
C THR A 1026 -29.88 38.06 -28.21
N ILE A 1027 -30.67 37.94 -29.28
CA ILE A 1027 -30.75 38.93 -30.37
C ILE A 1027 -32.18 39.48 -30.47
N GLN A 1028 -32.32 40.80 -30.43
CA GLN A 1028 -33.61 41.51 -30.46
C GLN A 1028 -33.57 42.68 -31.45
N LYS A 1029 -34.54 42.73 -32.37
CA LYS A 1029 -34.71 43.83 -33.33
C LYS A 1029 -35.60 44.92 -32.75
N THR A 1030 -35.36 46.19 -33.11
CA THR A 1030 -36.09 47.35 -32.55
C THR A 1030 -36.57 48.35 -33.62
N ASN A 1031 -37.59 49.13 -33.28
CA ASN A 1031 -38.02 50.31 -34.04
C ASN A 1031 -38.23 51.48 -33.07
N LYS A 1032 -37.59 52.63 -33.32
CA LYS A 1032 -37.52 53.77 -32.37
C LYS A 1032 -37.16 53.37 -30.92
N GLY A 1033 -36.36 52.31 -30.74
CA GLY A 1033 -35.92 51.84 -29.43
C GLY A 1033 -36.93 50.97 -28.65
N GLN A 1034 -38.06 50.57 -29.23
CA GLN A 1034 -38.90 49.50 -28.68
C GLN A 1034 -38.68 48.17 -29.43
N PRO A 1035 -38.65 47.02 -28.74
CA PRO A 1035 -38.45 45.72 -29.35
C PRO A 1035 -39.65 45.31 -30.22
N VAL A 1036 -39.39 44.64 -31.34
CA VAL A 1036 -40.41 44.15 -32.27
C VAL A 1036 -40.11 42.71 -32.67
N GLY A 1037 -41.04 41.80 -32.34
CA GLY A 1037 -40.90 40.35 -32.53
C GLY A 1037 -40.22 39.65 -31.36
N GLU A 1038 -40.42 38.33 -31.26
CA GLU A 1038 -39.80 37.46 -30.25
C GLU A 1038 -38.26 37.48 -30.38
N PRO A 1039 -37.51 37.49 -29.26
CA PRO A 1039 -36.05 37.39 -29.28
C PRO A 1039 -35.58 35.98 -29.68
N ILE A 1040 -34.46 35.90 -30.39
CA ILE A 1040 -33.79 34.62 -30.68
C ILE A 1040 -32.72 34.40 -29.61
N ILE A 1041 -32.83 33.27 -28.88
CA ILE A 1041 -31.93 32.88 -27.79
C ILE A 1041 -31.20 31.59 -28.15
N ASN A 1042 -29.87 31.63 -28.15
CA ASN A 1042 -29.00 30.45 -28.25
C ASN A 1042 -28.24 30.24 -26.94
N GLN A 1043 -28.02 28.99 -26.53
CA GLN A 1043 -27.29 28.64 -25.31
C GLN A 1043 -26.23 27.57 -25.61
N GLU A 1044 -25.04 27.72 -25.00
CA GLU A 1044 -23.87 26.86 -25.20
C GLU A 1044 -23.23 26.58 -23.83
N ILE A 1045 -23.05 25.31 -23.46
CA ILE A 1045 -22.43 24.94 -22.18
C ILE A 1045 -20.90 25.00 -22.34
N ILE A 1046 -20.25 25.86 -21.55
CA ILE A 1046 -18.80 26.05 -21.53
C ILE A 1046 -18.14 25.16 -20.46
N ARG A 1047 -18.84 24.91 -19.35
CA ARG A 1047 -18.44 23.98 -18.29
C ARG A 1047 -19.67 23.28 -17.73
N GLU A 1048 -19.67 21.95 -17.71
CA GLU A 1048 -20.72 21.17 -17.04
C GLU A 1048 -20.76 21.41 -15.53
N MET A 1049 -21.93 21.27 -14.92
CA MET A 1049 -22.11 21.40 -13.48
C MET A 1049 -21.86 20.06 -12.77
N VAL A 1050 -21.19 20.13 -11.62
CA VAL A 1050 -20.97 18.98 -10.72
C VAL A 1050 -21.84 19.21 -9.48
N PRO A 1051 -22.75 18.28 -9.12
CA PRO A 1051 -23.62 18.44 -7.96
C PRO A 1051 -22.86 18.27 -6.65
N THR A 1052 -23.30 18.95 -5.59
CA THR A 1052 -22.85 18.65 -4.22
C THR A 1052 -23.54 17.36 -3.77
N ILE A 1053 -22.76 16.38 -3.31
CA ILE A 1053 -23.30 15.13 -2.79
C ILE A 1053 -23.28 15.17 -1.26
N ILE A 1054 -24.41 14.82 -0.64
CA ILE A 1054 -24.57 14.76 0.82
C ILE A 1054 -24.86 13.32 1.19
N TYR A 1055 -23.86 12.64 1.75
CA TYR A 1055 -24.02 11.30 2.31
C TYR A 1055 -24.55 11.43 3.74
N LYS A 1056 -25.78 10.96 3.98
CA LYS A 1056 -26.39 10.92 5.32
C LYS A 1056 -26.28 9.51 5.90
N GLY A 1057 -25.79 9.42 7.14
CA GLY A 1057 -25.57 8.13 7.80
C GLY A 1057 -26.87 7.41 8.20
N THR A 1058 -26.90 6.10 7.98
CA THR A 1058 -28.01 5.21 8.38
C THR A 1058 -27.58 4.10 9.36
N LYS A 1059 -26.29 4.06 9.73
CA LYS A 1059 -25.73 3.11 10.71
C LYS A 1059 -26.11 3.48 12.14
N ALA A 1060 -26.58 2.53 12.94
CA ALA A 1060 -26.84 2.79 14.36
C ALA A 1060 -25.53 3.05 15.13
N LEU A 1061 -25.54 4.02 16.06
CA LEU A 1061 -24.42 4.25 16.98
C LEU A 1061 -24.31 3.09 17.97
N PRO A 1062 -23.14 2.42 18.10
CA PRO A 1062 -22.91 1.42 19.14
C PRO A 1062 -22.75 2.08 20.51
N THR A 1063 -22.98 1.31 21.56
CA THR A 1063 -22.77 1.71 22.96
C THR A 1063 -21.33 1.47 23.40
N GLN A 1064 -20.86 2.20 24.41
CA GLN A 1064 -19.50 2.08 24.97
C GLN A 1064 -19.14 0.62 25.34
N ASN A 1065 -20.13 -0.13 25.84
CA ASN A 1065 -20.08 -1.56 26.18
C ASN A 1065 -19.68 -2.49 25.00
N GLU A 1066 -19.94 -2.07 23.76
CA GLU A 1066 -19.64 -2.82 22.53
C GLU A 1066 -18.28 -2.43 21.92
N ILE A 1067 -17.75 -1.25 22.29
CA ILE A 1067 -16.45 -0.75 21.83
C ILE A 1067 -15.31 -1.33 22.68
N TYR A 1068 -15.51 -1.41 24.00
CA TYR A 1068 -14.51 -1.89 24.95
C TYR A 1068 -15.02 -3.12 25.74
N PRO A 1069 -15.24 -4.27 25.08
CA PRO A 1069 -15.81 -5.43 25.74
C PRO A 1069 -14.93 -5.89 26.92
N ALA A 1070 -15.54 -5.95 28.11
CA ALA A 1070 -14.96 -6.65 29.24
C ALA A 1070 -15.24 -8.15 29.13
N GLU A 1071 -14.21 -8.97 29.35
CA GLU A 1071 -14.22 -10.42 29.14
C GLU A 1071 -13.54 -11.17 30.30
N VAL A 1072 -13.89 -12.44 30.50
CA VAL A 1072 -13.31 -13.28 31.56
C VAL A 1072 -12.05 -13.97 31.02
N ILE A 1073 -10.91 -13.79 31.68
CA ILE A 1073 -9.61 -14.33 31.24
C ILE A 1073 -9.62 -15.86 31.34
N ASN A 1074 -9.94 -16.40 32.52
CA ASN A 1074 -10.14 -17.83 32.73
C ASN A 1074 -11.63 -18.09 32.99
N GLY A 1075 -12.32 -18.70 32.02
CA GLY A 1075 -13.77 -18.92 32.06
C GLY A 1075 -14.28 -19.76 33.24
N ASN A 1076 -13.42 -20.59 33.84
CA ASN A 1076 -13.62 -21.22 35.15
C ASN A 1076 -12.41 -20.90 36.04
N LEU A 1077 -12.62 -20.11 37.09
CA LEU A 1077 -11.60 -19.65 38.03
C LEU A 1077 -11.50 -20.62 39.21
N GLU A 1078 -10.45 -21.44 39.26
CA GLU A 1078 -10.20 -22.30 40.43
C GLU A 1078 -9.46 -21.56 41.54
N CYS A 1079 -9.96 -21.70 42.77
CA CYS A 1079 -9.45 -21.08 43.99
C CYS A 1079 -9.63 -22.03 45.19
N TYR A 1080 -9.09 -21.65 46.36
CA TYR A 1080 -9.06 -22.51 47.55
C TYR A 1080 -9.74 -21.84 48.75
N ASP A 1081 -10.24 -22.66 49.69
CA ASP A 1081 -10.92 -22.20 50.91
C ASP A 1081 -10.01 -21.49 51.94
N ASP A 1082 -8.72 -21.31 51.64
CA ASP A 1082 -7.78 -20.46 52.37
C ASP A 1082 -7.26 -19.24 51.59
N GLU A 1083 -7.85 -18.92 50.43
CA GLU A 1083 -7.42 -17.77 49.63
C GLU A 1083 -7.82 -16.43 50.28
N ILE A 1084 -6.82 -15.72 50.83
CA ILE A 1084 -7.03 -14.57 51.73
C ILE A 1084 -7.70 -13.37 51.04
N ASP A 1085 -7.52 -13.22 49.73
CA ASP A 1085 -8.12 -12.14 48.93
C ASP A 1085 -8.77 -12.67 47.64
N LEU A 1086 -9.80 -13.52 47.82
CA LEU A 1086 -10.63 -14.01 46.72
C LEU A 1086 -11.31 -12.86 45.94
N ALA A 1087 -11.51 -11.69 46.56
CA ALA A 1087 -12.08 -10.52 45.90
C ALA A 1087 -11.18 -10.01 44.76
N SER A 1088 -9.90 -9.73 45.07
CA SER A 1088 -8.93 -9.29 44.07
C SER A 1088 -8.68 -10.35 43.00
N VAL A 1089 -8.66 -11.64 43.36
CA VAL A 1089 -8.48 -12.73 42.38
C VAL A 1089 -9.64 -12.77 41.36
N ILE A 1090 -10.88 -12.57 41.80
CA ILE A 1090 -12.05 -12.49 40.92
C ILE A 1090 -12.01 -11.23 40.04
N LEU A 1091 -11.71 -10.06 40.62
CA LEU A 1091 -11.66 -8.78 39.89
C LEU A 1091 -10.53 -8.71 38.86
N ASN A 1092 -9.40 -9.38 39.13
CA ASN A 1092 -8.28 -9.50 38.21
C ASN A 1092 -8.53 -10.52 37.09
N ASN A 1093 -9.50 -11.44 37.23
CA ASN A 1093 -9.90 -12.38 36.18
C ASN A 1093 -10.76 -11.74 35.07
N ILE A 1094 -11.01 -10.42 35.13
CA ILE A 1094 -11.68 -9.65 34.07
C ILE A 1094 -10.65 -8.82 33.30
N ALA A 1095 -10.53 -9.03 31.99
CA ALA A 1095 -9.77 -8.18 31.08
C ALA A 1095 -10.68 -7.16 30.37
N ILE A 1096 -10.06 -6.13 29.79
CA ILE A 1096 -10.68 -5.19 28.84
C ILE A 1096 -9.69 -5.03 27.70
N ASN A 1097 -10.19 -5.01 26.46
CA ASN A 1097 -9.35 -5.12 25.27
C ASN A 1097 -8.58 -3.83 24.90
N ASP A 1098 -8.69 -2.77 25.70
CA ASP A 1098 -7.86 -1.56 25.64
C ASP A 1098 -7.42 -1.15 27.05
N ASN A 1099 -6.10 -1.05 27.27
CA ASN A 1099 -5.51 -0.67 28.56
C ASN A 1099 -5.45 0.84 28.80
N SER A 1100 -5.89 1.67 27.84
CA SER A 1100 -5.90 3.13 27.96
C SER A 1100 -7.17 3.70 28.62
N VAL A 1101 -8.23 2.89 28.75
CA VAL A 1101 -9.53 3.30 29.32
C VAL A 1101 -9.54 3.05 30.83
N ASN A 1102 -9.77 4.08 31.64
CA ASN A 1102 -9.96 3.87 33.08
C ASN A 1102 -11.34 3.25 33.35
N VAL A 1103 -11.37 2.23 34.20
CA VAL A 1103 -12.60 1.56 34.62
C VAL A 1103 -12.63 1.31 36.12
N ARG A 1104 -13.84 1.18 36.67
CA ARG A 1104 -14.07 0.64 38.01
C ARG A 1104 -14.63 -0.77 37.88
N LYS A 1105 -14.04 -1.73 38.59
CA LYS A 1105 -14.55 -3.12 38.69
C LYS A 1105 -15.04 -3.36 40.11
N GLU A 1106 -16.26 -3.85 40.28
CA GLU A 1106 -16.85 -4.17 41.58
C GLU A 1106 -17.57 -5.54 41.56
N ILE A 1107 -17.57 -6.26 42.68
CA ILE A 1107 -18.35 -7.50 42.82
C ILE A 1107 -19.77 -7.16 43.26
N ILE A 1108 -20.77 -7.66 42.54
CA ILE A 1108 -22.19 -7.46 42.83
C ILE A 1108 -22.72 -8.68 43.61
N GLY A 1109 -22.65 -8.60 44.94
CA GLY A 1109 -23.16 -9.63 45.86
C GLY A 1109 -22.12 -10.10 46.88
N ASP A 1110 -22.49 -11.10 47.68
CA ASP A 1110 -21.59 -11.74 48.63
C ASP A 1110 -20.54 -12.60 47.91
N ILE A 1111 -19.29 -12.57 48.40
CA ILE A 1111 -18.22 -13.44 47.89
C ILE A 1111 -18.46 -14.86 48.43
N PRO A 1112 -18.40 -15.92 47.58
CA PRO A 1112 -18.61 -17.28 48.03
C PRO A 1112 -17.50 -17.74 48.99
N THR A 1113 -17.88 -18.47 50.04
CA THR A 1113 -16.99 -18.92 51.13
C THR A 1113 -17.06 -20.43 51.40
N THR A 1114 -17.70 -21.19 50.51
CA THR A 1114 -17.94 -22.63 50.66
C THR A 1114 -17.42 -23.41 49.46
N VAL A 1115 -16.75 -24.55 49.69
CA VAL A 1115 -16.28 -25.46 48.63
C VAL A 1115 -17.43 -25.83 47.67
N GLY A 1116 -17.21 -25.64 46.36
CA GLY A 1116 -18.24 -25.81 45.32
C GLY A 1116 -17.99 -24.96 44.07
N GLU A 1117 -18.87 -25.12 43.07
CA GLU A 1117 -18.98 -24.25 41.89
C GLU A 1117 -19.92 -23.08 42.21
N HIS A 1118 -19.51 -21.85 41.88
CA HIS A 1118 -20.29 -20.61 42.09
C HIS A 1118 -20.27 -19.74 40.84
N THR A 1119 -21.17 -18.76 40.79
CA THR A 1119 -21.13 -17.69 39.78
C THR A 1119 -21.12 -16.35 40.50
N VAL A 1120 -20.10 -15.53 40.24
CA VAL A 1120 -19.92 -14.21 40.82
C VAL A 1120 -20.08 -13.16 39.73
N ILE A 1121 -20.89 -12.14 39.97
CA ILE A 1121 -21.12 -11.06 39.02
C ILE A 1121 -20.10 -9.95 39.28
N VAL A 1122 -19.28 -9.63 38.29
CA VAL A 1122 -18.38 -8.47 38.31
C VAL A 1122 -18.97 -7.38 37.41
N ARG A 1123 -19.29 -6.23 37.99
CA ARG A 1123 -19.65 -5.04 37.22
C ARG A 1123 -18.41 -4.30 36.80
N VAL A 1124 -18.28 -4.04 35.51
CA VAL A 1124 -17.31 -3.10 34.93
C VAL A 1124 -18.05 -1.80 34.61
N THR A 1125 -17.59 -0.69 35.18
CA THR A 1125 -18.13 0.65 34.93
C THR A 1125 -17.08 1.51 34.22
N TYR A 1126 -17.45 2.12 33.11
CA TYR A 1126 -16.59 2.97 32.28
C TYR A 1126 -16.64 4.44 32.74
N GLU A 1127 -15.80 5.32 32.17
CA GLU A 1127 -15.67 6.73 32.60
C GLU A 1127 -16.98 7.54 32.50
N ASP A 1128 -17.83 7.22 31.52
CA ASP A 1128 -19.15 7.83 31.31
C ASP A 1128 -20.21 7.34 32.32
N ASN A 1129 -19.89 6.34 33.13
CA ASN A 1129 -20.76 5.58 34.04
C ASN A 1129 -21.76 4.65 33.34
N SER A 1130 -21.56 4.34 32.06
CA SER A 1130 -22.09 3.10 31.48
C SER A 1130 -21.46 1.89 32.17
N TYR A 1131 -22.14 0.74 32.15
CA TYR A 1131 -21.62 -0.47 32.77
C TYR A 1131 -22.02 -1.77 32.05
N LYS A 1132 -21.20 -2.80 32.24
CA LYS A 1132 -21.41 -4.18 31.80
C LYS A 1132 -21.23 -5.13 32.99
N ASP A 1133 -22.23 -5.96 33.25
CA ASP A 1133 -22.16 -7.01 34.26
C ASP A 1133 -21.64 -8.31 33.62
N VAL A 1134 -20.59 -8.89 34.19
CA VAL A 1134 -19.88 -10.07 33.67
C VAL A 1134 -19.93 -11.21 34.68
N ASN A 1135 -20.41 -12.37 34.25
CA ASN A 1135 -20.49 -13.57 35.09
C ASN A 1135 -19.15 -14.32 35.09
N VAL A 1136 -18.53 -14.45 36.25
CA VAL A 1136 -17.32 -15.28 36.46
C VAL A 1136 -17.74 -16.58 37.14
N SER A 1137 -17.44 -17.73 36.53
CA SER A 1137 -17.56 -19.03 37.21
C SER A 1137 -16.37 -19.21 38.16
N VAL A 1138 -16.64 -19.49 39.44
CA VAL A 1138 -15.64 -19.57 40.50
C VAL A 1138 -15.76 -20.91 41.22
N ARG A 1139 -14.74 -21.76 41.13
CA ARG A 1139 -14.67 -23.05 41.80
C ARG A 1139 -13.80 -22.96 43.05
N ILE A 1140 -14.42 -23.04 44.22
CA ILE A 1140 -13.70 -23.15 45.50
C ILE A 1140 -13.43 -24.64 45.77
N ARG A 1141 -12.15 -25.00 45.94
CA ARG A 1141 -11.68 -26.32 46.40
C ARG A 1141 -11.24 -26.27 47.87
N SER A 1142 -11.10 -27.43 48.52
CA SER A 1142 -10.44 -27.49 49.82
C SER A 1142 -8.94 -27.22 49.63
N LYS A 1143 -8.31 -26.45 50.51
CA LYS A 1143 -6.84 -26.27 50.50
C LYS A 1143 -6.03 -27.56 50.60
N GLN A 1144 -6.66 -28.66 51.02
CA GLN A 1144 -6.07 -30.00 51.03
C GLN A 1144 -5.88 -30.56 49.61
N ASP A 1145 -6.60 -30.02 48.62
CA ASP A 1145 -6.52 -30.40 47.20
C ASP A 1145 -5.45 -29.58 46.43
N ARG A 1146 -4.73 -28.67 47.10
CA ARG A 1146 -3.79 -27.72 46.49
C ARG A 1146 -2.51 -28.48 46.06
N PRO A 1147 -2.14 -28.49 44.76
CA PRO A 1147 -1.01 -29.29 44.28
C PRO A 1147 0.30 -28.76 44.87
N ASN A 1148 1.09 -29.65 45.49
CA ASN A 1148 2.26 -29.27 46.27
C ASN A 1148 3.47 -28.91 45.38
N THR A 1149 3.62 -27.63 45.01
CA THR A 1149 4.66 -27.12 44.12
C THR A 1149 6.03 -26.93 44.79
N ASP A 1150 6.43 -27.89 45.63
CA ASP A 1150 7.76 -27.94 46.27
C ASP A 1150 8.43 -29.30 45.98
N ASN A 1151 8.70 -29.56 44.70
CA ASN A 1151 9.51 -30.68 44.23
C ASN A 1151 10.33 -30.28 43.01
N LYS A 1152 11.63 -30.07 43.22
CA LYS A 1152 12.62 -29.77 42.18
C LYS A 1152 13.29 -31.10 41.75
N PRO A 1153 13.18 -31.53 40.49
CA PRO A 1153 13.70 -32.83 40.07
C PRO A 1153 15.23 -32.83 39.99
N GLY A 1154 15.87 -33.87 40.52
CA GLY A 1154 17.31 -34.12 40.41
C GLY A 1154 17.77 -35.26 41.31
N ASP A 1155 17.88 -36.46 40.72
CA ASP A 1155 18.34 -37.75 41.30
C ASP A 1155 17.57 -38.24 42.56
N ASP A 1156 17.24 -39.52 42.71
CA ASP A 1156 18.15 -40.67 42.56
C ASP A 1156 17.45 -41.93 42.01
N SER A 1157 18.15 -43.06 42.07
CA SER A 1157 17.92 -44.30 41.36
C SER A 1157 17.52 -45.46 42.29
N ASN A 1158 16.80 -46.42 41.70
CA ASN A 1158 16.56 -47.80 42.17
C ASN A 1158 15.60 -48.08 43.35
N LYS A 1159 14.88 -49.19 43.13
CA LYS A 1159 14.15 -50.06 44.10
C LYS A 1159 15.12 -50.76 45.08
N PRO A 1160 14.62 -51.44 46.13
CA PRO A 1160 13.42 -51.18 46.96
C PRO A 1160 13.71 -51.35 48.49
N ASN A 1161 12.66 -51.31 49.33
CA ASN A 1161 12.54 -51.82 50.71
C ASN A 1161 13.82 -52.25 51.48
N GLU A 1162 14.04 -51.66 52.67
CA GLU A 1162 13.87 -52.41 53.94
C GLU A 1162 13.76 -51.48 55.17
N ASP A 1163 13.60 -52.10 56.35
CA ASP A 1163 13.04 -51.54 57.58
C ASP A 1163 13.88 -50.51 58.38
N ASN A 1164 13.15 -49.77 59.23
CA ASN A 1164 13.56 -49.25 60.55
C ASN A 1164 14.89 -48.46 60.71
N LYS A 1165 14.73 -47.17 61.00
CA LYS A 1165 15.60 -46.38 61.92
C LYS A 1165 15.97 -47.22 63.17
N PRO A 1166 17.13 -47.00 63.85
CA PRO A 1166 17.32 -45.69 64.50
C PRO A 1166 18.76 -45.19 64.85
N ASN A 1167 18.84 -43.86 65.03
CA ASN A 1167 19.61 -43.15 66.08
C ASN A 1167 21.14 -42.86 65.93
N VAL A 1168 21.62 -41.97 66.83
CA VAL A 1168 23.00 -41.73 67.31
C VAL A 1168 23.86 -40.66 66.59
N ASP A 1169 23.81 -39.45 67.16
CA ASP A 1169 24.92 -38.57 67.60
C ASP A 1169 26.06 -38.01 66.69
N ASN A 1170 26.16 -36.68 66.77
CA ASN A 1170 27.34 -35.87 67.11
C ASN A 1170 28.51 -35.58 66.12
N ASN A 1171 29.11 -34.41 66.37
CA ASN A 1171 30.50 -34.00 66.13
C ASN A 1171 30.99 -33.66 64.69
N LYS A 1172 31.01 -32.33 64.44
CA LYS A 1172 32.23 -31.48 64.25
C LYS A 1172 33.60 -32.14 64.52
N PRO A 1173 34.74 -31.56 64.05
CA PRO A 1173 34.93 -30.46 63.09
C PRO A 1173 36.12 -30.67 62.10
N ASN A 1174 36.45 -29.64 61.31
CA ASN A 1174 37.82 -29.27 60.88
C ASN A 1174 38.55 -30.18 59.84
N SER A 1175 39.51 -29.70 59.03
CA SER A 1175 39.98 -28.31 58.76
C SER A 1175 41.03 -28.27 57.62
N ASN A 1176 41.31 -27.06 57.11
CA ASN A 1176 42.60 -26.62 56.53
C ASN A 1176 42.92 -27.13 55.09
N ASN A 1177 43.72 -26.42 54.25
CA ASN A 1177 44.46 -25.17 54.49
C ASN A 1177 44.78 -24.35 53.21
N SER A 1178 45.19 -23.08 53.41
CA SER A 1178 46.06 -22.26 52.54
C SER A 1178 45.58 -21.88 51.12
N THR A 1179 45.94 -20.78 50.44
CA THR A 1179 46.49 -19.41 50.71
C THR A 1179 46.46 -18.69 49.33
N ASN A 1180 46.47 -17.37 49.10
CA ASN A 1180 46.70 -16.14 49.89
C ASN A 1180 45.99 -14.97 49.11
N GLY A 1181 45.92 -13.70 49.55
CA GLY A 1181 46.37 -13.06 50.79
C GLY A 1181 46.52 -11.53 50.63
N SER A 1182 46.11 -10.77 51.66
CA SER A 1182 46.34 -9.31 51.85
C SER A 1182 45.54 -8.33 50.95
N SER A 1183 44.94 -7.23 51.45
CA SER A 1183 44.64 -6.83 52.85
C SER A 1183 43.76 -5.56 52.96
N ASN A 1184 42.76 -5.61 53.87
CA ASN A 1184 42.41 -4.60 54.90
C ASN A 1184 42.08 -3.12 54.52
N ASN A 1185 41.16 -2.41 55.19
CA ASN A 1185 40.15 -2.79 56.21
C ASN A 1185 39.10 -1.66 56.43
N LYS A 1186 37.89 -2.08 56.84
CA LYS A 1186 36.93 -1.49 57.83
C LYS A 1186 36.60 0.02 57.81
N LYS A 1187 35.31 0.43 57.80
CA LYS A 1187 34.21 0.26 58.80
C LYS A 1187 34.44 1.03 60.10
N ASP A 1188 33.43 1.77 60.56
CA ASP A 1188 32.49 1.28 61.59
C ASP A 1188 31.17 2.11 61.55
N ASP A 1189 30.12 1.59 62.21
CA ASP A 1189 28.74 2.11 62.23
C ASP A 1189 28.47 3.00 63.48
N VAL A 1190 27.34 3.75 63.53
CA VAL A 1190 26.34 3.78 64.65
C VAL A 1190 25.35 4.98 64.58
N SER A 1191 24.08 4.64 64.78
CA SER A 1191 22.81 5.40 64.94
C SER A 1191 22.77 6.86 65.43
N SER A 1192 21.72 7.60 65.04
CA SER A 1192 20.56 7.86 65.94
C SER A 1192 19.33 8.48 65.25
N ASP A 1193 18.18 8.25 65.88
CA ASP A 1193 16.80 8.40 65.40
C ASP A 1193 16.33 9.84 65.12
N ASN A 1194 15.35 10.03 64.23
CA ASN A 1194 13.94 10.24 64.65
C ASN A 1194 12.90 10.30 63.49
N ASN A 1195 11.64 10.07 63.88
CA ASN A 1195 10.48 9.67 63.07
C ASN A 1195 9.93 10.65 61.99
N LYS A 1196 9.27 10.01 61.01
CA LYS A 1196 8.12 10.46 60.15
C LYS A 1196 6.87 10.81 61.04
N PRO A 1197 5.66 11.22 60.55
CA PRO A 1197 5.21 11.43 59.16
C PRO A 1197 4.25 12.64 58.87
N ASN A 1198 3.94 12.81 57.57
CA ASN A 1198 2.63 13.06 56.93
C ASN A 1198 1.72 14.31 57.23
N GLU A 1199 1.35 14.96 56.10
CA GLU A 1199 -0.03 15.20 55.58
C GLU A 1199 -0.91 16.43 55.94
N ASN A 1200 -1.56 16.91 54.86
CA ASN A 1200 -2.93 17.40 54.68
C ASN A 1200 -3.39 18.87 54.86
N ASP A 1201 -4.06 19.31 53.78
CA ASP A 1201 -5.36 20.01 53.67
C ASP A 1201 -5.60 21.50 54.02
N SER A 1202 -6.11 22.18 52.97
CA SER A 1202 -7.35 22.99 52.93
C SER A 1202 -7.40 24.50 53.21
N GLU A 1203 -8.20 25.16 52.36
CA GLU A 1203 -9.19 26.22 52.60
C GLU A 1203 -8.84 27.61 53.19
N THR A 1204 -8.64 28.58 52.25
CA THR A 1204 -9.52 29.74 51.93
C THR A 1204 -9.92 30.84 52.96
N VAL A 1205 -10.41 31.96 52.37
CA VAL A 1205 -11.35 32.98 52.90
C VAL A 1205 -10.78 34.37 53.32
N ASP A 1206 -11.21 35.41 52.58
CA ASP A 1206 -11.36 36.84 52.94
C ASP A 1206 -10.10 37.74 53.19
N LYS A 1207 -10.15 39.09 53.04
CA LYS A 1207 -11.31 40.02 52.92
C LYS A 1207 -11.00 41.35 52.18
N ASP A 1208 -12.05 41.97 51.63
CA ASP A 1208 -12.31 43.38 51.28
C ASP A 1208 -11.19 44.46 51.28
N ASN A 1209 -11.00 45.13 50.14
CA ASN A 1209 -11.35 46.56 49.87
C ASN A 1209 -10.61 47.07 48.60
N SER A 1210 -11.28 47.38 47.48
CA SER A 1210 -12.20 48.51 47.17
C SER A 1210 -11.50 49.74 46.57
N ASN A 1211 -11.88 50.08 45.33
CA ASN A 1211 -11.95 51.40 44.70
C ASN A 1211 -10.83 52.45 44.97
N ASN A 1212 -10.12 52.84 43.91
CA ASN A 1212 -10.55 54.05 43.20
C ASN A 1212 -10.01 54.14 41.76
N TYR A 1213 -10.73 54.90 40.94
CA TYR A 1213 -10.40 55.28 39.56
C TYR A 1213 -10.31 56.81 39.47
N VAL A 1214 -10.14 57.37 38.25
CA VAL A 1214 -10.12 58.82 37.92
C VAL A 1214 -8.96 59.64 38.59
N GLU A 1215 -8.46 60.78 38.07
CA GLU A 1215 -8.99 61.70 37.06
C GLU A 1215 -7.92 62.51 36.26
N VAL A 1216 -8.16 62.67 34.94
CA VAL A 1216 -7.89 63.84 34.05
C VAL A 1216 -6.45 64.38 33.75
N LYS A 1217 -6.28 64.81 32.47
CA LYS A 1217 -5.15 65.58 31.89
C LYS A 1217 -5.41 67.10 31.96
N PRO A 1218 -4.39 67.99 31.86
CA PRO A 1218 -4.31 68.81 30.64
C PRO A 1218 -2.89 69.25 30.19
N ASN A 1219 -2.82 69.96 29.05
CA ASN A 1219 -1.61 70.45 28.37
C ASN A 1219 -0.91 71.65 29.03
N THR A 1220 0.42 71.75 28.87
CA THR A 1220 1.26 72.93 28.47
C THR A 1220 2.75 72.56 28.68
N GLY A 1221 3.78 73.15 28.02
CA GLY A 1221 3.86 74.11 26.91
C GLY A 1221 5.24 74.83 26.88
N ASN A 1222 5.80 75.11 25.68
CA ASN A 1222 7.05 75.91 25.43
C ASN A 1222 8.41 75.30 25.89
N SER A 1223 9.59 75.64 25.32
CA SER A 1223 9.97 76.30 24.03
C SER A 1223 11.51 76.35 23.82
N ASN A 1224 11.97 76.68 22.59
CA ASN A 1224 13.29 77.28 22.23
C ASN A 1224 14.55 76.39 22.30
N ILE A 1225 15.64 76.59 21.52
CA ILE A 1225 16.02 77.42 20.34
C ILE A 1225 17.25 76.71 19.68
N GLY A 1226 17.59 76.77 18.39
CA GLY A 1226 17.00 77.42 17.20
C GLY A 1226 18.01 77.53 16.03
N ASN A 1227 17.61 78.14 14.91
CA ASN A 1227 18.43 78.63 13.76
C ASN A 1227 19.13 77.60 12.82
N SER A 1228 19.27 77.85 11.50
CA SER A 1228 18.67 78.91 10.63
C SER A 1228 18.87 78.67 9.12
N GLU A 1229 17.80 78.93 8.33
CA GLU A 1229 17.75 79.50 6.97
C GLU A 1229 18.37 78.80 5.72
N ASP A 1230 17.97 79.09 4.46
CA ASP A 1230 16.65 79.40 3.83
C ASP A 1230 16.77 79.56 2.27
N LYS A 1231 15.63 79.67 1.57
CA LYS A 1231 15.34 80.41 0.30
C LYS A 1231 15.74 79.84 -1.09
N LYS A 1232 14.67 79.63 -1.89
CA LYS A 1232 14.46 80.08 -3.32
C LYS A 1232 15.18 79.33 -4.48
N SER A 1233 14.71 79.38 -5.74
CA SER A 1233 13.34 79.50 -6.32
C SER A 1233 13.34 79.35 -7.87
N GLN A 1234 12.18 79.03 -8.46
CA GLN A 1234 11.68 79.45 -9.80
C GLN A 1234 12.29 78.97 -11.16
N THR A 1235 11.43 78.26 -11.91
CA THR A 1235 11.00 78.50 -13.33
C THR A 1235 11.67 77.90 -14.59
N LYS A 1236 10.78 77.27 -15.39
CA LYS A 1236 10.54 77.39 -16.87
C LYS A 1236 11.37 76.60 -17.92
N LEU A 1237 10.72 75.54 -18.44
CA LEU A 1237 10.28 75.34 -19.85
C LEU A 1237 10.60 76.46 -20.89
N PRO A 1238 10.89 76.12 -22.17
CA PRO A 1238 9.82 75.71 -23.11
C PRO A 1238 10.16 74.72 -24.27
N GLN A 1239 9.10 74.10 -24.83
CA GLN A 1239 8.77 73.78 -26.27
C GLN A 1239 9.84 73.12 -27.20
N THR A 1240 9.52 72.32 -28.24
CA THR A 1240 8.29 71.98 -29.02
C THR A 1240 8.04 70.45 -29.05
N GLY A 1241 6.99 69.80 -29.58
CA GLY A 1241 5.96 70.13 -30.59
C GLY A 1241 6.36 69.69 -32.02
N VAL A 1242 5.51 69.17 -32.95
CA VAL A 1242 4.07 68.80 -33.03
C VAL A 1242 3.87 67.82 -34.25
N GLU A 1243 2.87 66.91 -34.23
CA GLU A 1243 2.35 66.10 -35.38
C GLU A 1243 3.34 65.13 -36.13
N GLY A 1244 2.93 64.17 -36.97
CA GLY A 1244 1.60 63.64 -37.37
C GLY A 1244 1.68 62.67 -38.57
N SER A 1245 0.60 61.91 -38.87
CA SER A 1245 0.48 60.87 -39.95
C SER A 1245 1.40 59.64 -39.81
N LEU A 1246 1.01 58.38 -39.96
CA LEU A 1246 0.02 57.67 -40.80
C LEU A 1246 0.41 57.57 -42.30
N THR A 1247 0.95 56.41 -42.69
CA THR A 1247 0.87 55.85 -44.06
C THR A 1247 0.95 54.32 -44.02
N MET A 1248 0.39 53.68 -45.04
CA MET A 1248 0.20 52.23 -45.18
C MET A 1248 0.84 51.76 -46.51
N LEU A 1249 0.84 50.44 -46.75
CA LEU A 1249 1.40 49.69 -47.88
C LEU A 1249 2.94 49.55 -47.87
N GLY A 1250 3.50 48.39 -48.24
CA GLY A 1250 2.87 47.10 -48.58
C GLY A 1250 3.64 46.29 -49.63
N LEU A 1251 3.09 45.12 -50.01
CA LEU A 1251 3.57 44.21 -51.08
C LEU A 1251 4.87 43.43 -50.74
N LEU A 1252 5.02 42.11 -50.96
CA LEU A 1252 4.19 41.01 -51.48
C LEU A 1252 4.53 39.71 -50.67
N SER A 1253 3.60 38.83 -50.24
CA SER A 1253 2.80 37.81 -51.00
C SER A 1253 3.64 36.57 -51.42
N LEU A 1254 3.24 35.29 -51.42
CA LEU A 1254 2.02 34.47 -51.19
C LEU A 1254 2.54 33.02 -50.85
N SER A 1255 2.07 32.24 -49.86
CA SER A 1255 0.78 31.54 -49.63
C SER A 1255 0.57 30.20 -50.37
N ILE A 1256 -0.20 29.28 -49.77
CA ILE A 1256 -0.68 27.96 -50.31
C ILE A 1256 0.40 26.84 -50.27
N GLY A 1257 0.11 25.57 -49.96
CA GLY A 1257 -1.11 24.97 -49.39
C GLY A 1257 -1.36 23.51 -49.84
N SER A 1258 -1.89 22.69 -48.92
CA SER A 1258 -2.65 21.44 -49.15
C SER A 1258 -2.05 20.23 -49.93
N ALA A 1259 -1.83 19.15 -49.16
CA ALA A 1259 -2.34 17.78 -49.42
C ALA A 1259 -1.65 16.77 -50.39
N LEU A 1260 -1.86 15.49 -50.04
CA LEU A 1260 -1.77 14.23 -50.80
C LEU A 1260 -0.42 13.70 -51.37
N SER A 1261 0.12 12.72 -50.61
CA SER A 1261 0.17 11.29 -51.03
C SER A 1261 1.43 10.66 -51.69
N PHE A 1262 1.45 9.32 -51.55
CA PHE A 1262 2.21 8.28 -52.26
C PHE A 1262 3.76 8.15 -52.17
N ARG A 1263 4.15 7.24 -51.25
CA ARG A 1263 5.07 6.09 -51.44
C ARG A 1263 6.58 6.27 -51.76
N LYS A 1264 7.33 5.48 -50.99
CA LYS A 1264 8.48 4.60 -51.37
C LYS A 1264 9.90 5.20 -51.44
N LYS A 1265 10.60 4.91 -50.33
CA LYS A 1265 11.81 4.06 -50.23
C LYS A 1265 13.18 4.61 -50.71
N LYS A 1266 14.11 4.50 -49.76
CA LYS A 1266 15.58 4.48 -49.87
C LYS A 1266 16.25 5.84 -50.11
N LYS A 1267 17.43 6.09 -49.53
CA LYS A 1267 18.17 5.20 -48.62
C LYS A 1267 17.68 5.32 -47.18
#